data_AF-A0A969SRJ1-F1
#
_entry.id   AF-A0A969SRJ1-F1
#
_cell.length_a   1.000
_cell.length_b   1.000
_cell.length_c   1.000
_cell.angle_alpha   90.00
_cell.angle_beta   90.00
_cell.angle_gamma   90.00
#
_symmetry.space_group_name_H-M   'P 1'
#
loop_
_entity.id
_entity.type
_entity.pdbx_description
1 polymer ?
#
loop_
_entity_poly.entity_id
_entity_poly.type
_entity_poly.pdbx_seq_one_letter_code
_entity_poly.pdbx_strand_id
1 'polypeptide(L)'
;MALILNHFDTKTKQNTEIQEKLENTLAEYLFDGAEFSIGTAYPEATVASDLTEHNGMTLQFCAGKRMFFANDNNLRSLLYPNPSDGAAYPLPFTSCQSFHELRDARILVIDDITGDSGGIIAPSNAKKLVGDCKGLIDSNFAKINNIKLSAFQFRLGIKPQKESLVMRIAKGTLAPTNLDKLGESSLRISGNIKSGSLRTKTAYDIVLATSSFKGRKGADAIEPGEYVLDIGLGVKSTAKYREHSLGTQILVNYPHAVKEEILPIIKQQAEKLALEQKNIKMLALRYVENYERRKNFLAENIEASESYQNEGNTEKLCIFDSLSSEDESEEIHESEQLNNEQKDLLIYSLLKADLEGYCQLIEHPKIITELQDFVRKEWVDIATGRSIKFTSGMAQPSLDLNLDEISIPYIKEGEEIIVTRSPLINSNGIITLKNKHLTKMLDGCVYIHPDTAMDNMQCDFDGDLLAFAPSKDFPLLATEVKENNLPQNRYPNIIKKAKVPYQGTFEEIAVSTMDSKIGIIANEIQKNVALQCEIDAMPQSEKLAYAQKILRHLHYIFSVRYYQKLQLPDNVLNQINNITNNSQNKALNNNQVEQKLQLFKRLLKNCVAELGNELQVAADGAKSALRPNQDIIQYCQAITAYKEVEWLADKKNPEAFTNKGMKTNGYSPIDLMIEQTNQIFEQCQLNALTIEQFRNFYPEIEYTPEQKKHAKEIKTNYNSFVKQWIQLEQRKKLEPGPYLVVTSSTNGKKLEITNLLNFEIAKNPNFWKFQKLTFEIASRKPTKKMPHPLFAQARFKTSDGTPISIPIGTISFRSIEEHQPKPGMLIQQGNVEFHFGISDSMIDALKQQLKEYVESIRSNTPTEEKLQLAAAIHDISHTEENSKYSGMRRASVAFAVFPDEVINQLKELQFTQMRIIGTQFNEYADRNFTGERIPIQFEDGSHPRDSTKTARWVKVEGKKLGTIDAQSPALLAECEVYATVTSAPTKTVIITSLKNPDNKLQIDSIDKYQAANCQWQDVQTNITLEVEKTESRKPPIVYAKIGNQILGIINKKSVNFLQQKLAVIGRPIQGLTFSATINNAPASYADITIDPTTVKYPDIQTSKQQQAILISPQEEEIPATATVVFFEAPIEKQQIKAKTEQIMCNMVLRAVDRAVEHGYDTVHFIEATPYKLKSSPAVVTIEELAAHRKDIKIELSTVTSIKSAIQQMRQSDDIVLGIRSMETVAIIDYAALQGKAVAVYIPETGEFGRHNLPGKKIVSQKEISVIEGGDNQEIYRA
;
A
#
# COMPACT_ATOMS: atom_id res chain seq x y z
N MET A 1 -2.79 -32.57 -9.71
CA MET A 1 -1.37 -32.88 -9.99
C MET A 1 -0.61 -31.55 -9.97
N ALA A 2 0.72 -31.55 -10.00
CA ALA A 2 1.48 -30.31 -10.05
C ALA A 2 2.73 -30.51 -10.90
N LEU A 3 2.98 -29.59 -11.81
CA LEU A 3 4.17 -29.56 -12.64
C LEU A 3 5.38 -29.08 -11.84
N ILE A 4 6.46 -29.85 -11.87
CA ILE A 4 7.74 -29.48 -11.25
C ILE A 4 8.71 -29.04 -12.34
N LEU A 5 9.22 -27.81 -12.24
CA LEU A 5 10.20 -27.24 -13.14
C LEU A 5 11.56 -27.14 -12.45
N ASN A 6 12.57 -27.83 -12.97
CA ASN A 6 13.95 -27.72 -12.47
C ASN A 6 14.64 -26.49 -13.09
N HIS A 7 15.17 -25.60 -12.26
CA HIS A 7 15.84 -24.38 -12.72
C HIS A 7 17.31 -24.62 -13.08
N PHE A 8 17.78 -24.03 -14.17
CA PHE A 8 19.20 -24.01 -14.55
C PHE A 8 19.61 -22.65 -15.17
N ASP A 9 20.90 -22.38 -15.22
CA ASP A 9 21.47 -21.18 -15.83
C ASP A 9 21.86 -21.43 -17.29
N THR A 10 21.33 -20.63 -18.22
CA THR A 10 21.56 -20.84 -19.65
C THR A 10 23.01 -20.56 -20.08
N LYS A 11 23.71 -19.66 -19.38
CA LYS A 11 25.11 -19.29 -19.70
C LYS A 11 26.10 -20.31 -19.17
N THR A 12 25.97 -20.72 -17.92
CA THR A 12 26.91 -21.66 -17.30
C THR A 12 26.54 -23.12 -17.54
N LYS A 13 25.30 -23.40 -18.00
CA LYS A 13 24.74 -24.75 -18.16
C LYS A 13 24.75 -25.56 -16.85
N GLN A 14 24.65 -24.88 -15.72
CA GLN A 14 24.61 -25.49 -14.41
C GLN A 14 23.18 -25.54 -13.87
N ASN A 15 22.80 -26.68 -13.30
CA ASN A 15 21.55 -26.80 -12.55
C ASN A 15 21.67 -25.96 -11.27
N THR A 16 20.60 -25.24 -10.93
CA THR A 16 20.54 -24.38 -9.74
C THR A 16 20.04 -25.11 -8.49
N GLU A 17 19.62 -26.37 -8.64
CA GLU A 17 19.00 -27.21 -7.59
C GLU A 17 17.65 -26.68 -7.08
N ILE A 18 17.08 -25.66 -7.75
CA ILE A 18 15.78 -25.09 -7.39
C ILE A 18 14.67 -25.69 -8.23
N GLN A 19 13.56 -25.95 -7.56
CA GLN A 19 12.35 -26.45 -8.16
C GLN A 19 11.23 -25.42 -7.99
N GLU A 20 10.53 -25.15 -9.09
CA GLU A 20 9.30 -24.36 -9.10
C GLU A 20 8.12 -25.30 -9.32
N LYS A 21 7.11 -25.19 -8.47
CA LYS A 21 5.87 -25.95 -8.57
C LYS A 21 4.80 -25.07 -9.18
N LEU A 22 4.27 -25.48 -10.33
CA LEU A 22 3.08 -24.90 -10.94
C LEU A 22 1.89 -25.85 -10.71
N GLU A 23 0.72 -25.30 -10.41
CA GLU A 23 -0.50 -26.06 -10.17
C GLU A 23 -1.58 -25.67 -11.17
N ASN A 24 -2.47 -26.60 -11.52
CA ASN A 24 -3.62 -26.35 -12.38
C ASN A 24 -3.24 -25.80 -13.76
N THR A 25 -2.16 -26.34 -14.35
CA THR A 25 -1.64 -25.87 -15.64
C THR A 25 -2.16 -26.69 -16.81
N LEU A 26 -2.22 -26.08 -18.01
CA LEU A 26 -2.51 -26.82 -19.23
C LEU A 26 -1.37 -27.76 -19.65
N ALA A 27 -0.13 -27.49 -19.24
CA ALA A 27 1.01 -28.35 -19.50
C ALA A 27 0.81 -29.74 -18.87
N GLU A 28 0.34 -29.81 -17.61
CA GLU A 28 0.01 -31.08 -16.95
C GLU A 28 -1.03 -31.87 -17.72
N TYR A 29 -2.07 -31.18 -18.21
CA TYR A 29 -3.13 -31.84 -18.96
C TYR A 29 -2.64 -32.29 -20.35
N LEU A 30 -2.03 -31.40 -21.14
CA LEU A 30 -1.70 -31.65 -22.55
C LEU A 30 -0.50 -32.58 -22.74
N PHE A 31 0.48 -32.54 -21.83
CA PHE A 31 1.79 -33.18 -21.99
C PHE A 31 2.04 -34.21 -20.89
N ASP A 32 1.12 -35.14 -20.74
CA ASP A 32 1.23 -36.22 -19.74
C ASP A 32 2.52 -37.04 -19.96
N GLY A 33 3.31 -37.18 -18.89
CA GLY A 33 4.61 -37.86 -18.91
C GLY A 33 5.80 -37.04 -19.45
N ALA A 34 5.61 -35.79 -19.89
CA ALA A 34 6.72 -34.91 -20.27
C ALA A 34 7.43 -34.33 -19.03
N GLU A 35 8.75 -34.27 -19.10
CA GLU A 35 9.57 -33.61 -18.07
C GLU A 35 10.03 -32.24 -18.56
N PHE A 36 9.97 -31.26 -17.68
CA PHE A 36 10.32 -29.88 -17.99
C PHE A 36 11.41 -29.32 -17.08
N SER A 37 12.25 -28.47 -17.67
CA SER A 37 13.22 -27.63 -16.95
C SER A 37 13.08 -26.19 -17.42
N ILE A 38 13.50 -25.24 -16.59
CA ILE A 38 13.43 -23.82 -16.90
C ILE A 38 14.83 -23.18 -16.83
N GLY A 39 15.27 -22.65 -17.96
CA GLY A 39 16.51 -21.92 -18.09
C GLY A 39 16.29 -20.43 -17.82
N THR A 40 17.16 -19.81 -17.00
CA THR A 40 17.20 -18.35 -16.85
C THR A 40 18.05 -17.73 -17.96
N ALA A 41 17.46 -16.83 -18.73
CA ALA A 41 18.14 -16.08 -19.77
C ALA A 41 18.40 -14.61 -19.35
N TYR A 42 19.48 -14.05 -19.88
CA TYR A 42 19.97 -12.72 -19.53
C TYR A 42 19.86 -11.77 -20.74
N PRO A 43 18.97 -10.76 -20.69
CA PRO A 43 18.85 -9.79 -21.77
C PRO A 43 20.20 -9.16 -22.12
N GLU A 44 20.40 -8.85 -23.40
CA GLU A 44 21.64 -8.30 -23.98
C GLU A 44 22.87 -9.22 -23.96
N ALA A 45 22.91 -10.26 -23.12
CA ALA A 45 24.04 -11.17 -23.01
C ALA A 45 23.78 -12.54 -23.62
N THR A 46 22.61 -13.15 -23.40
CA THR A 46 22.25 -14.48 -23.90
C THR A 46 22.15 -14.50 -25.42
N VAL A 47 22.79 -15.51 -26.03
CA VAL A 47 22.79 -15.77 -27.48
C VAL A 47 22.16 -17.13 -27.77
N ALA A 48 21.77 -17.37 -29.03
CA ALA A 48 21.05 -18.59 -29.41
C ALA A 48 21.80 -19.89 -29.03
N SER A 49 23.13 -19.90 -29.11
CA SER A 49 23.93 -21.08 -28.72
C SER A 49 23.80 -21.44 -27.23
N ASP A 50 23.49 -20.46 -26.37
CA ASP A 50 23.28 -20.69 -24.94
C ASP A 50 21.95 -21.40 -24.67
N LEU A 51 21.01 -21.38 -25.63
CA LEU A 51 19.70 -22.01 -25.52
C LEU A 51 19.63 -23.41 -26.17
N THR A 52 20.78 -23.94 -26.58
CA THR A 52 20.91 -25.32 -27.08
C THR A 52 20.66 -26.36 -25.99
N GLU A 53 20.55 -27.63 -26.39
CA GLU A 53 20.23 -28.77 -25.50
C GLU A 53 20.97 -28.73 -24.15
N HIS A 54 20.24 -29.05 -23.09
CA HIS A 54 20.74 -29.17 -21.73
C HIS A 54 20.20 -30.45 -21.10
N ASN A 55 21.06 -31.36 -20.65
CA ASN A 55 20.69 -32.65 -20.04
C ASN A 55 19.68 -33.47 -20.87
N GLY A 56 19.84 -33.53 -22.20
CA GLY A 56 18.91 -34.24 -23.08
C GLY A 56 17.57 -33.54 -23.31
N MET A 57 17.39 -32.32 -22.78
CA MET A 57 16.20 -31.49 -22.98
C MET A 57 16.49 -30.34 -23.94
N THR A 58 15.52 -29.99 -24.78
CA THR A 58 15.63 -28.93 -25.79
C THR A 58 14.62 -27.81 -25.54
N LEU A 59 14.90 -26.60 -26.00
CA LEU A 59 14.02 -25.44 -25.82
C LEU A 59 12.71 -25.63 -26.60
N GLN A 60 11.58 -25.61 -25.90
CA GLN A 60 10.25 -25.80 -26.50
C GLN A 60 9.36 -24.55 -26.38
N PHE A 61 9.45 -23.79 -25.29
CA PHE A 61 8.67 -22.56 -25.12
C PHE A 61 9.51 -21.46 -24.46
N CYS A 62 9.11 -20.20 -24.61
CA CYS A 62 9.71 -19.11 -23.85
C CYS A 62 8.68 -18.05 -23.45
N ALA A 63 8.99 -17.38 -22.35
CA ALA A 63 8.20 -16.30 -21.75
C ALA A 63 9.20 -15.28 -21.21
N GLY A 64 9.47 -14.22 -21.96
CA GLY A 64 10.49 -13.23 -21.62
C GLY A 64 11.87 -13.86 -21.32
N LYS A 65 12.28 -13.80 -20.06
CA LYS A 65 13.56 -14.36 -19.55
C LYS A 65 13.50 -15.86 -19.21
N ARG A 66 12.31 -16.45 -19.19
CA ARG A 66 12.02 -17.84 -18.83
C ARG A 66 12.05 -18.72 -20.07
N MET A 67 12.94 -19.71 -20.08
CA MET A 67 13.15 -20.61 -21.22
C MET A 67 12.74 -22.03 -20.83
N PHE A 68 11.67 -22.56 -21.40
CA PHE A 68 11.13 -23.88 -21.01
C PHE A 68 11.70 -24.97 -21.92
N PHE A 69 12.51 -25.84 -21.32
CA PHE A 69 13.12 -27.00 -21.93
C PHE A 69 12.30 -28.25 -21.62
N ALA A 70 12.24 -29.18 -22.56
CA ALA A 70 11.56 -30.47 -22.36
C ALA A 70 12.35 -31.63 -22.93
N ASN A 71 12.12 -32.83 -22.38
CA ASN A 71 12.74 -34.08 -22.80
C ASN A 71 12.27 -34.58 -24.19
N ASP A 72 11.07 -34.20 -24.62
CA ASP A 72 10.60 -34.42 -25.99
C ASP A 72 10.85 -33.16 -26.84
N ASN A 73 11.64 -33.33 -27.91
CA ASN A 73 12.05 -32.25 -28.79
C ASN A 73 10.96 -31.74 -29.76
N ASN A 74 9.78 -32.37 -29.78
CA ASN A 74 8.66 -32.00 -30.64
C ASN A 74 7.45 -31.43 -29.89
N LEU A 75 7.49 -31.31 -28.55
CA LEU A 75 6.35 -30.85 -27.76
C LEU A 75 5.76 -29.53 -28.24
N ARG A 76 6.61 -28.55 -28.56
CA ARG A 76 6.18 -27.27 -29.14
C ARG A 76 5.47 -27.49 -30.46
N SER A 77 6.03 -28.26 -31.38
CA SER A 77 5.49 -28.41 -32.75
C SER A 77 4.17 -29.16 -32.77
N LEU A 78 3.91 -30.03 -31.78
CA LEU A 78 2.60 -30.68 -31.58
C LEU A 78 1.50 -29.66 -31.30
N LEU A 79 1.79 -28.60 -30.55
CA LEU A 79 0.80 -27.57 -30.20
C LEU A 79 0.84 -26.37 -31.18
N TYR A 80 2.04 -25.91 -31.50
CA TYR A 80 2.37 -24.71 -32.26
C TYR A 80 3.31 -25.07 -33.42
N PRO A 81 2.79 -25.34 -34.63
CA PRO A 81 3.62 -25.65 -35.78
C PRO A 81 4.62 -24.52 -36.09
N ASN A 82 4.17 -23.27 -36.00
CA ASN A 82 5.02 -22.09 -36.17
C ASN A 82 5.83 -21.79 -34.89
N PRO A 83 7.17 -21.75 -34.95
CA PRO A 83 8.04 -21.52 -33.78
C PRO A 83 7.70 -20.28 -32.97
N SER A 84 7.38 -19.17 -33.63
CA SER A 84 7.09 -17.90 -32.93
C SER A 84 5.89 -17.95 -31.99
N ASP A 85 4.94 -18.86 -32.22
CA ASP A 85 3.80 -19.02 -31.33
C ASP A 85 4.20 -19.65 -29.97
N GLY A 86 5.31 -20.38 -29.91
CA GLY A 86 5.90 -20.86 -28.65
C GLY A 86 6.53 -19.77 -27.78
N ALA A 87 6.80 -18.59 -28.35
CA ALA A 87 7.23 -17.39 -27.64
C ALA A 87 6.05 -16.44 -27.37
N ALA A 88 5.08 -16.36 -28.29
CA ALA A 88 3.91 -15.51 -28.15
C ALA A 88 2.87 -16.03 -27.14
N TYR A 89 2.81 -17.35 -26.96
CA TYR A 89 1.76 -18.01 -26.19
C TYR A 89 2.33 -19.10 -25.25
N PRO A 90 3.05 -18.72 -24.18
CA PRO A 90 3.48 -19.67 -23.12
C PRO A 90 2.32 -20.15 -22.23
N LEU A 91 1.11 -20.21 -22.78
CA LEU A 91 -0.14 -20.58 -22.13
C LEU A 91 -0.13 -21.96 -21.42
N PRO A 92 0.62 -22.99 -21.89
CA PRO A 92 0.69 -24.25 -21.16
C PRO A 92 1.14 -24.09 -19.70
N PHE A 93 2.01 -23.12 -19.41
CA PHE A 93 2.63 -22.94 -18.10
C PHE A 93 1.92 -21.89 -17.22
N THR A 94 0.74 -21.41 -17.63
CA THR A 94 -0.05 -20.47 -16.81
C THR A 94 -0.79 -21.22 -15.71
N SER A 95 -0.49 -20.93 -14.44
CA SER A 95 -1.24 -21.44 -13.29
C SER A 95 -2.67 -20.92 -13.30
N CYS A 96 -3.63 -21.77 -12.93
CA CYS A 96 -5.05 -21.42 -12.85
C CYS A 96 -5.57 -21.56 -11.41
N GLN A 97 -6.58 -20.76 -11.05
CA GLN A 97 -7.27 -20.86 -9.74
C GLN A 97 -7.91 -22.24 -9.56
N SER A 98 -8.48 -22.79 -10.64
CA SER A 98 -9.00 -24.15 -10.68
C SER A 98 -8.84 -24.75 -12.07
N PHE A 99 -8.88 -26.09 -12.14
CA PHE A 99 -8.76 -26.85 -13.38
C PHE A 99 -9.85 -27.91 -13.46
N HIS A 100 -10.49 -28.03 -14.63
CA HIS A 100 -11.63 -28.90 -14.86
C HIS A 100 -11.41 -29.74 -16.11
N GLU A 101 -11.37 -31.06 -15.97
CA GLU A 101 -11.41 -31.97 -17.12
C GLU A 101 -12.87 -32.26 -17.48
N LEU A 102 -13.29 -31.78 -18.63
CA LEU A 102 -14.68 -31.87 -19.09
C LEU A 102 -14.74 -32.87 -20.24
N ARG A 103 -15.63 -33.86 -20.12
CA ARG A 103 -15.80 -34.91 -21.13
C ARG A 103 -17.05 -34.72 -21.97
N ASP A 104 -16.96 -35.13 -23.23
CA ASP A 104 -18.06 -35.07 -24.21
C ASP A 104 -18.73 -33.68 -24.25
N ALA A 105 -17.95 -32.60 -24.08
CA ALA A 105 -18.49 -31.24 -24.05
C ALA A 105 -18.92 -30.82 -25.45
N ARG A 106 -20.18 -30.40 -25.60
CA ARG A 106 -20.69 -29.94 -26.90
C ARG A 106 -20.38 -28.46 -27.11
N ILE A 107 -19.47 -28.17 -28.03
CA ILE A 107 -18.91 -26.85 -28.28
C ILE A 107 -19.35 -26.34 -29.65
N LEU A 108 -19.90 -25.12 -29.68
CA LEU A 108 -20.13 -24.38 -30.91
C LEU A 108 -18.98 -23.39 -31.13
N VAL A 109 -18.28 -23.51 -32.25
CA VAL A 109 -17.23 -22.56 -32.66
C VAL A 109 -17.81 -21.59 -33.68
N ILE A 110 -17.66 -20.30 -33.43
CA ILE A 110 -18.17 -19.21 -34.26
C ILE A 110 -17.02 -18.30 -34.68
N ASP A 111 -17.00 -17.91 -35.95
CA ASP A 111 -16.12 -16.83 -36.41
C ASP A 111 -16.67 -15.49 -35.91
N ASP A 112 -15.94 -14.83 -35.00
CA ASP A 112 -16.37 -13.56 -34.39
C ASP A 112 -16.38 -12.38 -35.37
N ILE A 113 -15.70 -12.47 -36.51
CA ILE A 113 -15.68 -11.45 -37.55
C ILE A 113 -16.82 -11.65 -38.54
N THR A 114 -17.08 -12.87 -39.00
CA THR A 114 -18.08 -13.16 -40.05
C THR A 114 -19.43 -13.61 -39.50
N GLY A 115 -19.46 -14.16 -38.29
CA GLY A 115 -20.63 -14.82 -37.70
C GLY A 115 -20.86 -16.23 -38.23
N ASP A 116 -19.95 -16.78 -39.04
CA ASP A 116 -20.10 -18.16 -39.51
C ASP A 116 -20.08 -19.11 -38.31
N SER A 117 -21.00 -20.08 -38.33
CA SER A 117 -21.20 -21.11 -37.31
C SER A 117 -21.38 -22.49 -37.95
N GLY A 118 -20.92 -22.66 -39.20
CA GLY A 118 -21.15 -23.88 -39.99
C GLY A 118 -22.61 -24.02 -40.44
N GLY A 119 -23.32 -22.89 -40.60
CA GLY A 119 -24.73 -22.86 -41.01
C GLY A 119 -25.74 -23.22 -39.91
N ILE A 120 -25.33 -23.30 -38.65
CA ILE A 120 -26.18 -23.68 -37.51
C ILE A 120 -27.07 -22.51 -37.06
N ILE A 121 -26.50 -21.30 -37.02
CA ILE A 121 -27.16 -20.06 -36.61
C ILE A 121 -26.97 -19.01 -37.70
N ALA A 122 -27.98 -18.16 -37.93
CA ALA A 122 -27.86 -17.01 -38.81
C ALA A 122 -26.67 -16.12 -38.39
N PRO A 123 -25.78 -15.68 -39.31
CA PRO A 123 -24.54 -14.99 -38.96
C PRO A 123 -24.72 -13.74 -38.08
N SER A 124 -25.79 -12.96 -38.31
CA SER A 124 -26.10 -11.77 -37.50
C SER A 124 -26.39 -12.10 -36.04
N ASN A 125 -27.02 -13.26 -35.77
CA ASN A 125 -27.33 -13.71 -34.42
C ASN A 125 -26.11 -14.39 -33.79
N ALA A 126 -25.34 -15.15 -34.57
CA ALA A 126 -24.12 -15.81 -34.12
C ALA A 126 -23.07 -14.78 -33.62
N LYS A 127 -22.88 -13.67 -34.34
CA LYS A 127 -21.97 -12.59 -33.92
C LYS A 127 -22.28 -12.01 -32.54
N LYS A 128 -23.54 -11.99 -32.10
CA LYS A 128 -23.92 -11.48 -30.77
C LYS A 128 -23.49 -12.42 -29.63
N LEU A 129 -23.17 -13.68 -29.94
CA LEU A 129 -22.81 -14.69 -28.96
C LEU A 129 -21.31 -14.68 -28.63
N VAL A 130 -20.49 -14.11 -29.50
CA VAL A 130 -19.01 -14.11 -29.39
C VAL A 130 -18.45 -12.70 -29.61
N GLY A 131 -17.14 -12.56 -29.45
CA GLY A 131 -16.34 -11.39 -29.82
C GLY A 131 -14.87 -11.79 -29.83
N ASP A 132 -13.94 -10.84 -30.04
CA ASP A 132 -12.49 -11.16 -30.05
C ASP A 132 -12.08 -11.83 -28.73
N CYS A 133 -11.84 -13.14 -28.79
CA CYS A 133 -11.54 -14.03 -27.66
C CYS A 133 -12.64 -14.18 -26.59
N LYS A 134 -13.87 -13.73 -26.84
CA LYS A 134 -15.01 -13.91 -25.91
C LYS A 134 -15.88 -15.11 -26.31
N GLY A 135 -16.27 -15.91 -25.33
CA GLY A 135 -17.20 -17.03 -25.46
C GLY A 135 -18.27 -17.08 -24.37
N LEU A 136 -19.07 -18.15 -24.37
CA LEU A 136 -20.17 -18.39 -23.44
C LEU A 136 -20.08 -19.82 -22.88
N ILE A 137 -20.53 -20.01 -21.65
CA ILE A 137 -20.69 -21.33 -21.04
C ILE A 137 -22.12 -21.48 -20.50
N ASP A 138 -22.71 -22.65 -20.68
CA ASP A 138 -24.04 -22.93 -20.16
C ASP A 138 -24.04 -22.95 -18.62
N SER A 139 -24.96 -22.21 -17.99
CA SER A 139 -25.01 -22.08 -16.53
C SER A 139 -25.23 -23.41 -15.82
N ASN A 140 -26.06 -24.30 -16.37
CA ASN A 140 -26.28 -25.62 -15.77
C ASN A 140 -25.05 -26.51 -15.92
N PHE A 141 -24.41 -26.48 -17.09
CA PHE A 141 -23.16 -27.19 -17.32
C PHE A 141 -22.04 -26.71 -16.40
N ALA A 142 -21.87 -25.39 -16.23
CA ALA A 142 -20.90 -24.82 -15.30
C ALA A 142 -21.17 -25.29 -13.85
N LYS A 143 -22.42 -25.21 -13.40
CA LYS A 143 -22.82 -25.62 -12.04
C LYS A 143 -22.56 -27.11 -11.77
N ILE A 144 -22.90 -27.99 -12.72
CA ILE A 144 -22.69 -29.45 -12.57
C ILE A 144 -21.20 -29.80 -12.46
N ASN A 145 -20.33 -29.01 -13.09
CA ASN A 145 -18.88 -29.20 -13.06
C ASN A 145 -18.17 -28.35 -11.99
N ASN A 146 -18.89 -27.76 -11.02
CA ASN A 146 -18.33 -26.91 -9.97
C ASN A 146 -17.52 -25.70 -10.50
N ILE A 147 -17.94 -25.14 -11.63
CA ILE A 147 -17.38 -23.90 -12.19
C ILE A 147 -18.22 -22.72 -11.67
N LYS A 148 -17.56 -21.67 -11.17
CA LYS A 148 -18.22 -20.47 -10.62
C LYS A 148 -19.10 -19.79 -11.68
N LEU A 149 -20.31 -19.39 -11.28
CA LEU A 149 -21.29 -18.70 -12.15
C LEU A 149 -21.02 -17.19 -12.28
N SER A 150 -19.77 -16.82 -12.54
CA SER A 150 -19.35 -15.46 -12.91
C SER A 150 -18.64 -15.52 -14.26
N ALA A 151 -18.48 -14.40 -14.97
CA ALA A 151 -17.55 -14.39 -16.09
C ALA A 151 -16.13 -14.70 -15.60
N PHE A 152 -15.31 -15.34 -16.43
CA PHE A 152 -13.93 -15.67 -16.06
C PHE A 152 -13.00 -15.73 -17.26
N GLN A 153 -11.73 -15.43 -17.02
CA GLN A 153 -10.65 -15.67 -17.97
C GLN A 153 -10.28 -17.15 -17.96
N PHE A 154 -10.21 -17.77 -19.13
CA PHE A 154 -9.94 -19.21 -19.26
C PHE A 154 -8.65 -19.52 -20.01
N ARG A 155 -8.16 -20.74 -19.77
CA ARG A 155 -7.15 -21.45 -20.56
C ARG A 155 -7.72 -22.81 -20.90
N LEU A 156 -7.83 -23.16 -22.17
CA LEU A 156 -8.46 -24.41 -22.61
C LEU A 156 -7.48 -25.21 -23.47
N GLY A 157 -7.31 -26.49 -23.17
CA GLY A 157 -6.51 -27.43 -23.94
C GLY A 157 -7.33 -28.58 -24.52
N ILE A 158 -6.97 -29.02 -25.72
CA ILE A 158 -7.62 -30.13 -26.44
C ILE A 158 -6.55 -31.13 -26.85
N LYS A 159 -6.69 -32.38 -26.42
CA LYS A 159 -5.85 -33.50 -26.88
C LYS A 159 -6.31 -34.01 -28.26
N PRO A 160 -5.41 -34.62 -29.05
CA PRO A 160 -5.80 -35.30 -30.29
C PRO A 160 -6.94 -36.32 -30.05
N GLN A 161 -8.04 -36.17 -30.79
CA GLN A 161 -9.24 -37.00 -30.71
C GLN A 161 -9.99 -37.00 -32.05
N LYS A 162 -11.07 -37.78 -32.16
CA LYS A 162 -11.79 -37.98 -33.45
C LYS A 162 -12.22 -36.67 -34.11
N GLU A 163 -12.72 -35.71 -33.33
CA GLU A 163 -13.23 -34.42 -33.83
C GLU A 163 -12.17 -33.31 -33.83
N SER A 164 -10.98 -33.57 -33.29
CA SER A 164 -9.81 -32.70 -33.41
C SER A 164 -8.55 -33.56 -33.47
N LEU A 165 -8.12 -33.90 -34.69
CA LEU A 165 -6.97 -34.81 -34.91
C LEU A 165 -5.62 -34.26 -34.42
N VAL A 166 -5.58 -32.99 -34.04
CA VAL A 166 -4.40 -32.28 -33.58
C VAL A 166 -4.61 -31.71 -32.19
N MET A 167 -3.50 -31.48 -31.47
CA MET A 167 -3.53 -30.78 -30.20
C MET A 167 -3.83 -29.29 -30.43
N ARG A 168 -4.68 -28.71 -29.59
CA ARG A 168 -5.09 -27.29 -29.68
C ARG A 168 -5.11 -26.64 -28.30
N ILE A 169 -4.99 -25.31 -28.31
CA ILE A 169 -5.12 -24.47 -27.12
C ILE A 169 -5.94 -23.23 -27.46
N ALA A 170 -6.72 -22.78 -26.49
CA ALA A 170 -7.51 -21.57 -26.56
C ALA A 170 -7.38 -20.75 -25.28
N LYS A 171 -7.53 -19.43 -25.42
CA LYS A 171 -7.63 -18.48 -24.31
C LYS A 171 -8.72 -17.45 -24.59
N GLY A 172 -9.25 -16.87 -23.53
CA GLY A 172 -10.28 -15.87 -23.68
C GLY A 172 -11.05 -15.63 -22.39
N THR A 173 -12.26 -15.08 -22.53
CA THR A 173 -13.26 -15.00 -21.46
C THR A 173 -14.45 -15.91 -21.76
N LEU A 174 -15.02 -16.54 -20.73
CA LEU A 174 -16.29 -17.27 -20.79
C LEU A 174 -17.29 -16.60 -19.85
N ALA A 175 -18.45 -16.24 -20.39
CA ALA A 175 -19.55 -15.70 -19.60
C ALA A 175 -20.67 -16.74 -19.44
N PRO A 176 -21.14 -17.03 -18.22
CA PRO A 176 -22.26 -17.94 -17.99
C PRO A 176 -23.56 -17.38 -18.59
N THR A 177 -24.32 -18.24 -19.27
CA THR A 177 -25.66 -17.93 -19.81
C THR A 177 -26.49 -19.20 -19.97
N ASN A 178 -27.78 -19.08 -20.29
CA ASN A 178 -28.60 -20.24 -20.65
C ASN A 178 -28.45 -20.53 -22.16
N LEU A 179 -27.92 -21.70 -22.49
CA LEU A 179 -27.74 -22.14 -23.88
C LEU A 179 -28.76 -23.21 -24.32
N ASP A 180 -29.73 -23.58 -23.47
CA ASP A 180 -30.63 -24.73 -23.63
C ASP A 180 -31.51 -24.71 -24.91
N LYS A 181 -31.66 -23.53 -25.53
CA LYS A 181 -32.45 -23.32 -26.76
C LYS A 181 -31.60 -23.00 -28.00
N LEU A 182 -30.29 -23.04 -27.88
CA LEU A 182 -29.38 -22.65 -28.96
C LEU A 182 -29.23 -23.80 -29.97
N GLY A 183 -29.70 -23.60 -31.21
CA GLY A 183 -29.52 -24.56 -32.32
C GLY A 183 -30.56 -25.68 -32.41
N GLU A 184 -31.79 -25.48 -31.91
CA GLU A 184 -32.89 -26.46 -31.91
C GLU A 184 -33.21 -27.01 -33.32
N SER A 185 -32.58 -28.13 -33.70
CA SER A 185 -32.96 -28.91 -34.88
C SER A 185 -32.84 -30.44 -34.74
N SER A 186 -32.15 -30.98 -33.72
CA SER A 186 -32.20 -32.43 -33.45
C SER A 186 -31.91 -32.82 -31.99
N LEU A 187 -32.73 -33.71 -31.43
CA LEU A 187 -32.48 -34.45 -30.20
C LEU A 187 -31.33 -35.43 -30.45
N ARG A 188 -30.24 -35.34 -29.67
CA ARG A 188 -29.16 -36.35 -29.70
C ARG A 188 -28.92 -36.90 -28.30
N ILE A 189 -28.79 -38.21 -28.24
CA ILE A 189 -28.43 -38.95 -27.03
C ILE A 189 -26.89 -39.05 -27.06
N SER A 190 -26.21 -38.41 -26.11
CA SER A 190 -24.77 -38.58 -25.90
C SER A 190 -24.52 -39.29 -24.56
N GLY A 191 -23.41 -40.03 -24.49
CA GLY A 191 -23.04 -40.80 -23.30
C GLY A 191 -22.78 -42.28 -23.57
N ASN A 192 -22.12 -42.93 -22.62
CA ASN A 192 -21.72 -44.33 -22.71
C ASN A 192 -22.66 -45.20 -21.84
N ILE A 193 -23.32 -46.18 -22.46
CA ILE A 193 -24.24 -47.11 -21.77
C ILE A 193 -23.53 -47.86 -20.62
N LYS A 194 -22.19 -48.02 -20.68
CA LYS A 194 -21.40 -48.68 -19.64
C LYS A 194 -21.06 -47.81 -18.42
N SER A 195 -21.10 -46.48 -18.55
CA SER A 195 -20.78 -45.54 -17.43
C SER A 195 -22.02 -44.95 -16.75
N GLY A 196 -23.23 -45.26 -17.25
CA GLY A 196 -24.49 -44.73 -16.70
C GLY A 196 -24.73 -43.24 -16.98
N SER A 197 -23.90 -42.58 -17.79
CA SER A 197 -23.98 -41.13 -18.06
C SER A 197 -24.73 -40.81 -19.35
N LEU A 198 -25.97 -41.29 -19.50
CA LEU A 198 -26.80 -40.92 -20.65
C LEU A 198 -27.26 -39.47 -20.49
N ARG A 199 -26.73 -38.54 -21.31
CA ARG A 199 -27.18 -37.15 -21.36
C ARG A 199 -28.09 -36.97 -22.57
N THR A 200 -29.32 -36.55 -22.30
CA THR A 200 -30.25 -36.05 -23.31
C THR A 200 -30.23 -34.53 -23.23
N LYS A 201 -29.46 -33.87 -24.09
CA LYS A 201 -29.47 -32.40 -24.21
C LYS A 201 -29.48 -32.01 -25.67
N THR A 202 -30.41 -31.14 -26.05
CA THR A 202 -30.59 -30.61 -27.41
C THR A 202 -29.64 -29.46 -27.75
N ALA A 203 -28.94 -28.91 -26.76
CA ALA A 203 -28.19 -27.64 -26.82
C ALA A 203 -26.68 -27.78 -26.62
N TYR A 204 -25.95 -26.66 -26.72
CA TYR A 204 -24.51 -26.54 -26.51
C TYR A 204 -24.15 -26.32 -25.03
N ASP A 205 -22.97 -26.78 -24.64
CA ASP A 205 -22.39 -26.54 -23.32
C ASP A 205 -21.47 -25.31 -23.31
N ILE A 206 -20.76 -25.07 -24.42
CA ILE A 206 -19.82 -23.95 -24.57
C ILE A 206 -19.96 -23.36 -25.98
N VAL A 207 -19.84 -22.03 -26.10
CA VAL A 207 -19.65 -21.33 -27.38
C VAL A 207 -18.30 -20.63 -27.34
N LEU A 208 -17.47 -20.83 -28.36
CA LEU A 208 -16.14 -20.23 -28.48
C LEU A 208 -15.98 -19.45 -29.78
N ALA A 209 -15.22 -18.37 -29.73
CA ALA A 209 -14.79 -17.64 -30.91
C ALA A 209 -13.61 -18.36 -31.59
N THR A 210 -13.51 -18.31 -32.92
CA THR A 210 -12.31 -18.80 -33.63
C THR A 210 -11.06 -18.03 -33.18
N SER A 211 -11.20 -16.72 -32.89
CA SER A 211 -10.13 -15.89 -32.32
C SER A 211 -9.59 -16.39 -30.97
N SER A 212 -10.36 -17.16 -30.19
CA SER A 212 -9.88 -17.74 -28.92
C SER A 212 -8.76 -18.77 -29.12
N PHE A 213 -8.72 -19.47 -30.27
CA PHE A 213 -7.74 -20.53 -30.55
C PHE A 213 -6.40 -19.95 -31.00
N LYS A 214 -5.30 -20.42 -30.38
CA LYS A 214 -3.95 -19.86 -30.61
C LYS A 214 -3.01 -20.87 -31.29
N GLY A 215 -2.06 -20.35 -32.06
CA GLY A 215 -0.96 -21.10 -32.68
C GLY A 215 -1.26 -21.70 -34.06
N ARG A 216 -2.30 -22.53 -34.20
CA ARG A 216 -2.63 -23.16 -35.50
C ARG A 216 -3.43 -22.21 -36.40
N LYS A 217 -2.98 -22.01 -37.64
CA LYS A 217 -3.58 -21.10 -38.64
C LYS A 217 -3.66 -21.79 -40.02
N GLY A 218 -4.40 -21.19 -40.96
CA GLY A 218 -4.55 -21.74 -42.32
C GLY A 218 -5.38 -23.02 -42.31
N ALA A 219 -4.96 -24.04 -43.07
CA ALA A 219 -5.69 -25.32 -43.18
C ALA A 219 -5.82 -26.08 -41.84
N ASP A 220 -4.96 -25.79 -40.86
CA ASP A 220 -4.99 -26.37 -39.52
C ASP A 220 -5.78 -25.52 -38.51
N ALA A 221 -6.33 -24.37 -38.92
CA ALA A 221 -7.21 -23.58 -38.07
C ALA A 221 -8.42 -24.42 -37.62
N ILE A 222 -9.05 -24.03 -36.51
CA ILE A 222 -10.34 -24.64 -36.17
C ILE A 222 -11.40 -23.98 -37.05
N GLU A 223 -12.22 -24.78 -37.70
CA GLU A 223 -13.29 -24.28 -38.55
C GLU A 223 -14.52 -23.94 -37.70
N PRO A 224 -15.35 -22.97 -38.11
CA PRO A 224 -16.65 -22.75 -37.48
C PRO A 224 -17.54 -23.98 -37.59
N GLY A 225 -18.29 -24.30 -36.54
CA GLY A 225 -19.16 -25.47 -36.51
C GLY A 225 -19.31 -26.10 -35.13
N GLU A 226 -19.99 -27.25 -35.11
CA GLU A 226 -20.23 -28.04 -33.91
C GLU A 226 -19.14 -29.09 -33.69
N TYR A 227 -18.74 -29.22 -32.42
CA TYR A 227 -17.78 -30.21 -31.96
C TYR A 227 -18.26 -30.85 -30.65
N VAL A 228 -17.91 -32.11 -30.44
CA VAL A 228 -18.00 -32.85 -29.18
C VAL A 228 -16.58 -33.23 -28.77
N LEU A 229 -16.09 -32.62 -27.70
CA LEU A 229 -14.68 -32.66 -27.35
C LEU A 229 -14.50 -32.95 -25.86
N ASP A 230 -13.52 -33.82 -25.56
CA ASP A 230 -12.88 -33.84 -24.26
C ASP A 230 -11.89 -32.68 -24.16
N ILE A 231 -12.01 -31.86 -23.11
CA ILE A 231 -11.21 -30.64 -22.92
C ILE A 231 -10.69 -30.51 -21.48
N GLY A 232 -9.53 -29.86 -21.32
CA GLY A 232 -9.06 -29.36 -20.04
C GLY A 232 -9.30 -27.86 -19.96
N LEU A 233 -10.07 -27.40 -18.97
CA LEU A 233 -10.46 -26.01 -18.77
C LEU A 233 -9.89 -25.46 -17.45
N GLY A 234 -8.88 -24.60 -17.57
CA GLY A 234 -8.33 -23.81 -16.47
C GLY A 234 -9.06 -22.47 -16.32
N VAL A 235 -9.50 -22.16 -15.10
CA VAL A 235 -10.03 -20.84 -14.73
C VAL A 235 -8.87 -20.00 -14.19
N LYS A 236 -8.37 -19.04 -14.98
CA LYS A 236 -7.23 -18.20 -14.58
C LYS A 236 -7.66 -17.16 -13.54
N SER A 237 -8.75 -16.46 -13.80
CA SER A 237 -9.28 -15.42 -12.89
C SER A 237 -10.76 -15.21 -13.14
N THR A 238 -11.49 -14.79 -12.11
CA THR A 238 -12.93 -14.48 -12.20
C THR A 238 -13.14 -12.97 -12.31
N ALA A 239 -14.19 -12.58 -13.03
CA ALA A 239 -14.62 -11.18 -13.14
C ALA A 239 -15.03 -10.66 -11.75
N LYS A 240 -14.45 -9.53 -11.39
CA LYS A 240 -14.70 -8.78 -10.14
C LYS A 240 -14.36 -7.33 -10.43
N TYR A 241 -15.09 -6.39 -9.84
CA TYR A 241 -14.67 -5.00 -9.87
C TYR A 241 -13.40 -4.81 -9.04
N ARG A 242 -12.50 -3.90 -9.48
CA ARG A 242 -11.26 -3.57 -8.76
C ARG A 242 -10.98 -2.07 -8.76
N GLU A 243 -10.22 -1.59 -7.78
CA GLU A 243 -9.66 -0.23 -7.85
C GLU A 243 -8.60 -0.11 -8.95
N HIS A 244 -8.65 0.98 -9.71
CA HIS A 244 -7.69 1.35 -10.73
C HIS A 244 -7.12 2.74 -10.42
N SER A 245 -5.81 2.86 -10.31
CA SER A 245 -5.17 4.15 -10.01
C SER A 245 -4.91 4.91 -11.31
N LEU A 246 -5.28 6.19 -11.40
CA LEU A 246 -4.98 6.97 -12.60
C LEU A 246 -3.46 7.19 -12.77
N GLY A 247 -2.80 7.66 -11.71
CA GLY A 247 -1.34 7.78 -11.67
C GLY A 247 -0.75 8.72 -12.74
N THR A 248 0.58 8.66 -12.88
CA THR A 248 1.33 9.62 -13.72
C THR A 248 1.05 9.48 -15.21
N GLN A 249 0.74 8.27 -15.69
CA GLN A 249 0.57 8.00 -17.12
C GLN A 249 -0.72 8.60 -17.67
N ILE A 250 -1.78 8.67 -16.85
CA ILE A 250 -3.06 9.27 -17.22
C ILE A 250 -3.03 10.78 -16.96
N LEU A 251 -2.79 11.19 -15.71
CA LEU A 251 -2.96 12.58 -15.27
C LEU A 251 -1.99 13.57 -15.92
N VAL A 252 -0.84 13.12 -16.45
CA VAL A 252 0.09 13.99 -17.18
C VAL A 252 -0.54 14.62 -18.45
N ASN A 253 -1.64 14.05 -18.96
CA ASN A 253 -2.33 14.53 -20.17
C ASN A 253 -3.40 15.60 -19.91
N TYR A 254 -3.73 15.90 -18.64
CA TYR A 254 -4.91 16.72 -18.27
C TYR A 254 -4.53 17.90 -17.36
N PRO A 255 -3.77 18.88 -17.88
CA PRO A 255 -3.32 20.03 -17.09
C PRO A 255 -4.44 20.86 -16.47
N HIS A 256 -5.56 21.05 -17.17
CA HIS A 256 -6.63 21.90 -16.64
C HIS A 256 -7.37 21.22 -15.49
N ALA A 257 -7.79 19.97 -15.69
CA ALA A 257 -8.44 19.17 -14.66
C ALA A 257 -7.51 18.95 -13.47
N VAL A 258 -6.22 18.70 -13.70
CA VAL A 258 -5.28 18.56 -12.59
C VAL A 258 -5.24 19.84 -11.75
N LYS A 259 -5.10 21.00 -12.40
CA LYS A 259 -4.97 22.27 -11.70
C LYS A 259 -6.21 22.63 -10.89
N GLU A 260 -7.40 22.47 -11.46
CA GLU A 260 -8.64 23.01 -10.90
C GLU A 260 -9.46 21.98 -10.09
N GLU A 261 -9.28 20.67 -10.34
CA GLU A 261 -10.04 19.59 -9.70
C GLU A 261 -9.16 18.62 -8.89
N ILE A 262 -8.03 18.15 -9.43
CA ILE A 262 -7.20 17.13 -8.75
C ILE A 262 -6.31 17.73 -7.66
N LEU A 263 -5.72 18.91 -7.86
CA LEU A 263 -4.88 19.56 -6.85
C LEU A 263 -5.62 19.80 -5.51
N PRO A 264 -6.88 20.29 -5.50
CA PRO A 264 -7.67 20.36 -4.27
C PRO A 264 -7.81 19.01 -3.54
N ILE A 265 -8.09 17.92 -4.28
CA ILE A 265 -8.22 16.57 -3.72
C ILE A 265 -6.89 16.11 -3.11
N ILE A 266 -5.79 16.27 -3.86
CA ILE A 266 -4.44 15.93 -3.40
C ILE A 266 -4.05 16.73 -2.16
N LYS A 267 -4.34 18.03 -2.15
CA LYS A 267 -4.10 18.90 -1.00
C LYS A 267 -4.83 18.39 0.24
N GLN A 268 -6.13 18.09 0.12
CA GLN A 268 -6.92 17.56 1.24
C GLN A 268 -6.38 16.21 1.73
N GLN A 269 -6.02 15.30 0.82
CA GLN A 269 -5.45 14.00 1.16
C GLN A 269 -4.09 14.15 1.86
N ALA A 270 -3.23 15.06 1.39
CA ALA A 270 -1.94 15.38 1.97
C ALA A 270 -2.07 16.01 3.37
N GLU A 271 -2.98 16.98 3.54
CA GLU A 271 -3.26 17.60 4.85
C GLU A 271 -3.77 16.56 5.85
N LYS A 272 -4.69 15.68 5.41
CA LYS A 272 -5.18 14.56 6.22
C LYS A 272 -4.04 13.63 6.63
N LEU A 273 -3.19 13.22 5.69
CA LEU A 273 -2.05 12.35 5.98
C LEU A 273 -1.03 13.01 6.92
N ALA A 274 -0.74 14.29 6.73
CA ALA A 274 0.17 15.06 7.58
C ALA A 274 -0.33 15.15 9.03
N LEU A 275 -1.65 15.25 9.24
CA LEU A 275 -2.26 15.21 10.56
C LEU A 275 -2.22 13.80 11.16
N GLU A 276 -2.67 12.79 10.40
CA GLU A 276 -2.78 11.41 10.89
C GLU A 276 -1.43 10.78 11.21
N GLN A 277 -0.38 11.07 10.44
CA GLN A 277 0.96 10.50 10.68
C GLN A 277 1.62 10.98 11.99
N LYS A 278 1.13 12.07 12.60
CA LYS A 278 1.64 12.57 13.89
C LYS A 278 1.15 11.73 15.07
N ASN A 279 0.04 11.01 14.88
CA ASN A 279 -0.54 10.17 15.91
C ASN A 279 -0.49 8.70 15.45
N ILE A 280 0.29 7.89 16.18
CA ILE A 280 0.52 6.51 15.79
C ILE A 280 -0.76 5.67 15.70
N LYS A 281 -1.73 5.92 16.60
CA LYS A 281 -3.04 5.23 16.57
C LYS A 281 -3.84 5.62 15.33
N MET A 282 -3.83 6.91 14.95
CA MET A 282 -4.48 7.36 13.71
C MET A 282 -3.85 6.72 12.47
N LEU A 283 -2.52 6.66 12.41
CA LEU A 283 -1.84 6.05 11.27
C LEU A 283 -2.11 4.52 11.20
N ALA A 284 -2.12 3.84 12.33
CA ALA A 284 -2.48 2.42 12.39
C ALA A 284 -3.95 2.18 12.01
N LEU A 285 -4.87 3.03 12.47
CA LEU A 285 -6.27 2.98 12.06
C LEU A 285 -6.40 3.18 10.55
N ARG A 286 -5.71 4.16 9.99
CA ARG A 286 -5.66 4.38 8.53
C ARG A 286 -5.13 3.16 7.78
N TYR A 287 -4.11 2.47 8.30
CA TYR A 287 -3.61 1.22 7.73
C TYR A 287 -4.72 0.15 7.69
N VAL A 288 -5.41 -0.04 8.82
CA VAL A 288 -6.54 -0.98 8.94
C VAL A 288 -7.67 -0.60 7.98
N GLU A 289 -8.07 0.66 7.93
CA GLU A 289 -9.11 1.18 7.03
C GLU A 289 -8.73 1.01 5.55
N ASN A 290 -7.48 1.26 5.17
CA ASN A 290 -7.02 1.05 3.79
C ASN A 290 -7.00 -0.45 3.44
N TYR A 291 -6.67 -1.33 4.38
CA TYR A 291 -6.76 -2.78 4.16
C TYR A 291 -8.22 -3.24 4.06
N GLU A 292 -9.10 -2.77 4.94
CA GLU A 292 -10.52 -3.11 4.94
C GLU A 292 -11.24 -2.55 3.72
N ARG A 293 -10.94 -1.33 3.27
CA ARG A 293 -11.49 -0.80 2.01
C ARG A 293 -11.15 -1.71 0.83
N ARG A 294 -9.89 -2.15 0.73
CA ARG A 294 -9.45 -3.12 -0.30
C ARG A 294 -10.19 -4.45 -0.18
N LYS A 295 -10.42 -4.93 1.04
CA LYS A 295 -11.15 -6.18 1.32
C LYS A 295 -12.65 -6.06 1.02
N ASN A 296 -13.30 -4.99 1.47
CA ASN A 296 -14.73 -4.73 1.30
C ASN A 296 -15.09 -4.51 -0.16
N PHE A 297 -14.24 -3.84 -0.95
CA PHE A 297 -14.45 -3.72 -2.39
C PHE A 297 -14.56 -5.09 -3.09
N LEU A 298 -13.96 -6.14 -2.51
CA LEU A 298 -14.08 -7.52 -2.99
C LEU A 298 -15.32 -8.26 -2.44
N ALA A 299 -15.85 -7.83 -1.30
CA ALA A 299 -16.93 -8.48 -0.56
C ALA A 299 -18.32 -7.83 -0.81
N GLU A 300 -18.41 -6.50 -0.83
CA GLU A 300 -19.64 -5.71 -1.05
C GLU A 300 -20.23 -5.93 -2.45
N ASN A 301 -19.44 -6.45 -3.39
CA ASN A 301 -19.91 -6.86 -4.72
C ASN A 301 -20.41 -8.32 -4.78
N ILE A 302 -20.40 -9.06 -3.66
CA ILE A 302 -20.96 -10.43 -3.55
C ILE A 302 -22.35 -10.41 -2.88
N GLU A 303 -22.67 -9.38 -2.09
CA GLU A 303 -23.93 -9.31 -1.32
C GLU A 303 -25.17 -8.92 -2.15
N ALA A 304 -25.05 -8.81 -3.48
CA ALA A 304 -26.22 -8.78 -4.38
C ALA A 304 -26.82 -10.17 -4.69
N SER A 305 -26.36 -11.25 -4.04
CA SER A 305 -27.00 -12.56 -4.13
C SER A 305 -26.90 -13.34 -2.81
N GLU A 306 -28.06 -13.75 -2.29
CA GLU A 306 -28.22 -14.43 -1.01
C GLU A 306 -27.40 -15.73 -0.85
N SER A 307 -26.90 -15.89 0.37
CA SER A 307 -26.53 -17.14 1.07
C SER A 307 -25.37 -17.95 0.49
N TYR A 308 -24.21 -17.87 1.15
CA TYR A 308 -23.48 -19.04 1.66
C TYR A 308 -22.55 -18.58 2.80
N GLN A 309 -22.98 -18.81 4.05
CA GLN A 309 -22.05 -18.89 5.16
C GLN A 309 -21.28 -20.21 5.03
N ASN A 310 -19.97 -20.12 4.85
CA ASN A 310 -19.04 -21.17 5.23
C ASN A 310 -17.79 -20.50 5.81
N GLU A 311 -17.72 -20.51 7.14
CA GLU A 311 -16.50 -20.31 7.89
C GLU A 311 -15.53 -21.46 7.56
N GLY A 312 -14.27 -21.15 7.27
CA GLY A 312 -13.19 -22.15 7.30
C GLY A 312 -12.27 -22.25 6.08
N ASN A 313 -12.53 -21.56 4.98
CA ASN A 313 -11.56 -21.46 3.88
C ASN A 313 -11.32 -19.99 3.54
N THR A 314 -10.26 -19.42 4.10
CA THR A 314 -9.56 -18.27 3.51
C THR A 314 -9.17 -18.65 2.08
N GLU A 315 -10.08 -18.39 1.13
CA GLU A 315 -9.79 -18.43 -0.29
C GLU A 315 -8.50 -17.62 -0.49
N LYS A 316 -7.46 -18.30 -1.02
CA LYS A 316 -6.21 -17.67 -1.45
C LYS A 316 -6.57 -16.44 -2.26
N LEU A 317 -6.39 -15.26 -1.65
CA LEU A 317 -6.88 -13.99 -2.13
C LEU A 317 -5.95 -13.49 -3.24
N CYS A 318 -5.94 -14.18 -4.38
CA CYS A 318 -5.06 -13.86 -5.49
C CYS A 318 -5.44 -12.53 -6.16
N ILE A 319 -4.41 -11.75 -6.49
CA ILE A 319 -4.34 -10.65 -7.47
C ILE A 319 -4.56 -9.25 -6.85
N PHE A 320 -3.72 -8.85 -5.88
CA PHE A 320 -3.53 -7.43 -5.54
C PHE A 320 -2.09 -6.97 -5.83
N ASP A 321 -1.84 -6.64 -7.09
CA ASP A 321 -0.94 -5.55 -7.55
C ASP A 321 -0.90 -5.42 -9.09
N SER A 322 -1.59 -6.27 -9.85
CA SER A 322 -1.62 -6.27 -11.34
C SER A 322 -2.25 -5.02 -12.01
N LEU A 323 -2.56 -3.95 -11.26
CA LEU A 323 -3.00 -2.67 -11.82
C LEU A 323 -2.28 -1.47 -11.18
N SER A 324 -1.21 -1.69 -10.42
CA SER A 324 -0.22 -0.63 -10.26
C SER A 324 0.34 -0.34 -11.66
N SER A 325 0.40 0.93 -12.05
CA SER A 325 0.84 1.45 -13.35
C SER A 325 2.33 1.17 -13.67
N GLU A 326 2.77 -0.07 -13.48
CA GLU A 326 4.09 -0.59 -13.80
C GLU A 326 3.90 -1.77 -14.77
N ASP A 327 3.51 -1.47 -16.00
CA ASP A 327 3.79 -2.36 -17.14
C ASP A 327 5.30 -2.39 -17.39
N GLU A 328 6.01 -3.17 -16.59
CA GLU A 328 7.23 -3.83 -16.99
C GLU A 328 7.12 -5.30 -16.60
N SER A 329 6.57 -6.10 -17.52
CA SER A 329 6.49 -7.58 -17.52
C SER A 329 5.56 -8.23 -16.48
N GLU A 330 4.42 -8.74 -16.96
CA GLU A 330 3.45 -9.58 -16.22
C GLU A 330 4.03 -10.91 -15.67
N GLU A 331 5.31 -11.21 -15.85
CA GLU A 331 5.86 -12.55 -15.61
C GLU A 331 6.67 -12.72 -14.31
N ILE A 332 7.00 -11.62 -13.60
CA ILE A 332 7.81 -11.67 -12.36
C ILE A 332 6.96 -11.51 -11.08
N HIS A 333 5.70 -11.08 -11.19
CA HIS A 333 4.99 -10.54 -10.03
C HIS A 333 4.16 -11.51 -9.18
N GLU A 334 3.83 -12.73 -9.62
CA GLU A 334 2.94 -13.62 -8.84
C GLU A 334 3.55 -14.09 -7.50
N SER A 335 4.87 -14.34 -7.43
CA SER A 335 5.55 -14.78 -6.20
C SER A 335 5.83 -13.65 -5.21
N GLU A 336 6.08 -12.44 -5.69
CA GLU A 336 6.20 -11.23 -4.84
C GLU A 336 4.84 -10.78 -4.30
N GLN A 337 3.77 -10.89 -5.10
CA GLN A 337 2.40 -10.57 -4.70
C GLN A 337 1.90 -11.46 -3.56
N LEU A 338 2.05 -12.78 -3.68
CA LEU A 338 1.58 -13.72 -2.66
C LEU A 338 2.28 -13.53 -1.30
N ASN A 339 3.55 -13.10 -1.32
CA ASN A 339 4.34 -12.82 -0.12
C ASN A 339 3.97 -11.47 0.51
N ASN A 340 3.71 -10.43 -0.30
CA ASN A 340 3.24 -9.13 0.19
C ASN A 340 1.82 -9.23 0.80
N GLU A 341 0.93 -10.02 0.21
CA GLU A 341 -0.44 -10.23 0.71
C GLU A 341 -0.47 -10.91 2.10
N GLN A 342 0.35 -11.95 2.31
CA GLN A 342 0.46 -12.63 3.61
C GLN A 342 1.08 -11.73 4.69
N LYS A 343 2.08 -10.94 4.30
CA LYS A 343 2.70 -9.96 5.20
C LYS A 343 1.71 -8.87 5.60
N ASP A 344 0.98 -8.31 4.64
CA ASP A 344 -0.05 -7.29 4.88
C ASP A 344 -1.16 -7.84 5.78
N LEU A 345 -1.62 -9.09 5.57
CA LEU A 345 -2.63 -9.73 6.42
C LEU A 345 -2.16 -9.89 7.88
N LEU A 346 -0.90 -10.28 8.09
CA LEU A 346 -0.32 -10.40 9.43
C LEU A 346 -0.30 -9.05 10.16
N ILE A 347 0.21 -8.01 9.50
CA ILE A 347 0.30 -6.67 10.11
C ILE A 347 -1.10 -6.09 10.34
N TYR A 348 -2.02 -6.24 9.38
CA TYR A 348 -3.42 -5.88 9.54
C TYR A 348 -4.04 -6.54 10.78
N SER A 349 -3.89 -7.86 10.93
CA SER A 349 -4.50 -8.62 12.04
C SER A 349 -3.93 -8.20 13.40
N LEU A 350 -2.62 -7.98 13.47
CA LEU A 350 -1.95 -7.48 14.68
C LEU A 350 -2.41 -6.06 15.05
N LEU A 351 -2.40 -5.13 14.10
CA LEU A 351 -2.82 -3.75 14.33
C LEU A 351 -4.28 -3.67 14.73
N LYS A 352 -5.16 -4.42 14.06
CA LYS A 352 -6.59 -4.45 14.37
C LYS A 352 -6.83 -4.95 15.79
N ALA A 353 -6.26 -6.09 16.16
CA ALA A 353 -6.39 -6.64 17.52
C ALA A 353 -5.82 -5.69 18.59
N ASP A 354 -4.68 -5.06 18.32
CA ASP A 354 -4.06 -4.13 19.27
C ASP A 354 -4.85 -2.82 19.43
N LEU A 355 -5.43 -2.29 18.33
CA LEU A 355 -6.28 -1.10 18.35
C LEU A 355 -7.63 -1.34 19.03
N GLU A 356 -8.22 -2.53 18.87
CA GLU A 356 -9.45 -2.94 19.56
C GLU A 356 -9.21 -3.22 21.05
N GLY A 357 -8.00 -3.62 21.42
CA GLY A 357 -7.55 -3.85 22.78
C GLY A 357 -6.87 -2.64 23.41
N TYR A 358 -5.59 -2.81 23.78
CA TYR A 358 -4.87 -1.88 24.65
C TYR A 358 -3.66 -1.17 24.00
N CYS A 359 -3.50 -1.19 22.66
CA CYS A 359 -2.42 -0.48 21.95
C CYS A 359 -1.00 -0.76 22.52
N GLN A 360 -0.73 -2.02 22.88
CA GLN A 360 0.47 -2.46 23.61
C GLN A 360 1.66 -2.66 22.67
N LEU A 361 1.44 -2.98 21.39
CA LEU A 361 2.49 -3.31 20.43
C LEU A 361 2.65 -2.25 19.33
N ILE A 362 1.78 -1.24 19.30
CA ILE A 362 1.79 -0.23 18.24
C ILE A 362 3.13 0.53 18.14
N GLU A 363 3.84 0.73 19.26
CA GLU A 363 5.17 1.36 19.31
C GLU A 363 6.34 0.37 19.12
N HIS A 364 6.05 -0.89 18.81
CA HIS A 364 7.07 -1.93 18.62
C HIS A 364 7.90 -1.68 17.35
N PRO A 365 9.23 -1.88 17.35
CA PRO A 365 10.12 -1.61 16.20
C PRO A 365 9.66 -2.20 14.86
N LYS A 366 9.11 -3.42 14.87
CA LYS A 366 8.54 -4.05 13.67
C LYS A 366 7.34 -3.25 13.14
N ILE A 367 6.39 -2.90 14.01
CA ILE A 367 5.17 -2.19 13.63
C ILE A 367 5.50 -0.78 13.14
N ILE A 368 6.36 -0.06 13.85
CA ILE A 368 6.82 1.29 13.45
C ILE A 368 7.46 1.28 12.07
N THR A 369 8.32 0.30 11.77
CA THR A 369 8.92 0.18 10.43
C THR A 369 7.84 0.02 9.36
N GLU A 370 6.86 -0.87 9.57
CA GLU A 370 5.79 -1.11 8.59
C GLU A 370 4.89 0.12 8.42
N LEU A 371 4.59 0.84 9.51
CA LEU A 371 3.83 2.09 9.46
C LEU A 371 4.61 3.21 8.76
N GLN A 372 5.93 3.29 8.94
CA GLN A 372 6.81 4.22 8.22
C GLN A 372 6.87 3.91 6.71
N ASP A 373 6.95 2.64 6.34
CA ASP A 373 6.92 2.22 4.94
C ASP A 373 5.54 2.49 4.31
N PHE A 374 4.45 2.27 5.07
CA PHE A 374 3.08 2.57 4.66
C PHE A 374 2.88 4.07 4.41
N VAL A 375 3.22 4.94 5.37
CA VAL A 375 3.04 6.40 5.21
C VAL A 375 3.86 6.94 4.05
N ARG A 376 5.08 6.43 3.83
CA ARG A 376 5.90 6.78 2.66
C ARG A 376 5.18 6.42 1.35
N LYS A 377 4.61 5.21 1.25
CA LYS A 377 3.86 4.78 0.06
C LYS A 377 2.62 5.68 -0.15
N GLU A 378 1.88 6.02 0.90
CA GLU A 378 0.73 6.93 0.82
C GLU A 378 1.15 8.32 0.29
N TRP A 379 2.26 8.88 0.79
CA TRP A 379 2.79 10.15 0.27
C TRP A 379 3.18 10.07 -1.21
N VAL A 380 3.82 8.99 -1.64
CA VAL A 380 4.14 8.76 -3.07
C VAL A 380 2.86 8.64 -3.89
N ASP A 381 1.86 7.89 -3.42
CA ASP A 381 0.60 7.70 -4.15
C ASP A 381 -0.17 9.01 -4.29
N ILE A 382 -0.18 9.87 -3.26
CA ILE A 382 -0.75 11.22 -3.32
C ILE A 382 0.01 12.08 -4.34
N ALA A 383 1.34 12.17 -4.24
CA ALA A 383 2.16 13.01 -5.10
C ALA A 383 2.12 12.61 -6.59
N THR A 384 1.91 11.32 -6.86
CA THR A 384 1.88 10.77 -8.23
C THR A 384 0.46 10.63 -8.79
N GLY A 385 -0.56 11.04 -8.01
CA GLY A 385 -1.97 10.92 -8.38
C GLY A 385 -2.48 9.47 -8.44
N ARG A 386 -1.74 8.52 -7.87
CA ARG A 386 -2.19 7.13 -7.71
C ARG A 386 -3.24 6.99 -6.63
N SER A 387 -3.37 7.97 -5.74
CA SER A 387 -4.48 8.07 -4.78
C SER A 387 -5.82 8.41 -5.44
N ILE A 388 -5.82 8.86 -6.70
CA ILE A 388 -7.05 9.06 -7.48
C ILE A 388 -7.46 7.71 -8.09
N LYS A 389 -8.59 7.18 -7.61
CA LYS A 389 -9.07 5.84 -7.93
C LYS A 389 -10.29 5.88 -8.84
N PHE A 390 -10.24 5.09 -9.90
CA PHE A 390 -11.39 4.66 -10.70
C PHE A 390 -11.77 3.23 -10.31
N THR A 391 -12.97 2.79 -10.67
CA THR A 391 -13.31 1.36 -10.64
C THR A 391 -12.90 0.72 -11.95
N SER A 392 -12.56 -0.57 -11.97
CA SER A 392 -12.32 -1.32 -13.18
C SER A 392 -13.08 -2.63 -13.16
N GLY A 393 -13.48 -3.12 -14.33
CA GLY A 393 -14.14 -4.42 -14.48
C GLY A 393 -13.76 -5.10 -15.80
N MET A 394 -14.06 -6.40 -15.89
CA MET A 394 -13.70 -7.21 -17.04
C MET A 394 -14.49 -6.79 -18.28
N ALA A 395 -13.78 -6.40 -19.34
CA ALA A 395 -14.38 -5.98 -20.58
C ALA A 395 -15.17 -7.13 -21.21
N GLN A 396 -16.38 -6.83 -21.70
CA GLN A 396 -17.21 -7.75 -22.48
C GLN A 396 -17.76 -7.03 -23.72
N PRO A 397 -17.79 -7.66 -24.90
CA PRO A 397 -18.33 -7.02 -26.10
C PRO A 397 -19.86 -7.08 -26.10
N SER A 398 -20.51 -6.01 -26.57
CA SER A 398 -21.95 -6.01 -26.87
C SER A 398 -22.25 -5.19 -28.12
N LEU A 399 -22.89 -5.83 -29.11
CA LEU A 399 -23.39 -5.19 -30.33
C LEU A 399 -24.79 -4.55 -30.14
N ASP A 400 -25.37 -4.68 -28.95
CA ASP A 400 -26.65 -4.03 -28.60
C ASP A 400 -26.44 -2.60 -28.06
N LEU A 401 -25.18 -2.19 -27.88
CA LEU A 401 -24.77 -0.83 -27.51
C LEU A 401 -24.41 -0.03 -28.78
N ASN A 402 -24.72 1.26 -28.78
CA ASN A 402 -24.22 2.21 -29.77
C ASN A 402 -22.74 2.58 -29.47
N LEU A 403 -22.08 3.24 -30.43
CA LEU A 403 -20.66 3.60 -30.29
C LEU A 403 -20.36 4.55 -29.12
N ASP A 404 -21.34 5.33 -28.67
CA ASP A 404 -21.26 6.26 -27.55
C ASP A 404 -21.84 5.70 -26.24
N GLU A 405 -22.18 4.41 -26.21
CA GLU A 405 -22.80 3.73 -25.06
C GLU A 405 -21.84 2.72 -24.40
N ILE A 406 -22.02 2.55 -23.08
CA ILE A 406 -21.37 1.53 -22.24
C ILE A 406 -22.42 0.95 -21.29
N SER A 407 -22.26 -0.28 -20.79
CA SER A 407 -23.16 -0.85 -19.78
C SER A 407 -22.38 -1.26 -18.55
N ILE A 408 -22.66 -0.58 -17.44
CA ILE A 408 -22.13 -0.89 -16.11
C ILE A 408 -23.34 -1.09 -15.17
N PRO A 409 -23.55 -2.32 -14.65
CA PRO A 409 -24.77 -2.72 -13.94
C PRO A 409 -25.23 -1.80 -12.82
N TYR A 410 -24.29 -1.30 -12.01
CA TYR A 410 -24.59 -0.56 -10.79
C TYR A 410 -24.56 0.97 -10.96
N ILE A 411 -24.20 1.47 -12.15
CA ILE A 411 -24.28 2.90 -12.48
C ILE A 411 -25.67 3.21 -13.05
N LYS A 412 -26.21 4.41 -12.82
CA LYS A 412 -27.56 4.75 -13.28
C LYS A 412 -27.65 4.84 -14.80
N GLU A 413 -28.82 4.52 -15.36
CA GLU A 413 -29.10 4.67 -16.80
C GLU A 413 -28.90 6.12 -17.25
N GLY A 414 -28.28 6.33 -18.41
CA GLY A 414 -28.03 7.65 -19.00
C GLY A 414 -26.90 8.46 -18.35
N GLU A 415 -26.31 7.97 -17.26
CA GLU A 415 -25.19 8.62 -16.58
C GLU A 415 -23.95 8.64 -17.48
N GLU A 416 -23.26 9.78 -17.54
CA GLU A 416 -22.02 9.90 -18.32
C GLU A 416 -20.84 9.38 -17.52
N ILE A 417 -19.95 8.63 -18.18
CA ILE A 417 -18.86 7.87 -17.57
C ILE A 417 -17.57 8.16 -18.32
N ILE A 418 -16.50 8.47 -17.58
CA ILE A 418 -15.13 8.51 -18.12
C ILE A 418 -14.61 7.07 -18.16
N VAL A 419 -14.02 6.64 -19.27
CA VAL A 419 -13.56 5.26 -19.48
C VAL A 419 -12.16 5.26 -20.08
N THR A 420 -11.32 4.34 -19.61
CA THR A 420 -9.93 4.16 -20.06
C THR A 420 -9.45 2.71 -19.89
N ARG A 421 -8.29 2.40 -20.48
CA ARG A 421 -7.54 1.16 -20.28
C ARG A 421 -6.05 1.48 -20.14
N SER A 422 -5.37 0.74 -19.26
CA SER A 422 -3.91 0.79 -19.14
C SER A 422 -3.25 -0.34 -19.95
N PRO A 423 -2.04 -0.11 -20.52
CA PRO A 423 -1.27 1.14 -20.48
C PRO A 423 -1.85 2.20 -21.41
N LEU A 424 -1.90 3.45 -20.94
CA LEU A 424 -2.32 4.59 -21.76
C LEU A 424 -1.19 5.07 -22.68
N ILE A 425 -1.43 5.10 -23.98
CA ILE A 425 -0.46 5.67 -24.94
C ILE A 425 -0.48 7.21 -24.87
N ASN A 426 -1.65 7.83 -25.01
CA ASN A 426 -1.86 9.27 -24.94
C ASN A 426 -3.35 9.56 -24.65
N SER A 427 -3.74 10.83 -24.61
CA SER A 427 -5.12 11.25 -24.28
C SER A 427 -6.22 10.66 -25.17
N ASN A 428 -5.90 10.11 -26.35
CA ASN A 428 -6.88 9.44 -27.22
C ASN A 428 -7.50 8.19 -26.58
N GLY A 429 -6.82 7.59 -25.58
CA GLY A 429 -7.25 6.36 -24.92
C GLY A 429 -8.23 6.55 -23.78
N ILE A 430 -8.70 7.78 -23.56
CA ILE A 430 -9.65 8.12 -22.52
C ILE A 430 -10.82 8.83 -23.19
N ILE A 431 -12.03 8.34 -22.95
CA ILE A 431 -13.25 8.85 -23.58
C ILE A 431 -14.37 8.98 -22.56
N THR A 432 -15.44 9.68 -22.93
CA THR A 432 -16.70 9.69 -22.18
C THR A 432 -17.77 8.92 -22.94
N LEU A 433 -18.51 8.05 -22.25
CA LEU A 433 -19.62 7.25 -22.79
C LEU A 433 -20.86 7.41 -21.91
N LYS A 434 -22.04 7.11 -22.44
CA LYS A 434 -23.29 7.09 -21.68
C LYS A 434 -23.63 5.69 -21.22
N ASN A 435 -24.02 5.54 -19.97
CA ASN A 435 -24.44 4.26 -19.44
C ASN A 435 -25.79 3.84 -20.02
N LYS A 436 -25.89 2.59 -20.45
CA LYS A 436 -27.13 1.95 -20.91
C LYS A 436 -27.15 0.51 -20.46
N HIS A 437 -28.14 0.15 -19.66
CA HIS A 437 -28.31 -1.19 -19.11
C HIS A 437 -28.74 -2.18 -20.19
N LEU A 438 -27.98 -3.27 -20.28
CA LEU A 438 -28.36 -4.43 -21.08
C LEU A 438 -29.38 -5.31 -20.34
N THR A 439 -30.15 -6.09 -21.09
CA THR A 439 -31.17 -7.00 -20.52
C THR A 439 -30.59 -8.07 -19.60
N LYS A 440 -29.33 -8.45 -19.82
CA LYS A 440 -28.58 -9.37 -18.97
C LYS A 440 -27.18 -8.82 -18.81
N MET A 441 -26.75 -8.71 -17.56
CA MET A 441 -25.41 -8.28 -17.20
C MET A 441 -24.88 -9.18 -16.09
N LEU A 442 -23.57 -9.39 -16.08
CA LEU A 442 -22.87 -10.13 -15.04
C LEU A 442 -22.12 -9.17 -14.13
N ASP A 443 -22.05 -9.54 -12.86
CA ASP A 443 -21.26 -8.78 -11.90
C ASP A 443 -19.76 -8.84 -12.22
N GLY A 444 -19.05 -7.75 -11.89
CA GLY A 444 -17.63 -7.57 -12.22
C GLY A 444 -17.30 -7.35 -13.70
N CYS A 445 -18.31 -7.20 -14.58
CA CYS A 445 -18.13 -6.97 -16.02
C CYS A 445 -18.52 -5.55 -16.45
N VAL A 446 -17.85 -5.08 -17.50
CA VAL A 446 -18.14 -3.81 -18.18
C VAL A 446 -18.39 -4.12 -19.66
N TYR A 447 -19.59 -3.83 -20.15
CA TYR A 447 -19.91 -4.10 -21.56
C TYR A 447 -19.72 -2.85 -22.42
N ILE A 448 -19.08 -3.02 -23.56
CA ILE A 448 -18.77 -1.94 -24.49
C ILE A 448 -18.94 -2.40 -25.94
N HIS A 449 -19.24 -1.47 -26.84
CA HIS A 449 -19.21 -1.78 -28.27
C HIS A 449 -17.77 -2.14 -28.71
N PRO A 450 -17.56 -3.26 -29.43
CA PRO A 450 -16.22 -3.73 -29.81
C PRO A 450 -15.42 -2.70 -30.61
N ASP A 451 -16.05 -1.98 -31.54
CA ASP A 451 -15.36 -0.93 -32.32
C ASP A 451 -14.90 0.22 -31.42
N THR A 452 -15.73 0.68 -30.48
CA THR A 452 -15.36 1.73 -29.52
C THR A 452 -14.18 1.29 -28.66
N ALA A 453 -14.17 0.02 -28.22
CA ALA A 453 -13.11 -0.56 -27.42
C ALA A 453 -11.78 -0.66 -28.18
N MET A 454 -11.83 -1.09 -29.45
CA MET A 454 -10.66 -1.20 -30.33
C MET A 454 -10.11 0.17 -30.72
N ASP A 455 -10.96 1.08 -31.21
CA ASP A 455 -10.54 2.36 -31.81
C ASP A 455 -9.96 3.33 -30.79
N ASN A 456 -10.44 3.28 -29.54
CA ASN A 456 -9.98 4.19 -28.49
C ASN A 456 -8.96 3.54 -27.56
N MET A 457 -9.15 2.27 -27.18
CA MET A 457 -8.38 1.64 -26.10
C MET A 457 -7.58 0.41 -26.54
N GLN A 458 -7.62 0.06 -27.83
CA GLN A 458 -6.99 -1.14 -28.39
C GLN A 458 -7.37 -2.43 -27.62
N CYS A 459 -8.56 -2.42 -27.02
CA CYS A 459 -9.06 -3.42 -26.09
C CYS A 459 -9.47 -4.69 -26.83
N ASP A 460 -9.08 -5.85 -26.31
CA ASP A 460 -9.62 -7.16 -26.66
C ASP A 460 -10.41 -7.76 -25.48
N PHE A 461 -11.07 -8.90 -25.69
CA PHE A 461 -11.93 -9.51 -24.66
C PHE A 461 -11.34 -10.81 -24.12
N ASP A 462 -10.01 -10.91 -24.10
CA ASP A 462 -9.30 -12.08 -23.58
C ASP A 462 -9.00 -12.03 -22.07
N GLY A 463 -9.35 -10.90 -21.43
CA GLY A 463 -9.23 -10.65 -20.00
C GLY A 463 -8.98 -9.18 -19.62
N ASP A 464 -8.97 -8.27 -20.61
CA ASP A 464 -8.77 -6.84 -20.39
C ASP A 464 -9.75 -6.24 -19.37
N LEU A 465 -9.25 -5.25 -18.63
CA LEU A 465 -10.04 -4.49 -17.66
C LEU A 465 -10.21 -3.06 -18.17
N LEU A 466 -11.44 -2.56 -18.14
CA LEU A 466 -11.75 -1.15 -18.40
C LEU A 466 -11.89 -0.43 -17.07
N ALA A 467 -11.16 0.66 -16.90
CA ALA A 467 -11.28 1.56 -15.77
C ALA A 467 -12.27 2.68 -16.08
N PHE A 468 -13.11 3.02 -15.11
CA PHE A 468 -14.19 3.96 -15.28
C PHE A 468 -14.54 4.71 -13.99
N ALA A 469 -15.12 5.90 -14.15
CA ALA A 469 -15.76 6.66 -13.09
C ALA A 469 -16.91 7.52 -13.66
N PRO A 470 -17.99 7.74 -12.90
CA PRO A 470 -19.01 8.72 -13.27
C PRO A 470 -18.39 10.10 -13.54
N SER A 471 -18.76 10.73 -14.65
CA SER A 471 -18.27 12.06 -15.01
C SER A 471 -18.66 13.15 -14.00
N LYS A 472 -19.72 12.94 -13.21
CA LYS A 472 -20.13 13.86 -12.13
C LYS A 472 -19.12 13.89 -10.97
N ASP A 473 -18.33 12.83 -10.80
CA ASP A 473 -17.33 12.75 -9.73
C ASP A 473 -16.04 13.49 -10.14
N PHE A 474 -15.83 13.67 -11.45
CA PHE A 474 -14.70 14.39 -12.04
C PHE A 474 -15.14 15.26 -13.25
N PRO A 475 -16.01 16.28 -13.04
CA PRO A 475 -16.61 17.07 -14.12
C PRO A 475 -15.58 17.85 -14.96
N LEU A 476 -14.51 18.36 -14.37
CA LEU A 476 -13.49 19.09 -15.12
C LEU A 476 -12.62 18.13 -15.94
N LEU A 477 -12.28 16.97 -15.38
CA LEU A 477 -11.61 15.91 -16.14
C LEU A 477 -12.47 15.43 -17.31
N ALA A 478 -13.76 15.17 -17.11
CA ALA A 478 -14.68 14.79 -18.19
C ALA A 478 -14.75 15.85 -19.30
N THR A 479 -14.76 17.14 -18.94
CA THR A 479 -14.74 18.25 -19.90
C THR A 479 -13.44 18.26 -20.71
N GLU A 480 -12.29 18.19 -20.06
CA GLU A 480 -10.98 18.19 -20.73
C GLU A 480 -10.77 16.91 -21.57
N VAL A 481 -11.30 15.75 -21.14
CA VAL A 481 -11.32 14.52 -21.93
C VAL A 481 -12.07 14.74 -23.25
N LYS A 482 -13.26 15.36 -23.22
CA LYS A 482 -14.01 15.68 -24.44
C LYS A 482 -13.25 16.65 -25.33
N GLU A 483 -12.64 17.69 -24.74
CA GLU A 483 -11.85 18.67 -25.48
C GLU A 483 -10.64 18.03 -26.17
N ASN A 484 -9.92 17.15 -25.48
CA ASN A 484 -8.76 16.44 -26.02
C ASN A 484 -9.14 15.46 -27.15
N ASN A 485 -10.37 14.93 -27.14
CA ASN A 485 -10.88 14.05 -28.20
C ASN A 485 -11.47 14.78 -29.41
N LEU A 486 -11.56 16.13 -29.38
CA LEU A 486 -11.95 16.90 -30.56
C LEU A 486 -10.93 16.67 -31.71
N PRO A 487 -11.38 16.58 -32.98
CA PRO A 487 -10.49 16.25 -34.11
C PRO A 487 -9.22 17.10 -34.23
N GLN A 488 -9.30 18.38 -33.86
CA GLN A 488 -8.17 19.31 -33.89
C GLN A 488 -7.16 19.12 -32.75
N ASN A 489 -7.60 18.53 -31.63
CA ASN A 489 -6.80 18.38 -30.41
C ASN A 489 -6.23 16.97 -30.26
N ARG A 490 -6.92 15.96 -30.81
CA ARG A 490 -6.54 14.55 -30.73
C ARG A 490 -5.15 14.29 -31.32
N TYR A 491 -4.44 13.29 -30.81
CA TYR A 491 -3.23 12.77 -31.46
C TYR A 491 -3.61 11.98 -32.72
N PRO A 492 -2.72 11.85 -33.71
CA PRO A 492 -2.92 10.90 -34.80
C PRO A 492 -3.22 9.49 -34.27
N ASN A 493 -4.13 8.77 -34.94
CA ASN A 493 -4.43 7.40 -34.58
C ASN A 493 -3.19 6.51 -34.74
N ILE A 494 -2.99 5.61 -33.79
CA ILE A 494 -1.92 4.63 -33.83
C ILE A 494 -2.22 3.60 -34.92
N ILE A 495 -1.26 3.40 -35.83
CA ILE A 495 -1.42 2.48 -36.95
C ILE A 495 -0.73 1.17 -36.58
N LYS A 496 -1.53 0.13 -36.36
CA LYS A 496 -1.01 -1.21 -36.10
C LYS A 496 -0.35 -1.77 -37.36
N LYS A 497 0.97 -1.94 -37.32
CA LYS A 497 1.74 -2.51 -38.44
C LYS A 497 1.36 -3.99 -38.64
N ALA A 498 1.32 -4.43 -39.90
CA ALA A 498 1.10 -5.84 -40.21
C ALA A 498 2.20 -6.71 -39.59
N LYS A 499 1.82 -7.85 -39.00
CA LYS A 499 2.75 -8.77 -38.34
C LYS A 499 3.69 -9.38 -39.38
N VAL A 500 4.99 -9.40 -39.07
CA VAL A 500 6.02 -10.03 -39.91
C VAL A 500 6.40 -11.38 -39.31
N PRO A 501 6.39 -12.48 -40.08
CA PRO A 501 6.82 -13.78 -39.58
C PRO A 501 8.30 -13.79 -39.19
N TYR A 502 8.63 -14.53 -38.14
CA TYR A 502 10.02 -14.77 -37.78
C TYR A 502 10.73 -15.68 -38.79
N GLN A 503 12.04 -15.48 -38.88
CA GLN A 503 12.98 -16.35 -39.61
C GLN A 503 14.00 -16.88 -38.61
N GLY A 504 14.57 -18.06 -38.89
CA GLY A 504 15.60 -18.67 -38.05
C GLY A 504 15.09 -19.78 -37.12
N THR A 505 15.95 -20.20 -36.19
CA THR A 505 15.64 -21.24 -35.21
C THR A 505 14.79 -20.70 -34.05
N PHE A 506 14.18 -21.58 -33.25
CA PHE A 506 13.38 -21.13 -32.11
C PHE A 506 14.24 -20.41 -31.05
N GLU A 507 15.49 -20.81 -30.87
CA GLU A 507 16.45 -20.15 -30.00
C GLU A 507 16.75 -18.71 -30.43
N GLU A 508 16.90 -18.46 -31.73
CA GLU A 508 17.09 -17.11 -32.28
C GLU A 508 15.85 -16.23 -32.05
N ILE A 509 14.66 -16.81 -32.20
CA ILE A 509 13.38 -16.15 -31.90
C ILE A 509 13.31 -15.82 -30.41
N ALA A 510 13.60 -16.79 -29.53
CA ALA A 510 13.54 -16.62 -28.08
C ALA A 510 14.49 -15.53 -27.56
N VAL A 511 15.71 -15.45 -28.11
CA VAL A 511 16.65 -14.35 -27.81
C VAL A 511 16.07 -13.01 -28.26
N SER A 512 15.46 -12.98 -29.45
CA SER A 512 14.87 -11.75 -30.00
C SER A 512 13.65 -11.24 -29.22
N THR A 513 12.92 -12.12 -28.53
CA THR A 513 11.70 -11.77 -27.74
C THR A 513 11.96 -11.48 -26.28
N MET A 514 13.18 -11.70 -25.78
CA MET A 514 13.51 -11.60 -24.36
C MET A 514 13.48 -10.17 -23.82
N ASP A 515 13.83 -9.20 -24.67
CA ASP A 515 13.90 -7.78 -24.31
C ASP A 515 12.66 -7.02 -24.79
N SER A 516 12.03 -6.29 -23.88
CA SER A 516 10.85 -5.48 -24.15
C SER A 516 11.17 -4.01 -23.94
N LYS A 517 10.98 -3.21 -24.98
CA LYS A 517 11.17 -1.75 -24.94
C LYS A 517 9.93 -0.99 -24.48
N ILE A 518 8.87 -1.69 -24.03
CA ILE A 518 7.59 -1.08 -23.63
C ILE A 518 7.81 0.01 -22.58
N GLY A 519 8.46 -0.33 -21.46
CA GLY A 519 8.68 0.62 -20.36
C GLY A 519 9.57 1.81 -20.75
N ILE A 520 10.59 1.59 -21.58
CA ILE A 520 11.46 2.66 -22.11
C ILE A 520 10.64 3.65 -22.96
N ILE A 521 9.84 3.13 -23.89
CA ILE A 521 9.04 3.96 -24.79
C ILE A 521 7.91 4.66 -24.02
N ALA A 522 7.23 3.98 -23.10
CA ALA A 522 6.17 4.55 -22.27
C ALA A 522 6.67 5.68 -21.34
N ASN A 523 7.86 5.52 -20.74
CA ASN A 523 8.48 6.58 -19.95
C ASN A 523 8.90 7.77 -20.83
N GLU A 524 9.39 7.52 -22.05
CA GLU A 524 9.72 8.60 -22.99
C GLU A 524 8.46 9.35 -23.46
N ILE A 525 7.34 8.66 -23.67
CA ILE A 525 6.05 9.29 -23.96
C ILE A 525 5.60 10.18 -22.80
N GLN A 526 5.63 9.69 -21.56
CA GLN A 526 5.29 10.49 -20.38
C GLN A 526 6.18 11.72 -20.25
N LYS A 527 7.51 11.57 -20.44
CA LYS A 527 8.45 12.69 -20.47
C LYS A 527 8.05 13.72 -21.52
N ASN A 528 7.72 13.27 -22.72
CA ASN A 528 7.37 14.14 -23.82
C ASN A 528 6.07 14.92 -23.56
N VAL A 529 5.01 14.24 -23.08
CA VAL A 529 3.73 14.88 -22.72
C VAL A 529 3.91 15.88 -21.57
N ALA A 530 4.73 15.56 -20.56
CA ALA A 530 5.05 16.48 -19.48
C ALA A 530 5.68 17.78 -19.99
N LEU A 531 6.63 17.67 -20.93
CA LEU A 531 7.28 18.83 -21.55
C LEU A 531 6.32 19.63 -22.47
N GLN A 532 5.34 18.99 -23.10
CA GLN A 532 4.28 19.68 -23.85
C GLN A 532 3.42 20.54 -22.92
N CYS A 533 2.95 19.96 -21.81
CA CYS A 533 2.10 20.68 -20.85
C CYS A 533 2.85 21.82 -20.15
N GLU A 534 4.13 21.60 -19.84
CA GLU A 534 5.00 22.63 -19.24
C GLU A 534 5.07 23.91 -20.09
N ILE A 535 5.08 23.79 -21.42
CA ILE A 535 5.13 24.97 -22.31
C ILE A 535 3.92 25.89 -22.10
N ASP A 536 2.74 25.33 -21.88
CA ASP A 536 1.53 26.10 -21.67
C ASP A 536 1.44 26.66 -20.25
N ALA A 537 1.83 25.84 -19.25
CA ALA A 537 1.71 26.17 -17.83
C ALA A 537 2.78 27.16 -17.33
N MET A 538 3.91 27.29 -18.03
CA MET A 538 5.06 28.10 -17.61
C MET A 538 4.73 29.60 -17.45
N PRO A 539 5.21 30.26 -16.38
CA PRO A 539 5.10 31.71 -16.22
C PRO A 539 5.73 32.49 -17.37
N GLN A 540 5.09 33.59 -17.79
CA GLN A 540 5.54 34.40 -18.92
C GLN A 540 6.98 34.94 -18.74
N SER A 541 7.41 35.18 -17.50
CA SER A 541 8.76 35.63 -17.15
C SER A 541 9.85 34.62 -17.48
N GLU A 542 9.54 33.33 -17.54
CA GLU A 542 10.50 32.24 -17.74
C GLU A 542 10.57 31.76 -19.19
N LYS A 543 9.49 31.98 -19.96
CA LYS A 543 9.35 31.53 -21.35
C LYS A 543 10.51 31.96 -22.26
N LEU A 544 11.05 33.17 -22.10
CA LEU A 544 12.19 33.64 -22.91
C LEU A 544 13.45 32.79 -22.67
N ALA A 545 13.82 32.56 -21.41
CA ALA A 545 15.00 31.77 -21.05
C ALA A 545 14.82 30.31 -21.48
N TYR A 546 13.60 29.78 -21.32
CA TYR A 546 13.25 28.43 -21.73
C TYR A 546 13.34 28.25 -23.26
N ALA A 547 12.76 29.17 -24.03
CA ALA A 547 12.87 29.16 -25.49
C ALA A 547 14.33 29.25 -25.96
N GLN A 548 15.15 30.08 -25.31
CA GLN A 548 16.59 30.15 -25.60
C GLN A 548 17.30 28.82 -25.31
N LYS A 549 16.95 28.13 -24.22
CA LYS A 549 17.50 26.81 -23.88
C LYS A 549 17.15 25.78 -24.97
N ILE A 550 15.88 25.73 -25.39
CA ILE A 550 15.43 24.87 -26.49
C ILE A 550 16.18 25.20 -27.78
N LEU A 551 16.27 26.48 -28.16
CA LEU A 551 16.95 26.89 -29.39
C LEU A 551 18.44 26.51 -29.40
N ARG A 552 19.15 26.69 -28.27
CA ARG A 552 20.54 26.24 -28.14
C ARG A 552 20.64 24.72 -28.27
N HIS A 553 19.72 23.98 -27.67
CA HIS A 553 19.69 22.52 -27.76
C HIS A 553 19.40 22.03 -29.18
N LEU A 554 18.41 22.60 -29.87
CA LEU A 554 18.10 22.28 -31.26
C LEU A 554 19.28 22.61 -32.19
N HIS A 555 20.02 23.71 -31.95
CA HIS A 555 21.29 23.97 -32.63
C HIS A 555 22.35 22.90 -32.34
N TYR A 556 22.45 22.45 -31.08
CA TYR A 556 23.35 21.36 -30.70
C TYR A 556 22.98 20.04 -31.40
N ILE A 557 21.69 19.71 -31.57
CA ILE A 557 21.25 18.53 -32.32
C ILE A 557 21.79 18.53 -33.77
N PHE A 558 21.87 19.69 -34.44
CA PHE A 558 22.51 19.78 -35.77
C PHE A 558 23.99 19.38 -35.73
N SER A 559 24.71 19.76 -34.67
CA SER A 559 26.10 19.34 -34.48
C SER A 559 26.23 17.85 -34.15
N VAL A 560 25.35 17.30 -33.32
CA VAL A 560 25.31 15.87 -32.95
C VAL A 560 25.00 15.00 -34.18
N ARG A 561 24.12 15.44 -35.07
CA ARG A 561 23.86 14.77 -36.36
C ARG A 561 25.15 14.56 -37.17
N TYR A 562 26.02 15.58 -37.20
CA TYR A 562 27.27 15.54 -37.96
C TYR A 562 28.34 14.64 -37.30
N TYR A 563 28.48 14.68 -35.96
CA TYR A 563 29.56 13.99 -35.25
C TYR A 563 29.18 12.60 -34.69
N GLN A 564 27.91 12.36 -34.33
CA GLN A 564 27.43 11.12 -33.70
C GLN A 564 26.46 10.33 -34.60
N LYS A 565 26.26 10.76 -35.86
CA LYS A 565 25.39 10.09 -36.87
C LYS A 565 23.93 9.89 -36.42
N LEU A 566 23.37 10.80 -35.63
CA LEU A 566 21.93 10.79 -35.32
C LEU A 566 21.09 10.90 -36.60
N GLN A 567 20.26 9.90 -36.88
CA GLN A 567 19.37 9.91 -38.05
C GLN A 567 18.10 10.70 -37.74
N LEU A 568 17.86 11.76 -38.52
CA LEU A 568 16.68 12.61 -38.39
C LEU A 568 15.93 12.62 -39.73
N PRO A 569 14.64 12.25 -39.76
CA PRO A 569 13.79 12.39 -40.93
C PRO A 569 13.70 13.84 -41.45
N ASP A 570 13.52 14.02 -42.76
CA ASP A 570 13.47 15.36 -43.39
C ASP A 570 12.33 16.23 -42.87
N ASN A 571 11.18 15.64 -42.55
CA ASN A 571 10.05 16.34 -41.94
C ASN A 571 10.41 16.90 -40.55
N VAL A 572 11.09 16.11 -39.70
CA VAL A 572 11.58 16.52 -38.39
C VAL A 572 12.64 17.62 -38.54
N LEU A 573 13.58 17.47 -39.48
CA LEU A 573 14.57 18.50 -39.78
C LEU A 573 13.93 19.83 -40.21
N ASN A 574 12.92 19.79 -41.07
CA ASN A 574 12.20 20.97 -41.50
C ASN A 574 11.46 21.64 -40.34
N GLN A 575 10.87 20.86 -39.42
CA GLN A 575 10.26 21.40 -38.20
C GLN A 575 11.30 22.07 -37.30
N ILE A 576 12.45 21.42 -37.07
CA ILE A 576 13.55 22.00 -36.28
C ILE A 576 14.03 23.30 -36.93
N ASN A 577 14.26 23.32 -38.25
CA ASN A 577 14.64 24.51 -39.00
C ASN A 577 13.62 25.65 -38.84
N ASN A 578 12.33 25.36 -38.94
CA ASN A 578 11.29 26.37 -38.75
C ASN A 578 11.31 26.98 -37.34
N ILE A 579 11.66 26.19 -36.33
CA ILE A 579 11.80 26.67 -34.94
C ILE A 579 13.07 27.52 -34.81
N THR A 580 14.19 27.14 -35.43
CA THR A 580 15.49 27.82 -35.28
C THR A 580 15.68 29.02 -36.22
N ASN A 581 14.93 29.12 -37.32
CA ASN A 581 15.00 30.23 -38.29
C ASN A 581 14.74 31.61 -37.63
N ASN A 582 15.40 32.65 -38.16
CA ASN A 582 15.36 34.06 -37.69
C ASN A 582 16.01 34.39 -36.33
N SER A 583 16.79 33.48 -35.73
CA SER A 583 17.30 33.64 -34.36
C SER A 583 18.70 34.25 -34.26
N GLN A 584 19.39 34.50 -35.36
CA GLN A 584 20.85 34.73 -35.29
C GLN A 584 21.32 36.13 -34.87
N ASN A 585 20.50 37.19 -34.81
CA ASN A 585 21.01 38.53 -34.41
C ASN A 585 19.96 39.56 -33.89
N LYS A 586 18.77 39.14 -33.42
CA LYS A 586 17.78 40.06 -32.80
C LYS A 586 17.22 39.47 -31.51
N ALA A 587 17.02 40.31 -30.49
CA ALA A 587 16.32 39.93 -29.26
C ALA A 587 14.88 39.51 -29.62
N LEU A 588 14.47 38.31 -29.17
CA LEU A 588 13.12 37.80 -29.37
C LEU A 588 12.13 38.61 -28.55
N ASN A 589 11.03 39.05 -29.16
CA ASN A 589 9.90 39.62 -28.42
C ASN A 589 8.96 38.50 -27.90
N ASN A 590 8.03 38.85 -27.01
CA ASN A 590 7.12 37.88 -26.38
C ASN A 590 6.29 37.07 -27.39
N ASN A 591 5.79 37.70 -28.46
CA ASN A 591 5.01 37.00 -29.48
C ASN A 591 5.85 35.98 -30.25
N GLN A 592 7.11 36.31 -30.55
CA GLN A 592 8.04 35.40 -31.21
C GLN A 592 8.44 34.23 -30.30
N VAL A 593 8.61 34.48 -29.00
CA VAL A 593 8.85 33.43 -28.00
C VAL A 593 7.68 32.44 -28.00
N GLU A 594 6.45 32.95 -27.87
CA GLU A 594 5.25 32.10 -27.84
C GLU A 594 5.10 31.30 -29.13
N GLN A 595 5.27 31.94 -30.29
CA GLN A 595 5.20 31.25 -31.59
C GLN A 595 6.22 30.10 -31.68
N LYS A 596 7.47 30.32 -31.24
CA LYS A 596 8.51 29.29 -31.26
C LYS A 596 8.21 28.15 -30.28
N LEU A 597 7.70 28.46 -29.09
CA LEU A 597 7.28 27.46 -28.10
C LEU A 597 6.12 26.59 -28.63
N GLN A 598 5.12 27.19 -29.27
CA GLN A 598 4.00 26.45 -29.86
C GLN A 598 4.43 25.58 -31.04
N LEU A 599 5.39 26.03 -31.87
CA LEU A 599 6.00 25.19 -32.90
C LEU A 599 6.77 24.00 -32.29
N PHE A 600 7.49 24.22 -31.20
CA PHE A 600 8.21 23.16 -30.50
C PHE A 600 7.25 22.16 -29.83
N LYS A 601 6.16 22.64 -29.21
CA LYS A 601 5.09 21.78 -28.68
C LYS A 601 4.49 20.87 -29.77
N ARG A 602 4.31 21.38 -30.99
CA ARG A 602 3.86 20.57 -32.14
C ARG A 602 4.88 19.51 -32.53
N LEU A 603 6.18 19.83 -32.52
CA LEU A 603 7.25 18.84 -32.75
C LEU A 603 7.21 17.73 -31.69
N LEU A 604 7.06 18.09 -30.41
CA LEU A 604 6.89 17.13 -29.31
C LEU A 604 5.64 16.25 -29.51
N LYS A 605 4.50 16.83 -29.87
CA LYS A 605 3.26 16.10 -30.20
C LYS A 605 3.46 15.06 -31.30
N ASN A 606 4.23 15.38 -32.34
CA ASN A 606 4.56 14.44 -33.41
C ASN A 606 5.46 13.29 -32.92
N CYS A 607 6.43 13.58 -32.05
CA CYS A 607 7.27 12.55 -31.44
C CYS A 607 6.44 11.55 -30.63
N VAL A 608 5.43 12.00 -29.88
CA VAL A 608 4.51 11.10 -29.15
C VAL A 608 3.74 10.18 -30.10
N ALA A 609 3.30 10.69 -31.25
CA ALA A 609 2.61 9.88 -32.25
C ALA A 609 3.51 8.77 -32.83
N GLU A 610 4.78 9.09 -33.13
CA GLU A 610 5.76 8.12 -33.62
C GLU A 610 6.12 7.09 -32.53
N LEU A 611 6.38 7.55 -31.31
CA LEU A 611 6.63 6.67 -30.16
C LEU A 611 5.44 5.76 -29.86
N GLY A 612 4.21 6.24 -30.01
CA GLY A 612 3.01 5.42 -29.84
C GLY A 612 2.93 4.25 -30.84
N ASN A 613 3.32 4.48 -32.10
CA ASN A 613 3.42 3.39 -33.09
C ASN A 613 4.53 2.39 -32.72
N GLU A 614 5.67 2.87 -32.22
CA GLU A 614 6.76 1.99 -31.79
C GLU A 614 6.45 1.24 -30.49
N LEU A 615 5.64 1.82 -29.59
CA LEU A 615 5.10 1.15 -28.41
C LEU A 615 4.19 -0.01 -28.82
N GLN A 616 3.32 0.19 -29.83
CA GLN A 616 2.51 -0.90 -30.38
C GLN A 616 3.37 -2.02 -30.99
N VAL A 617 4.45 -1.67 -31.71
CA VAL A 617 5.40 -2.66 -32.24
C VAL A 617 6.09 -3.43 -31.10
N ALA A 618 6.44 -2.75 -30.00
CA ALA A 618 7.02 -3.39 -28.82
C ALA A 618 6.04 -4.38 -28.18
N ALA A 619 4.77 -3.98 -28.02
CA ALA A 619 3.71 -4.83 -27.46
C ALA A 619 3.42 -6.08 -28.32
N ASP A 620 3.52 -5.96 -29.64
CA ASP A 620 3.40 -7.08 -30.59
C ASP A 620 4.71 -7.89 -30.76
N GLY A 621 5.77 -7.56 -30.02
CA GLY A 621 7.13 -8.09 -30.21
C GLY A 621 7.22 -9.61 -30.18
N ALA A 622 6.46 -10.31 -29.33
CA ALA A 622 6.47 -11.78 -29.33
C ALA A 622 5.70 -12.38 -30.53
N LYS A 623 4.73 -11.65 -31.08
CA LYS A 623 3.81 -12.07 -32.16
C LYS A 623 4.31 -11.67 -33.56
N SER A 624 5.39 -10.89 -33.65
CA SER A 624 5.91 -10.29 -34.88
C SER A 624 7.42 -10.14 -34.80
N ALA A 625 8.13 -10.38 -35.90
CA ALA A 625 9.58 -10.13 -36.00
C ALA A 625 9.91 -8.62 -36.08
N LEU A 626 8.92 -7.75 -36.24
CA LEU A 626 9.13 -6.31 -36.18
C LEU A 626 9.67 -5.91 -34.79
N ARG A 627 10.62 -4.98 -34.79
CA ARG A 627 11.17 -4.40 -33.56
C ARG A 627 11.00 -2.89 -33.59
N PRO A 628 10.86 -2.25 -32.41
CA PRO A 628 10.81 -0.81 -32.34
C PRO A 628 12.01 -0.19 -33.04
N ASN A 629 11.76 0.78 -33.90
CA ASN A 629 12.81 1.46 -34.65
C ASN A 629 13.67 2.29 -33.69
N GLN A 630 14.92 1.86 -33.52
CA GLN A 630 15.84 2.49 -32.59
C GLN A 630 16.18 3.93 -32.98
N ASP A 631 16.19 4.26 -34.27
CA ASP A 631 16.47 5.62 -34.75
C ASP A 631 15.36 6.57 -34.28
N ILE A 632 14.09 6.13 -34.34
CA ILE A 632 12.93 6.89 -33.83
C ILE A 632 13.07 7.16 -32.34
N ILE A 633 13.34 6.12 -31.56
CA ILE A 633 13.52 6.26 -30.11
C ILE A 633 14.67 7.23 -29.81
N GLN A 634 15.81 7.09 -30.50
CA GLN A 634 16.99 7.92 -30.28
C GLN A 634 16.77 9.38 -30.63
N TYR A 635 16.16 9.72 -31.77
CA TYR A 635 15.95 11.14 -32.07
C TYR A 635 14.86 11.76 -31.19
N CYS A 636 13.81 11.02 -30.83
CA CYS A 636 12.81 11.50 -29.87
C CYS A 636 13.46 11.82 -28.51
N GLN A 637 14.30 10.90 -28.00
CA GLN A 637 15.09 11.13 -26.79
C GLN A 637 16.05 12.31 -26.94
N ALA A 638 16.72 12.45 -28.09
CA ALA A 638 17.60 13.58 -28.36
C ALA A 638 16.84 14.91 -28.37
N ILE A 639 15.63 14.96 -28.92
CA ILE A 639 14.77 16.14 -28.93
C ILE A 639 14.36 16.53 -27.50
N THR A 640 14.02 15.56 -26.64
CA THR A 640 13.62 15.83 -25.25
C THR A 640 14.79 16.01 -24.28
N ALA A 641 16.04 15.71 -24.69
CA ALA A 641 17.23 15.76 -23.82
C ALA A 641 17.64 17.16 -23.34
N TYR A 642 17.00 18.24 -23.80
CA TYR A 642 17.26 19.58 -23.29
C TYR A 642 16.86 19.74 -21.80
N LYS A 643 16.01 18.86 -21.28
CA LYS A 643 15.55 18.87 -19.89
C LYS A 643 15.26 17.45 -19.39
N GLU A 644 15.73 17.15 -18.19
CA GLU A 644 15.35 15.95 -17.45
C GLU A 644 14.06 16.21 -16.66
N VAL A 645 13.16 15.23 -16.64
CA VAL A 645 11.94 15.25 -15.83
C VAL A 645 12.21 14.44 -14.57
N GLU A 646 12.56 15.13 -13.47
CA GLU A 646 13.16 14.49 -12.30
C GLU A 646 12.26 13.47 -11.59
N TRP A 647 10.95 13.70 -11.61
CA TRP A 647 9.99 12.82 -10.95
C TRP A 647 9.88 11.44 -11.58
N LEU A 648 10.20 11.28 -12.88
CA LEU A 648 10.15 9.97 -13.56
C LEU A 648 11.10 8.95 -12.92
N ALA A 649 12.28 9.40 -12.51
CA ALA A 649 13.26 8.57 -11.81
C ALA A 649 13.01 8.53 -10.29
N ASP A 650 12.56 9.64 -9.70
CA ASP A 650 12.40 9.74 -8.24
C ASP A 650 11.15 9.02 -7.72
N LYS A 651 10.13 8.75 -8.56
CA LYS A 651 8.93 7.99 -8.16
C LYS A 651 9.23 6.57 -7.67
N LYS A 652 10.34 5.98 -8.12
CA LYS A 652 10.85 4.66 -7.69
C LYS A 652 11.97 4.77 -6.65
N ASN A 653 12.31 5.96 -6.17
CA ASN A 653 13.38 6.17 -5.22
C ASN A 653 12.88 5.96 -3.77
N PRO A 654 13.45 5.03 -2.98
CA PRO A 654 13.02 4.80 -1.60
C PRO A 654 13.30 5.99 -0.66
N GLU A 655 14.15 6.95 -1.05
CA GLU A 655 14.36 8.18 -0.27
C GLU A 655 13.20 9.18 -0.39
N ALA A 656 12.42 9.12 -1.49
CA ALA A 656 11.28 10.00 -1.69
C ALA A 656 10.22 9.75 -0.60
N PHE A 657 9.86 10.83 0.08
CA PHE A 657 9.00 10.89 1.26
C PHE A 657 9.44 10.07 2.48
N THR A 658 10.68 9.57 2.49
CA THR A 658 11.32 9.00 3.69
C THR A 658 12.09 10.08 4.45
N ASN A 659 12.96 10.81 3.74
CA ASN A 659 13.82 11.84 4.33
C ASN A 659 13.87 13.15 3.51
N LYS A 660 13.19 13.17 2.35
CA LYS A 660 13.05 14.35 1.50
C LYS A 660 11.73 14.29 0.73
N GLY A 661 11.21 15.44 0.31
CA GLY A 661 10.15 15.50 -0.69
C GLY A 661 10.57 14.85 -2.01
N MET A 662 9.58 14.53 -2.83
CA MET A 662 9.82 13.99 -4.18
C MET A 662 10.32 15.10 -5.11
N LYS A 663 11.30 14.79 -5.96
CA LYS A 663 11.91 15.79 -6.84
C LYS A 663 10.96 16.22 -7.96
N THR A 664 10.90 17.52 -8.19
CA THR A 664 10.20 18.16 -9.31
C THR A 664 11.02 19.37 -9.77
N ASN A 665 10.99 19.67 -11.07
CA ASN A 665 11.77 20.77 -11.66
C ASN A 665 11.05 21.44 -12.85
N GLY A 666 9.73 21.28 -12.95
CA GLY A 666 8.93 21.71 -14.10
C GLY A 666 7.55 22.21 -13.74
N TYR A 667 6.71 22.35 -14.77
CA TYR A 667 5.32 22.84 -14.66
C TYR A 667 4.32 21.85 -15.27
N SER A 668 4.70 20.58 -15.45
CA SER A 668 3.74 19.57 -15.91
C SER A 668 2.66 19.31 -14.85
N PRO A 669 1.53 18.68 -15.20
CA PRO A 669 0.49 18.38 -14.22
C PRO A 669 1.04 17.60 -13.01
N ILE A 670 1.95 16.67 -13.27
CA ILE A 670 2.59 15.85 -12.22
C ILE A 670 3.54 16.69 -11.36
N ASP A 671 4.27 17.65 -11.95
CA ASP A 671 5.10 18.57 -11.17
C ASP A 671 4.26 19.38 -10.18
N LEU A 672 3.10 19.88 -10.60
CA LEU A 672 2.20 20.65 -9.73
C LEU A 672 1.66 19.80 -8.57
N MET A 673 1.29 18.54 -8.83
CA MET A 673 0.84 17.61 -7.78
C MET A 673 1.95 17.33 -6.76
N ILE A 674 3.18 17.12 -7.24
CA ILE A 674 4.35 16.91 -6.39
C ILE A 674 4.66 18.16 -5.57
N GLU A 675 4.62 19.36 -6.18
CA GLU A 675 4.85 20.62 -5.49
C GLU A 675 3.81 20.84 -4.38
N GLN A 676 2.53 20.66 -4.69
CA GLN A 676 1.43 20.77 -3.72
C GLN A 676 1.62 19.80 -2.55
N THR A 677 2.04 18.57 -2.84
CA THR A 677 2.30 17.55 -1.81
C THR A 677 3.54 17.91 -0.99
N ASN A 678 4.63 18.33 -1.63
CA ASN A 678 5.88 18.71 -0.97
C ASN A 678 5.71 19.91 -0.03
N GLN A 679 4.81 20.84 -0.34
CA GLN A 679 4.50 21.99 0.53
C GLN A 679 3.88 21.56 1.88
N ILE A 680 3.22 20.39 1.91
CA ILE A 680 2.52 19.87 3.09
C ILE A 680 3.31 18.73 3.74
N PHE A 681 4.18 18.07 2.98
CA PHE A 681 4.96 16.93 3.43
C PHE A 681 5.75 17.26 4.71
N GLU A 682 5.56 16.41 5.70
CA GLU A 682 6.39 16.35 6.89
C GLU A 682 6.98 14.96 7.00
N GLN A 683 8.26 14.87 7.37
CA GLN A 683 8.90 13.58 7.62
C GLN A 683 8.21 12.90 8.81
N CYS A 684 7.89 11.61 8.65
CA CYS A 684 7.31 10.78 9.71
C CYS A 684 8.23 10.80 10.96
N GLN A 685 7.69 11.24 12.09
CA GLN A 685 8.41 11.37 13.37
C GLN A 685 8.15 10.19 14.31
N LEU A 686 7.54 9.11 13.82
CA LEU A 686 7.28 7.93 14.63
C LEU A 686 8.59 7.29 15.06
N ASN A 687 8.75 7.13 16.37
CA ASN A 687 9.88 6.48 16.99
C ASN A 687 9.40 5.20 17.68
N ALA A 688 10.15 4.12 17.54
CA ALA A 688 9.85 2.93 18.32
C ALA A 688 10.45 3.01 19.71
N LEU A 689 9.81 2.31 20.65
CA LEU A 689 10.40 2.00 21.94
C LEU A 689 11.50 0.94 21.78
N THR A 690 12.35 0.82 22.81
CA THR A 690 13.37 -0.23 22.85
C THR A 690 12.72 -1.60 22.96
N ILE A 691 13.29 -2.59 22.27
CA ILE A 691 12.66 -3.91 22.13
C ILE A 691 12.49 -4.61 23.47
N GLU A 692 13.37 -4.32 24.43
CA GLU A 692 13.37 -4.86 25.79
C GLU A 692 12.10 -4.50 26.57
N GLN A 693 11.46 -3.36 26.28
CA GLN A 693 10.22 -2.96 26.96
C GLN A 693 9.04 -3.87 26.63
N PHE A 694 9.08 -4.55 25.49
CA PHE A 694 8.02 -5.48 25.09
C PHE A 694 8.24 -6.90 25.61
N ARG A 695 9.35 -7.17 26.30
CA ARG A 695 9.75 -8.53 26.72
C ARG A 695 8.70 -9.23 27.58
N ASN A 696 8.05 -8.51 28.49
CA ASN A 696 7.08 -9.06 29.43
C ASN A 696 5.65 -9.12 28.87
N PHE A 697 5.50 -9.44 27.58
CA PHE A 697 4.18 -9.54 26.93
C PHE A 697 3.40 -10.79 27.36
N TYR A 698 4.08 -11.77 27.95
CA TYR A 698 3.49 -12.99 28.52
C TYR A 698 3.85 -13.10 30.02
N PRO A 699 3.32 -12.23 30.89
CA PRO A 699 3.78 -12.10 32.28
C PRO A 699 3.46 -13.32 33.15
N GLU A 700 2.37 -14.05 32.86
CA GLU A 700 1.89 -15.18 33.67
C GLU A 700 2.22 -16.56 33.07
N ILE A 701 2.86 -16.58 31.91
CA ILE A 701 3.14 -17.83 31.19
C ILE A 701 4.54 -18.31 31.52
N GLU A 702 4.62 -19.35 32.35
CA GLU A 702 5.86 -20.06 32.61
C GLU A 702 6.17 -21.06 31.48
N TYR A 703 7.46 -21.20 31.18
CA TYR A 703 7.97 -22.16 30.19
C TYR A 703 9.24 -22.84 30.71
N THR A 704 9.46 -24.07 30.26
CA THR A 704 10.55 -24.91 30.75
C THR A 704 11.92 -24.49 30.18
N PRO A 705 13.04 -24.86 30.84
CA PRO A 705 14.38 -24.68 30.27
C PRO A 705 14.54 -25.31 28.89
N GLU A 706 13.87 -26.43 28.62
CA GLU A 706 13.85 -27.12 27.33
C GLU A 706 13.14 -26.27 26.26
N GLN A 707 11.96 -25.72 26.57
CA GLN A 707 11.23 -24.81 25.69
C GLN A 707 12.03 -23.54 25.40
N LYS A 708 12.73 -23.00 26.40
CA LYS A 708 13.64 -21.86 26.22
C LYS A 708 14.80 -22.19 25.28
N LYS A 709 15.40 -23.36 25.42
CA LYS A 709 16.47 -23.82 24.51
C LYS A 709 15.93 -23.96 23.08
N HIS A 710 14.75 -24.56 22.92
CA HIS A 710 14.11 -24.73 21.62
C HIS A 710 13.77 -23.39 20.96
N ALA A 711 13.20 -22.44 21.71
CA ALA A 711 12.92 -21.09 21.25
C ALA A 711 14.19 -20.35 20.77
N LYS A 712 15.34 -20.56 21.43
CA LYS A 712 16.63 -20.00 21.01
C LYS A 712 17.10 -20.58 19.68
N GLU A 713 16.93 -21.89 19.48
CA GLU A 713 17.23 -22.57 18.22
C GLU A 713 16.33 -22.00 17.10
N ILE A 714 15.03 -21.84 17.37
CA ILE A 714 14.06 -21.24 16.44
C ILE A 714 14.48 -19.83 16.01
N LYS A 715 14.76 -18.94 16.96
CA LYS A 715 15.24 -17.57 16.69
C LYS A 715 16.51 -17.57 15.86
N THR A 716 17.47 -18.44 16.19
CA THR A 716 18.77 -18.51 15.50
C THR A 716 18.59 -18.93 14.05
N ASN A 717 17.81 -19.98 13.80
CA ASN A 717 17.56 -20.49 12.46
C ASN A 717 16.76 -19.50 11.62
N TYR A 718 15.67 -18.95 12.17
CA TYR A 718 14.87 -17.92 11.50
C TYR A 718 15.71 -16.72 11.08
N ASN A 719 16.52 -16.17 11.99
CA ASN A 719 17.39 -15.02 11.69
C ASN A 719 18.48 -15.37 10.68
N SER A 720 18.95 -16.62 10.66
CA SER A 720 19.89 -17.11 9.64
C SER A 720 19.27 -17.07 8.26
N PHE A 721 18.05 -17.60 8.09
CA PHE A 721 17.31 -17.54 6.82
C PHE A 721 17.10 -16.10 6.35
N VAL A 722 16.58 -15.23 7.23
CA VAL A 722 16.35 -13.81 6.88
C VAL A 722 17.65 -13.10 6.49
N LYS A 723 18.74 -13.34 7.22
CA LYS A 723 20.05 -12.76 6.89
C LYS A 723 20.55 -13.22 5.52
N GLN A 724 20.44 -14.52 5.23
CA GLN A 724 20.86 -15.08 3.94
C GLN A 724 20.03 -14.49 2.79
N TRP A 725 18.72 -14.40 2.97
CA TRP A 725 17.81 -13.78 2.01
C TRP A 725 18.18 -12.31 1.71
N ILE A 726 18.33 -11.46 2.73
CA ILE A 726 18.69 -10.04 2.56
C ILE A 726 20.05 -9.89 1.88
N GLN A 727 21.03 -10.71 2.25
CA GLN A 727 22.36 -10.69 1.64
C GLN A 727 22.30 -11.04 0.15
N LEU A 728 21.47 -12.01 -0.24
CA LEU A 728 21.31 -12.40 -1.63
C LEU A 728 20.56 -11.34 -2.45
N GLU A 729 19.53 -10.70 -1.91
CA GLU A 729 18.87 -9.57 -2.58
C GLU A 729 19.82 -8.40 -2.83
N GLN A 730 20.59 -8.01 -1.81
CA GLN A 730 21.58 -6.95 -1.94
C GLN A 730 22.66 -7.31 -2.96
N ARG A 731 23.14 -8.55 -2.93
CA ARG A 731 24.13 -9.04 -3.89
C ARG A 731 23.56 -9.05 -5.30
N LYS A 732 22.36 -9.59 -5.52
CA LYS A 732 21.69 -9.58 -6.82
C LYS A 732 21.56 -8.18 -7.41
N LYS A 733 21.25 -7.18 -6.58
CA LYS A 733 21.12 -5.78 -7.02
C LYS A 733 22.43 -5.17 -7.52
N LEU A 734 23.57 -5.53 -6.91
CA LEU A 734 24.88 -4.93 -7.19
C LEU A 734 25.78 -5.80 -8.09
N GLU A 735 25.52 -7.10 -8.12
CA GLU A 735 26.29 -8.15 -8.79
C GLU A 735 25.35 -9.11 -9.56
N PRO A 736 24.49 -8.61 -10.47
CA PRO A 736 23.55 -9.45 -11.19
C PRO A 736 24.23 -10.44 -12.14
N GLY A 737 23.57 -11.58 -12.32
CA GLY A 737 23.96 -12.63 -13.25
C GLY A 737 25.10 -13.52 -12.78
N PRO A 738 25.63 -14.38 -13.66
CA PRO A 738 26.67 -15.34 -13.32
C PRO A 738 27.96 -14.65 -12.86
N TYR A 739 28.72 -15.37 -12.04
CA TYR A 739 30.02 -14.91 -11.56
C TYR A 739 31.10 -15.97 -11.79
N LEU A 740 32.34 -15.52 -11.74
CA LEU A 740 33.51 -16.32 -12.01
C LEU A 740 34.35 -16.40 -10.74
N VAL A 741 34.68 -17.61 -10.28
CA VAL A 741 35.69 -17.84 -9.24
C VAL A 741 37.00 -18.17 -9.93
N VAL A 742 38.06 -17.42 -9.60
CA VAL A 742 39.42 -17.74 -10.03
C VAL A 742 40.28 -18.14 -8.86
N THR A 743 40.81 -19.37 -8.92
CA THR A 743 41.74 -19.91 -7.94
C THR A 743 43.17 -19.72 -8.45
N SER A 744 43.98 -18.98 -7.69
CA SER A 744 45.39 -18.78 -7.99
C SER A 744 46.15 -20.10 -7.94
N SER A 745 46.79 -20.46 -9.05
CA SER A 745 47.60 -21.67 -9.18
C SER A 745 48.87 -21.66 -8.31
N THR A 746 49.26 -20.51 -7.75
CA THR A 746 50.49 -20.38 -6.94
C THR A 746 50.25 -20.44 -5.44
N ASN A 747 49.07 -20.04 -4.95
CA ASN A 747 48.79 -19.96 -3.51
C ASN A 747 47.40 -20.44 -3.10
N GLY A 748 46.60 -20.95 -4.04
CA GLY A 748 45.27 -21.48 -3.79
C GLY A 748 44.20 -20.45 -3.39
N LYS A 749 44.54 -19.15 -3.32
CA LYS A 749 43.56 -18.11 -2.99
C LYS A 749 42.52 -17.98 -4.10
N LYS A 750 41.27 -17.76 -3.72
CA LYS A 750 40.13 -17.61 -4.63
C LYS A 750 39.76 -16.14 -4.75
N LEU A 751 39.38 -15.69 -5.94
CA LEU A 751 38.77 -14.37 -6.16
C LEU A 751 37.49 -14.54 -6.94
N GLU A 752 36.42 -13.92 -6.47
CA GLU A 752 35.14 -13.82 -7.16
C GLU A 752 35.14 -12.57 -8.06
N ILE A 753 34.84 -12.79 -9.33
CA ILE A 753 34.66 -11.77 -10.37
C ILE A 753 33.19 -11.77 -10.76
N THR A 754 32.50 -10.66 -10.56
CA THR A 754 31.06 -10.48 -10.72
C THR A 754 30.75 -9.49 -11.85
N ASN A 755 29.47 -9.20 -12.10
CA ASN A 755 29.04 -8.28 -13.15
C ASN A 755 29.54 -8.67 -14.56
N LEU A 756 29.71 -9.97 -14.82
CA LEU A 756 30.27 -10.48 -16.08
C LEU A 756 29.44 -10.03 -17.29
N LEU A 757 28.11 -9.98 -17.14
CA LEU A 757 27.16 -9.64 -18.19
C LEU A 757 27.28 -8.20 -18.70
N ASN A 758 27.88 -7.29 -17.92
CA ASN A 758 28.07 -5.88 -18.30
C ASN A 758 29.23 -5.67 -19.29
N PHE A 759 29.91 -6.75 -19.70
CA PHE A 759 31.08 -6.69 -20.58
C PHE A 759 30.84 -7.51 -21.86
N GLU A 760 31.27 -6.99 -23.00
CA GLU A 760 31.04 -7.62 -24.33
C GLU A 760 31.53 -9.07 -24.44
N ILE A 761 32.54 -9.45 -23.66
CA ILE A 761 33.07 -10.82 -23.65
C ILE A 761 32.03 -11.86 -23.20
N ALA A 762 31.01 -11.48 -22.43
CA ALA A 762 29.96 -12.39 -21.98
C ALA A 762 29.08 -12.93 -23.13
N LYS A 763 29.06 -12.22 -24.27
CA LYS A 763 28.38 -12.68 -25.50
C LYS A 763 29.17 -13.75 -26.26
N ASN A 764 30.46 -13.93 -25.95
CA ASN A 764 31.30 -14.95 -26.58
C ASN A 764 31.10 -16.32 -25.89
N PRO A 765 30.53 -17.34 -26.56
CA PRO A 765 30.29 -18.64 -25.93
C PRO A 765 31.56 -19.36 -25.47
N ASN A 766 32.72 -19.05 -26.07
CA ASN A 766 34.00 -19.64 -25.67
C ASN A 766 34.51 -19.10 -24.33
N PHE A 767 34.07 -17.90 -23.92
CA PHE A 767 34.44 -17.33 -22.62
C PHE A 767 33.99 -18.25 -21.48
N TRP A 768 32.76 -18.74 -21.54
CA TRP A 768 32.14 -19.61 -20.54
C TRP A 768 32.74 -21.02 -20.48
N LYS A 769 33.63 -21.37 -21.41
CA LYS A 769 34.31 -22.68 -21.48
C LYS A 769 35.76 -22.64 -20.98
N PHE A 770 36.29 -21.48 -20.61
CA PHE A 770 37.66 -21.40 -20.11
C PHE A 770 37.80 -22.14 -18.78
N GLN A 771 38.84 -22.98 -18.68
CA GLN A 771 39.25 -23.60 -17.43
C GLN A 771 40.40 -22.86 -16.76
N LYS A 772 41.15 -22.06 -17.53
CA LYS A 772 42.27 -21.26 -17.05
C LYS A 772 42.31 -19.91 -17.73
N LEU A 773 42.56 -18.86 -16.96
CA LEU A 773 42.74 -17.50 -17.46
C LEU A 773 43.94 -16.85 -16.80
N THR A 774 44.67 -16.04 -17.57
CA THR A 774 45.60 -15.07 -17.00
C THR A 774 44.89 -13.73 -16.93
N PHE A 775 44.82 -13.12 -15.76
CA PHE A 775 44.17 -11.83 -15.60
C PHE A 775 44.89 -10.91 -14.62
N GLU A 776 44.67 -9.62 -14.83
CA GLU A 776 45.20 -8.53 -14.03
C GLU A 776 44.07 -7.77 -13.34
N ILE A 777 44.29 -7.39 -12.09
CA ILE A 777 43.37 -6.54 -11.34
C ILE A 777 43.71 -5.08 -11.64
N ALA A 778 42.71 -4.29 -12.03
CA ALA A 778 42.89 -2.87 -12.32
C ALA A 778 41.88 -2.01 -11.55
N SER A 779 42.17 -0.71 -11.45
CA SER A 779 41.27 0.28 -10.84
C SER A 779 40.22 0.73 -11.84
N ARG A 780 38.98 0.92 -11.37
CA ARG A 780 37.93 1.62 -12.14
C ARG A 780 37.32 2.74 -11.32
N LYS A 781 36.66 3.68 -12.00
CA LYS A 781 35.81 4.68 -11.34
C LYS A 781 34.47 4.04 -10.98
N PRO A 782 34.08 3.96 -9.69
CA PRO A 782 32.77 3.49 -9.28
C PRO A 782 31.64 4.29 -9.91
N THR A 783 30.52 3.62 -10.19
CA THR A 783 29.27 4.25 -10.64
C THR A 783 28.14 3.86 -9.70
N LYS A 784 27.00 4.56 -9.75
CA LYS A 784 25.82 4.20 -8.93
C LYS A 784 25.34 2.76 -9.19
N LYS A 785 25.33 2.32 -10.45
CA LYS A 785 24.89 0.97 -10.85
C LYS A 785 25.92 -0.13 -10.57
N MET A 786 27.19 0.23 -10.44
CA MET A 786 28.28 -0.72 -10.22
C MET A 786 29.31 -0.07 -9.29
N PRO A 787 29.16 -0.16 -7.96
CA PRO A 787 29.99 0.60 -7.02
C PRO A 787 31.40 0.03 -6.77
N HIS A 788 31.74 -1.13 -7.36
CA HIS A 788 33.01 -1.83 -7.10
C HIS A 788 34.25 -1.02 -7.55
N PRO A 789 35.25 -0.78 -6.68
CA PRO A 789 36.43 0.00 -7.04
C PRO A 789 37.41 -0.72 -7.99
N LEU A 790 37.31 -2.05 -8.10
CA LEU A 790 38.25 -2.89 -8.84
C LEU A 790 37.54 -3.75 -9.90
N PHE A 791 38.26 -4.03 -10.99
CA PHE A 791 37.81 -4.91 -12.06
C PHE A 791 38.95 -5.81 -12.57
N ALA A 792 38.58 -6.92 -13.17
CA ALA A 792 39.50 -7.91 -13.73
C ALA A 792 39.63 -7.73 -15.25
N GLN A 793 40.85 -7.80 -15.76
CA GLN A 793 41.20 -7.78 -17.18
C GLN A 793 41.87 -9.09 -17.56
N ALA A 794 41.21 -9.90 -18.38
CA ALA A 794 41.81 -11.12 -18.92
C ALA A 794 42.76 -10.78 -20.08
N ARG A 795 43.92 -11.44 -20.09
CA ARG A 795 44.93 -11.30 -21.14
C ARG A 795 44.77 -12.40 -22.18
N PHE A 796 44.44 -12.01 -23.41
CA PHE A 796 44.37 -12.87 -24.58
C PHE A 796 45.50 -12.55 -25.55
N LYS A 797 45.73 -13.42 -26.54
CA LYS A 797 46.63 -13.14 -27.68
C LYS A 797 45.79 -13.01 -28.94
N THR A 798 46.04 -11.99 -29.75
CA THR A 798 45.45 -11.86 -31.09
C THR A 798 45.99 -12.93 -32.02
N SER A 799 45.37 -13.08 -33.20
CA SER A 799 45.86 -13.92 -34.32
C SER A 799 47.32 -13.67 -34.66
N ASP A 800 47.79 -12.44 -34.42
CA ASP A 800 49.11 -11.94 -34.78
C ASP A 800 50.11 -12.09 -33.61
N GLY A 801 49.67 -12.71 -32.51
CA GLY A 801 50.46 -12.94 -31.30
C GLY A 801 50.55 -11.76 -30.34
N THR A 802 49.90 -10.63 -30.64
CA THR A 802 49.90 -9.44 -29.77
C THR A 802 49.01 -9.67 -28.54
N PRO A 803 49.51 -9.41 -27.31
CA PRO A 803 48.67 -9.53 -26.12
C PRO A 803 47.64 -8.39 -26.06
N ILE A 804 46.38 -8.74 -25.84
CA ILE A 804 45.28 -7.80 -25.60
C ILE A 804 44.67 -8.06 -24.22
N SER A 805 44.38 -6.99 -23.48
CA SER A 805 43.69 -7.06 -22.20
C SER A 805 42.23 -6.69 -22.39
N ILE A 806 41.32 -7.61 -22.11
CA ILE A 806 39.88 -7.40 -22.22
C ILE A 806 39.28 -7.40 -20.81
N PRO A 807 38.49 -6.38 -20.43
CA PRO A 807 37.80 -6.40 -19.15
C PRO A 807 36.72 -7.49 -19.13
N ILE A 808 36.67 -8.25 -18.04
CA ILE A 808 35.78 -9.42 -17.92
C ILE A 808 34.74 -9.31 -16.80
N GLY A 809 34.94 -8.43 -15.81
CA GLY A 809 34.04 -8.32 -14.66
C GLY A 809 34.63 -7.45 -13.53
N THR A 810 33.85 -7.17 -12.50
CA THR A 810 34.30 -6.49 -11.27
C THR A 810 34.76 -7.46 -10.21
N ILE A 811 35.70 -7.07 -9.33
CA ILE A 811 36.03 -7.91 -8.16
C ILE A 811 34.90 -7.76 -7.13
N SER A 812 34.35 -8.87 -6.62
CA SER A 812 33.23 -8.83 -5.67
C SER A 812 33.63 -8.11 -4.36
N PHE A 813 32.66 -7.50 -3.69
CA PHE A 813 32.93 -6.85 -2.40
C PHE A 813 33.50 -7.83 -1.37
N ARG A 814 32.99 -9.06 -1.36
CA ARG A 814 33.48 -10.14 -0.52
C ARG A 814 34.97 -10.41 -0.75
N SER A 815 35.39 -10.59 -2.00
CA SER A 815 36.79 -10.81 -2.33
C SER A 815 37.68 -9.60 -2.03
N ILE A 816 37.14 -8.38 -2.11
CA ILE A 816 37.85 -7.17 -1.69
C ILE A 816 38.13 -7.18 -0.19
N GLU A 817 37.12 -7.51 0.62
CA GLU A 817 37.22 -7.58 2.08
C GLU A 817 38.14 -8.72 2.54
N GLU A 818 37.96 -9.92 1.99
CA GLU A 818 38.68 -11.14 2.41
C GLU A 818 40.16 -11.15 1.97
N HIS A 819 40.47 -10.56 0.81
CA HIS A 819 41.79 -10.72 0.18
C HIS A 819 42.55 -9.43 -0.07
N GLN A 820 41.91 -8.27 0.11
CA GLN A 820 42.50 -6.94 -0.09
C GLN A 820 43.33 -6.82 -1.39
N PRO A 821 42.76 -7.23 -2.55
CA PRO A 821 43.47 -7.19 -3.82
C PRO A 821 43.84 -5.75 -4.20
N LYS A 822 44.99 -5.59 -4.87
CA LYS A 822 45.49 -4.28 -5.32
C LYS A 822 45.56 -4.21 -6.84
N PRO A 823 45.37 -3.02 -7.43
CA PRO A 823 45.65 -2.79 -8.85
C PRO A 823 47.07 -3.23 -9.23
N GLY A 824 47.23 -3.81 -10.42
CA GLY A 824 48.48 -4.35 -10.95
C GLY A 824 48.78 -5.80 -10.51
N MET A 825 47.98 -6.39 -9.62
CA MET A 825 48.14 -7.81 -9.27
C MET A 825 47.83 -8.71 -10.48
N LEU A 826 48.78 -9.57 -10.83
CA LEU A 826 48.67 -10.53 -11.94
C LEU A 826 48.48 -11.95 -11.39
N ILE A 827 47.44 -12.63 -11.87
CA ILE A 827 47.24 -14.07 -11.64
C ILE A 827 47.47 -14.78 -12.96
N GLN A 828 48.56 -15.54 -13.02
CA GLN A 828 48.93 -16.33 -14.19
C GLN A 828 48.24 -17.68 -14.17
N GLN A 829 47.55 -18.03 -15.25
CA GLN A 829 46.92 -19.34 -15.43
C GLN A 829 46.10 -19.79 -14.21
N GLY A 830 45.31 -18.88 -13.63
CA GLY A 830 44.42 -19.22 -12.52
C GLY A 830 43.32 -20.16 -12.99
N ASN A 831 42.95 -21.13 -12.15
CA ASN A 831 41.86 -22.06 -12.46
C ASN A 831 40.52 -21.32 -12.35
N VAL A 832 39.69 -21.44 -13.38
CA VAL A 832 38.46 -20.67 -13.60
C VAL A 832 37.28 -21.62 -13.42
N GLU A 833 36.33 -21.20 -12.58
CA GLU A 833 35.06 -21.88 -12.36
C GLU A 833 33.92 -20.87 -12.46
N PHE A 834 33.03 -21.07 -13.44
CA PHE A 834 31.84 -20.25 -13.56
C PHE A 834 30.76 -20.77 -12.61
N HIS A 835 30.03 -19.86 -12.01
CA HIS A 835 28.88 -20.14 -11.17
C HIS A 835 27.68 -19.36 -11.70
N PHE A 836 26.51 -19.97 -11.63
CA PHE A 836 25.26 -19.33 -12.01
C PHE A 836 24.99 -18.07 -11.17
N GLY A 837 24.17 -17.17 -11.71
CA GLY A 837 23.76 -15.95 -11.02
C GLY A 837 22.71 -16.20 -9.95
N ILE A 838 22.53 -15.21 -9.07
CA ILE A 838 21.44 -15.23 -8.09
C ILE A 838 20.12 -14.95 -8.83
N SER A 839 19.26 -15.97 -8.97
CA SER A 839 17.94 -15.85 -9.60
C SER A 839 16.86 -15.34 -8.64
N ASP A 840 15.73 -14.87 -9.17
CA ASP A 840 14.51 -14.62 -8.35
C ASP A 840 14.03 -15.91 -7.66
N SER A 841 14.07 -17.04 -8.38
CA SER A 841 13.67 -18.34 -7.84
C SER A 841 14.54 -18.81 -6.67
N MET A 842 15.83 -18.44 -6.59
CA MET A 842 16.68 -18.69 -5.41
C MET A 842 16.20 -17.92 -4.20
N ILE A 843 15.87 -16.65 -4.41
CA ILE A 843 15.37 -15.78 -3.36
C ILE A 843 14.01 -16.28 -2.87
N ASP A 844 13.12 -16.65 -3.79
CA ASP A 844 11.81 -17.16 -3.47
C ASP A 844 11.87 -18.55 -2.81
N ALA A 845 12.79 -19.43 -3.22
CA ALA A 845 13.04 -20.70 -2.56
C ALA A 845 13.47 -20.50 -1.09
N LEU A 846 14.31 -19.50 -0.80
CA LEU A 846 14.68 -19.18 0.58
C LEU A 846 13.51 -18.61 1.40
N LYS A 847 12.66 -17.77 0.78
CA LYS A 847 11.41 -17.30 1.42
C LYS A 847 10.49 -18.49 1.71
N GLN A 848 10.37 -19.42 0.77
CA GLN A 848 9.56 -20.64 0.91
C GLN A 848 10.13 -21.57 1.98
N GLN A 849 11.45 -21.80 2.02
CA GLN A 849 12.10 -22.57 3.09
C GLN A 849 11.88 -21.94 4.46
N LEU A 850 11.93 -20.61 4.55
CA LEU A 850 11.60 -19.89 5.78
C LEU A 850 10.13 -20.13 6.18
N LYS A 851 9.21 -20.11 5.21
CA LYS A 851 7.79 -20.38 5.44
C LYS A 851 7.57 -21.82 5.90
N GLU A 852 8.12 -22.80 5.20
CA GLU A 852 8.07 -24.23 5.56
C GLU A 852 8.68 -24.48 6.92
N TYR A 853 9.80 -23.82 7.23
CA TYR A 853 10.42 -23.89 8.54
C TYR A 853 9.45 -23.40 9.62
N VAL A 854 8.80 -22.25 9.43
CA VAL A 854 7.79 -21.71 10.34
C VAL A 854 6.57 -22.65 10.46
N GLU A 855 6.05 -23.14 9.34
CA GLU A 855 4.91 -24.08 9.30
C GLU A 855 5.23 -25.42 9.97
N SER A 856 6.47 -25.91 9.84
CA SER A 856 6.93 -27.13 10.49
C SER A 856 6.93 -26.98 12.01
N ILE A 857 7.36 -25.81 12.53
CA ILE A 857 7.28 -25.52 13.96
C ILE A 857 5.81 -25.52 14.41
N ARG A 858 4.93 -24.83 13.67
CA ARG A 858 3.49 -24.75 14.01
C ARG A 858 2.81 -26.12 14.03
N SER A 859 3.17 -26.99 13.09
CA SER A 859 2.56 -28.31 12.92
C SER A 859 3.10 -29.33 13.92
N ASN A 860 4.38 -29.23 14.27
CA ASN A 860 5.03 -30.15 15.21
C ASN A 860 4.85 -29.75 16.68
N THR A 861 4.40 -28.52 16.97
CA THR A 861 4.12 -28.07 18.33
C THR A 861 2.69 -28.46 18.73
N PRO A 862 2.50 -29.27 19.79
CA PRO A 862 1.17 -29.61 20.30
C PRO A 862 0.37 -28.35 20.66
N THR A 863 -0.94 -28.34 20.38
CA THR A 863 -1.80 -27.17 20.64
C THR A 863 -1.69 -26.64 22.07
N GLU A 864 -1.56 -27.54 23.06
CA GLU A 864 -1.42 -27.19 24.49
C GLU A 864 -0.08 -26.54 24.85
N GLU A 865 0.94 -26.67 24.00
CA GLU A 865 2.30 -26.13 24.21
C GLU A 865 2.59 -24.86 23.40
N LYS A 866 1.71 -24.50 22.45
CA LYS A 866 1.92 -23.36 21.54
C LYS A 866 2.07 -22.04 22.28
N LEU A 867 1.27 -21.82 23.31
CA LEU A 867 1.30 -20.59 24.11
C LEU A 867 2.62 -20.45 24.89
N GLN A 868 3.08 -21.50 25.57
CA GLN A 868 4.34 -21.50 26.31
C GLN A 868 5.54 -21.32 25.37
N LEU A 869 5.51 -21.97 24.20
CA LEU A 869 6.57 -21.80 23.21
C LEU A 869 6.56 -20.40 22.59
N ALA A 870 5.38 -19.83 22.30
CA ALA A 870 5.24 -18.44 21.86
C ALA A 870 5.82 -17.46 22.89
N ALA A 871 5.51 -17.65 24.17
CA ALA A 871 6.07 -16.87 25.27
C ALA A 871 7.61 -16.99 25.33
N ALA A 872 8.15 -18.20 25.21
CA ALA A 872 9.61 -18.42 25.21
C ALA A 872 10.31 -17.78 24.00
N ILE A 873 9.73 -17.86 22.80
CA ILE A 873 10.25 -17.20 21.58
C ILE A 873 10.22 -15.69 21.76
N HIS A 874 9.15 -15.15 22.34
CA HIS A 874 8.99 -13.73 22.61
C HIS A 874 10.07 -13.24 23.60
N ASP A 875 10.21 -13.88 24.76
CA ASP A 875 11.22 -13.56 25.77
C ASP A 875 12.63 -13.44 25.15
N ILE A 876 13.06 -14.48 24.43
CA ILE A 876 14.41 -14.56 23.87
C ILE A 876 14.61 -13.54 22.73
N SER A 877 13.56 -13.25 21.97
CA SER A 877 13.62 -12.28 20.86
C SER A 877 13.70 -10.84 21.35
N HIS A 878 13.22 -10.57 22.56
CA HIS A 878 13.21 -9.25 23.21
C HIS A 878 14.23 -9.14 24.36
N THR A 879 15.13 -10.13 24.50
CA THR A 879 16.26 -10.06 25.45
C THR A 879 17.47 -9.40 24.78
N GLU A 880 18.22 -8.57 25.53
CA GLU A 880 19.42 -7.89 25.07
C GLU A 880 20.51 -8.88 24.61
N GLU A 881 20.96 -8.80 23.35
CA GLU A 881 22.11 -9.55 22.82
C GLU A 881 23.18 -8.60 22.27
N ASN A 882 24.35 -8.50 22.90
CA ASN A 882 25.62 -7.97 22.37
C ASN A 882 25.63 -6.56 21.68
N SER A 883 26.48 -5.67 22.18
CA SER A 883 26.64 -4.26 21.75
C SER A 883 27.18 -4.02 20.33
N LYS A 884 27.29 -5.06 19.49
CA LYS A 884 27.90 -5.02 18.15
C LYS A 884 26.90 -4.90 16.99
N TYR A 885 25.59 -4.93 17.23
CA TYR A 885 24.57 -4.77 16.18
C TYR A 885 24.21 -3.28 16.03
N SER A 886 24.40 -2.72 14.83
CA SER A 886 24.15 -1.31 14.52
C SER A 886 22.76 -1.02 13.91
N GLY A 887 21.96 -2.05 13.62
CA GLY A 887 20.61 -1.91 13.06
C GLY A 887 19.51 -1.87 14.12
N MET A 888 18.28 -1.57 13.68
CA MET A 888 17.08 -1.64 14.53
C MET A 888 16.58 -3.09 14.61
N ARG A 889 16.49 -3.65 15.81
CA ARG A 889 16.01 -5.03 16.04
C ARG A 889 14.49 -5.06 15.87
N ARG A 890 13.98 -6.07 15.14
CA ARG A 890 12.54 -6.20 14.84
C ARG A 890 11.84 -7.39 15.49
N ALA A 891 12.57 -8.30 16.14
CA ALA A 891 12.02 -9.54 16.72
C ALA A 891 11.02 -10.27 15.80
N SER A 892 11.23 -10.27 14.48
CA SER A 892 10.22 -10.68 13.50
C SER A 892 9.68 -12.10 13.71
N VAL A 893 10.52 -13.00 14.24
CA VAL A 893 10.18 -14.39 14.56
C VAL A 893 9.05 -14.52 15.59
N ALA A 894 8.97 -13.61 16.57
CA ALA A 894 7.95 -13.65 17.63
C ALA A 894 6.52 -13.52 17.07
N PHE A 895 6.37 -12.75 16.00
CA PHE A 895 5.10 -12.55 15.30
C PHE A 895 4.87 -13.55 14.18
N ALA A 896 5.94 -14.18 13.68
CA ALA A 896 5.86 -15.05 12.51
C ALA A 896 5.47 -16.48 12.91
N VAL A 897 5.90 -16.99 14.07
CA VAL A 897 5.70 -18.42 14.40
C VAL A 897 4.29 -18.71 14.87
N PHE A 898 3.74 -17.98 15.84
CA PHE A 898 2.40 -18.21 16.38
C PHE A 898 1.57 -16.91 16.37
N PRO A 899 1.17 -16.40 15.20
CA PRO A 899 0.48 -15.11 15.09
C PRO A 899 -0.83 -15.09 15.87
N ASP A 900 -1.59 -16.19 15.87
CA ASP A 900 -2.87 -16.30 16.58
C ASP A 900 -2.70 -16.18 18.10
N GLU A 901 -1.61 -16.71 18.67
CA GLU A 901 -1.32 -16.60 20.10
C GLU A 901 -0.98 -15.15 20.47
N VAL A 902 -0.21 -14.44 19.63
CA VAL A 902 0.05 -13.01 19.82
C VAL A 902 -1.25 -12.21 19.76
N ILE A 903 -2.10 -12.47 18.75
CA ILE A 903 -3.40 -11.80 18.58
C ILE A 903 -4.32 -12.06 19.77
N ASN A 904 -4.38 -13.29 20.27
CA ASN A 904 -5.17 -13.62 21.45
C ASN A 904 -4.63 -12.91 22.70
N GLN A 905 -3.31 -12.84 22.87
CA GLN A 905 -2.68 -12.15 23.99
C GLN A 905 -2.98 -10.63 24.00
N LEU A 906 -3.16 -10.01 22.82
CA LEU A 906 -3.48 -8.58 22.68
C LEU A 906 -4.88 -8.20 23.21
N LYS A 907 -5.80 -9.17 23.33
CA LYS A 907 -7.17 -8.94 23.83
C LYS A 907 -7.21 -8.46 25.27
N GLU A 908 -6.20 -8.81 26.05
CA GLU A 908 -6.07 -8.44 27.46
C GLU A 908 -4.83 -7.56 27.69
N LEU A 909 -4.87 -6.71 28.71
CA LEU A 909 -3.72 -5.89 29.06
C LEU A 909 -2.66 -6.76 29.75
N GLN A 910 -1.51 -6.90 29.10
CA GLN A 910 -0.36 -7.67 29.57
C GLN A 910 0.61 -6.81 30.35
N PHE A 911 0.78 -5.55 29.92
CA PHE A 911 1.71 -4.61 30.52
C PHE A 911 1.12 -3.95 31.77
N THR A 912 0.97 -4.74 32.83
CA THR A 912 0.37 -4.29 34.10
C THR A 912 1.40 -3.89 35.16
N GLN A 913 2.64 -4.37 35.06
CA GLN A 913 3.69 -4.09 36.04
C GLN A 913 4.83 -3.27 35.42
N MET A 914 5.17 -2.15 36.05
CA MET A 914 6.17 -1.20 35.53
C MET A 914 7.04 -0.65 36.65
N ARG A 915 8.31 -0.36 36.36
CA ARG A 915 9.20 0.36 37.27
C ARG A 915 9.47 1.76 36.76
N ILE A 916 9.31 2.74 37.64
CA ILE A 916 9.71 4.14 37.41
C ILE A 916 11.02 4.42 38.12
N ILE A 917 11.98 4.99 37.42
CA ILE A 917 13.25 5.46 37.96
C ILE A 917 13.28 6.99 38.11
N GLY A 918 14.10 7.47 39.04
CA GLY A 918 14.30 8.91 39.25
C GLY A 918 13.31 9.55 40.21
N THR A 919 12.60 8.73 41.01
CA THR A 919 11.66 9.18 42.04
C THR A 919 12.31 10.06 43.11
N GLN A 920 13.63 9.95 43.30
CA GLN A 920 14.41 10.75 44.25
C GLN A 920 14.76 12.18 43.75
N PHE A 921 14.48 12.52 42.49
CA PHE A 921 14.91 13.78 41.87
C PHE A 921 13.73 14.68 41.47
N ASN A 922 12.57 14.49 42.09
CA ASN A 922 11.37 15.25 41.78
C ASN A 922 10.60 15.67 43.04
N GLU A 923 9.43 16.26 42.84
CA GLU A 923 8.59 16.85 43.88
C GLU A 923 7.98 15.82 44.85
N TYR A 924 8.05 14.53 44.51
CA TYR A 924 7.63 13.41 45.35
C TYR A 924 8.80 12.71 46.05
N ALA A 925 10.02 13.26 46.02
CA ALA A 925 11.18 12.65 46.66
C ALA A 925 10.96 12.33 48.16
N ASP A 926 10.18 13.14 48.85
CA ASP A 926 9.88 12.97 50.28
C ASP A 926 8.58 12.17 50.55
N ARG A 927 7.85 11.73 49.51
CA ARG A 927 6.63 10.90 49.64
C ARG A 927 6.99 9.43 49.46
N ASN A 928 6.70 8.62 50.48
CA ASN A 928 6.85 7.17 50.43
C ASN A 928 5.50 6.53 50.09
N PHE A 929 5.34 6.06 48.85
CA PHE A 929 4.11 5.42 48.39
C PHE A 929 4.01 3.99 48.97
N THR A 930 2.91 3.67 49.64
CA THR A 930 2.72 2.38 50.37
C THR A 930 1.73 1.43 49.68
N GLY A 931 1.52 1.58 48.38
CA GLY A 931 0.50 0.85 47.63
C GLY A 931 -0.84 1.57 47.54
N GLU A 932 -0.82 2.91 47.53
CA GLU A 932 -2.02 3.70 47.31
C GLU A 932 -2.47 3.62 45.84
N ARG A 933 -3.79 3.50 45.62
CA ARG A 933 -4.41 3.50 44.28
C ARG A 933 -4.68 4.93 43.86
N ILE A 934 -3.96 5.41 42.86
CA ILE A 934 -3.96 6.79 42.40
C ILE A 934 -4.06 6.88 40.88
N PRO A 935 -4.69 7.94 40.33
CA PRO A 935 -4.68 8.18 38.89
C PRO A 935 -3.28 8.59 38.44
N ILE A 936 -2.79 7.96 37.38
CA ILE A 936 -1.52 8.26 36.72
C ILE A 936 -1.75 8.58 35.25
N GLN A 937 -0.83 9.35 34.67
CA GLN A 937 -0.83 9.67 33.24
C GLN A 937 0.55 9.44 32.64
N PHE A 938 0.60 8.90 31.43
CA PHE A 938 1.82 8.73 30.65
C PHE A 938 2.06 9.95 29.74
N GLU A 939 3.29 10.41 29.63
CA GLU A 939 3.66 11.53 28.74
C GLU A 939 5.05 11.30 28.16
N ASP A 940 5.25 11.62 26.89
CA ASP A 940 6.60 11.69 26.30
C ASP A 940 7.25 13.06 26.55
N GLY A 941 8.50 13.05 27.00
CA GLY A 941 9.27 14.27 27.24
C GLY A 941 10.79 14.04 27.21
N SER A 942 11.58 15.09 27.35
CA SER A 942 13.05 14.98 27.32
C SER A 942 13.58 14.00 28.37
N HIS A 943 14.55 13.18 27.98
CA HIS A 943 15.17 12.20 28.87
C HIS A 943 16.04 12.91 29.94
N PRO A 944 15.92 12.56 31.23
CA PRO A 944 16.55 13.30 32.34
C PRO A 944 18.08 13.42 32.26
N ARG A 945 18.75 12.46 31.61
CA ARG A 945 20.22 12.41 31.48
C ARG A 945 20.73 12.82 30.10
N ASP A 946 19.83 12.97 29.12
CA ASP A 946 20.19 13.24 27.73
C ASP A 946 19.03 13.98 27.07
N SER A 947 19.11 15.31 27.03
CA SER A 947 18.04 16.16 26.48
C SER A 947 17.75 15.91 24.99
N THR A 948 18.62 15.19 24.28
CA THR A 948 18.43 14.85 22.87
C THR A 948 17.56 13.61 22.64
N LYS A 949 17.23 12.88 23.71
CA LYS A 949 16.37 11.69 23.66
C LYS A 949 15.03 11.96 24.32
N THR A 950 14.01 11.25 23.86
CA THR A 950 12.68 11.20 24.50
C THR A 950 12.63 10.05 25.50
N ALA A 951 11.92 10.26 26.60
CA ALA A 951 11.59 9.26 27.60
C ALA A 951 10.10 9.30 27.94
N ARG A 952 9.54 8.12 28.23
CA ARG A 952 8.17 7.98 28.75
C ARG A 952 8.15 8.33 30.23
N TRP A 953 7.53 9.45 30.57
CA TRP A 953 7.30 9.93 31.92
C TRP A 953 5.97 9.43 32.47
N VAL A 954 5.93 9.21 33.78
CA VAL A 954 4.69 9.01 34.52
C VAL A 954 4.41 10.22 35.38
N LYS A 955 3.20 10.75 35.27
CA LYS A 955 2.67 11.82 36.10
C LYS A 955 1.71 11.27 37.13
N VAL A 956 1.81 11.81 38.34
CA VAL A 956 0.88 11.59 39.45
C VAL A 956 0.37 12.98 39.85
N GLU A 957 -0.96 13.15 39.98
CA GLU A 957 -1.58 14.41 40.42
C GLU A 957 -1.07 15.65 39.63
N GLY A 958 -0.82 15.49 38.32
CA GLY A 958 -0.33 16.55 37.43
C GLY A 958 1.18 16.82 37.45
N LYS A 959 1.96 16.15 38.31
CA LYS A 959 3.42 16.34 38.46
C LYS A 959 4.20 15.09 38.06
N LYS A 960 5.43 15.27 37.55
CA LYS A 960 6.28 14.17 37.06
C LYS A 960 6.87 13.35 38.22
N LEU A 961 6.52 12.06 38.29
CA LEU A 961 7.05 11.10 39.26
C LEU A 961 8.39 10.48 38.81
N GLY A 962 8.63 10.35 37.51
CA GLY A 962 9.88 9.82 36.96
C GLY A 962 9.69 9.22 35.57
N THR A 963 10.71 8.56 35.05
CA THR A 963 10.68 7.90 33.74
C THR A 963 10.61 6.39 33.88
N ILE A 964 9.97 5.72 32.93
CA ILE A 964 9.93 4.25 32.87
C ILE A 964 11.35 3.68 32.71
N ASP A 965 11.65 2.62 33.45
CA ASP A 965 12.90 1.88 33.33
C ASP A 965 13.04 1.27 31.92
N ALA A 966 14.25 1.20 31.39
CA ALA A 966 14.49 0.74 30.02
C ALA A 966 14.06 -0.72 29.77
N GLN A 967 13.93 -1.53 30.83
CA GLN A 967 13.45 -2.92 30.76
C GLN A 967 11.98 -3.08 31.19
N SER A 968 11.34 -2.01 31.66
CA SER A 968 9.92 -2.04 32.02
C SER A 968 9.04 -1.74 30.81
N PRO A 969 7.89 -2.41 30.66
CA PRO A 969 6.94 -2.04 29.63
C PRO A 969 6.36 -0.64 29.88
N ALA A 970 5.77 -0.06 28.84
CA ALA A 970 5.11 1.23 28.89
C ALA A 970 3.77 1.16 28.16
N LEU A 971 2.76 1.86 28.68
CA LEU A 971 1.55 2.19 27.92
C LEU A 971 1.80 3.44 27.10
N LEU A 972 1.01 3.60 26.03
CA LEU A 972 1.08 4.75 25.12
C LEU A 972 1.05 6.07 25.88
N ALA A 973 1.77 7.08 25.38
CA ALA A 973 1.65 8.44 25.88
C ALA A 973 0.18 8.92 25.84
N GLU A 974 -0.18 9.82 26.76
CA GLU A 974 -1.52 10.36 26.98
C GLU A 974 -2.54 9.36 27.57
N CYS A 975 -2.13 8.11 27.82
CA CYS A 975 -2.93 7.15 28.56
C CYS A 975 -3.15 7.63 30.01
N GLU A 976 -4.41 7.61 30.45
CA GLU A 976 -4.81 7.83 31.84
C GLU A 976 -5.30 6.51 32.45
N VAL A 977 -4.86 6.21 33.67
CA VAL A 977 -5.19 4.94 34.30
C VAL A 977 -5.07 5.03 35.82
N TYR A 978 -5.82 4.23 36.56
CA TYR A 978 -5.56 4.05 37.98
C TYR A 978 -4.47 2.99 38.18
N ALA A 979 -3.54 3.29 39.07
CA ALA A 979 -2.49 2.36 39.40
C ALA A 979 -2.14 2.40 40.88
N THR A 980 -1.67 1.27 41.38
CA THR A 980 -1.09 1.15 42.71
C THR A 980 0.38 1.48 42.62
N VAL A 981 0.82 2.53 43.33
CA VAL A 981 2.24 2.95 43.35
C VAL A 981 2.87 2.52 44.67
N THR A 982 4.02 1.87 44.60
CA THR A 982 4.77 1.40 45.77
C THR A 982 6.23 1.83 45.66
N SER A 983 6.68 2.63 46.62
CA SER A 983 8.08 3.05 46.69
C SER A 983 8.98 1.91 47.15
N ALA A 984 10.16 1.81 46.53
CA ALA A 984 11.15 0.81 46.91
C ALA A 984 11.65 1.01 48.36
N PRO A 985 11.96 -0.08 49.09
CA PRO A 985 12.67 0.01 50.36
C PRO A 985 13.99 0.76 50.18
N THR A 986 14.20 1.79 51.00
CA THR A 986 15.36 2.67 50.90
C THR A 986 16.57 1.96 51.50
N LYS A 987 17.64 1.78 50.71
CA LYS A 987 18.90 1.20 51.20
C LYS A 987 19.83 2.22 51.85
N THR A 988 19.32 3.44 52.02
CA THR A 988 20.07 4.62 52.42
C THR A 988 19.24 5.43 53.40
N VAL A 989 19.89 6.02 54.40
CA VAL A 989 19.30 7.01 55.31
C VAL A 989 20.08 8.32 55.25
N ILE A 990 19.40 9.43 55.50
CA ILE A 990 19.98 10.75 55.70
C ILE A 990 19.95 11.05 57.19
N ILE A 991 21.14 11.30 57.74
CA ILE A 991 21.35 11.72 59.11
C ILE A 991 21.52 13.24 59.12
N THR A 992 20.64 13.94 59.83
CA THR A 992 20.68 15.40 59.97
C THR A 992 21.07 15.77 61.40
N SER A 993 22.13 16.57 61.57
CA SER A 993 22.57 16.97 62.91
C SER A 993 21.53 17.82 63.63
N LEU A 994 21.26 17.53 64.91
CA LEU A 994 20.37 18.34 65.74
C LEU A 994 20.95 19.73 66.07
N LYS A 995 22.28 19.90 65.98
CA LYS A 995 22.94 21.19 66.25
C LYS A 995 22.96 22.13 65.06
N ASN A 996 22.96 21.58 63.85
CA ASN A 996 22.92 22.35 62.62
C ASN A 996 22.19 21.54 61.54
N PRO A 997 20.95 21.94 61.17
CA PRO A 997 20.15 21.28 60.15
C PRO A 997 20.81 21.19 58.76
N ASP A 998 21.79 22.06 58.47
CA ASP A 998 22.54 22.06 57.21
C ASP A 998 23.58 20.93 57.14
N ASN A 999 23.95 20.34 58.29
CA ASN A 999 24.90 19.25 58.35
C ASN A 999 24.17 17.91 58.16
N LYS A 1000 24.10 17.46 56.91
CA LYS A 1000 23.48 16.20 56.50
C LYS A 1000 24.52 15.17 56.03
N LEU A 1001 24.35 13.92 56.46
CA LEU A 1001 25.20 12.80 56.08
C LEU A 1001 24.36 11.68 55.50
N GLN A 1002 24.74 11.19 54.32
CA GLN A 1002 24.10 10.05 53.70
C GLN A 1002 24.81 8.76 54.14
N ILE A 1003 24.05 7.79 54.62
CA ILE A 1003 24.51 6.46 55.02
C ILE A 1003 23.90 5.43 54.07
N ASP A 1004 24.72 4.72 53.34
CA ASP A 1004 24.32 3.69 52.38
C ASP A 1004 24.44 2.28 52.98
N SER A 1005 23.88 1.30 52.27
CA SER A 1005 23.97 -0.14 52.58
C SER A 1005 23.36 -0.55 53.92
N ILE A 1006 22.31 0.16 54.39
CA ILE A 1006 21.64 -0.19 55.65
C ILE A 1006 21.02 -1.60 55.60
N ASP A 1007 20.68 -2.06 54.38
CA ASP A 1007 20.12 -3.37 54.07
C ASP A 1007 21.07 -4.55 54.36
N LYS A 1008 22.38 -4.27 54.54
CA LYS A 1008 23.39 -5.29 54.86
C LYS A 1008 23.65 -5.45 56.35
N TYR A 1009 23.03 -4.63 57.19
CA TYR A 1009 23.27 -4.59 58.63
C TYR A 1009 21.97 -4.78 59.42
N GLN A 1010 22.05 -4.73 60.75
CA GLN A 1010 20.92 -5.02 61.65
C GLN A 1010 19.72 -4.05 61.51
N ALA A 1011 19.92 -2.93 60.79
CA ALA A 1011 18.91 -1.93 60.48
C ALA A 1011 18.13 -2.19 59.17
N ALA A 1012 18.32 -3.33 58.51
CA ALA A 1012 17.81 -3.60 57.16
C ALA A 1012 16.28 -3.46 56.98
N ASN A 1013 15.50 -3.70 58.05
CA ASN A 1013 14.04 -3.67 58.02
C ASN A 1013 13.43 -2.51 58.83
N CYS A 1014 14.25 -1.57 59.30
CA CYS A 1014 13.76 -0.45 60.11
C CYS A 1014 13.29 0.70 59.19
N GLN A 1015 12.11 1.25 59.46
CA GLN A 1015 11.71 2.53 58.89
C GLN A 1015 12.18 3.68 59.78
N TRP A 1016 12.96 4.59 59.21
CA TRP A 1016 13.52 5.73 59.92
C TRP A 1016 12.74 6.99 59.54
N GLN A 1017 11.94 7.48 60.48
CA GLN A 1017 11.20 8.73 60.34
C GLN A 1017 11.33 9.55 61.62
N ASP A 1018 12.10 10.62 61.52
CA ASP A 1018 12.48 11.55 62.57
C ASP A 1018 13.02 10.91 63.86
N VAL A 1019 13.71 9.78 63.71
CA VAL A 1019 14.28 9.05 64.85
C VAL A 1019 15.50 9.81 65.38
N GLN A 1020 15.38 10.39 66.57
CA GLN A 1020 16.48 11.06 67.24
C GLN A 1020 17.35 10.08 68.00
N THR A 1021 18.64 10.06 67.69
CA THR A 1021 19.61 9.21 68.38
C THR A 1021 21.03 9.78 68.30
N ASN A 1022 21.96 9.18 69.03
CA ASN A 1022 23.37 9.50 68.95
C ASN A 1022 24.04 8.60 67.91
N ILE A 1023 24.70 9.21 66.94
CA ILE A 1023 25.43 8.55 65.87
C ILE A 1023 26.92 8.60 66.18
N THR A 1024 27.56 7.44 66.22
CA THR A 1024 29.01 7.32 66.38
C THR A 1024 29.65 6.89 65.05
N LEU A 1025 30.67 7.62 64.60
CA LEU A 1025 31.38 7.31 63.36
C LEU A 1025 32.68 6.55 63.66
N GLU A 1026 32.90 5.42 62.98
CA GLU A 1026 34.12 4.64 63.08
C GLU A 1026 34.75 4.45 61.70
N VAL A 1027 36.05 4.72 61.61
CA VAL A 1027 36.85 4.58 60.40
C VAL A 1027 37.59 3.25 60.48
N GLU A 1028 37.28 2.35 59.55
CA GLU A 1028 38.05 1.13 59.35
C GLU A 1028 39.16 1.40 58.33
N LYS A 1029 40.41 1.19 58.73
CA LYS A 1029 41.56 1.24 57.82
C LYS A 1029 41.65 -0.08 57.06
N THR A 1030 41.19 -0.09 55.82
CA THR A 1030 41.59 -1.12 54.85
C THR A 1030 42.93 -0.77 54.21
N GLU A 1031 43.62 -1.76 53.64
CA GLU A 1031 44.95 -1.70 52.99
C GLU A 1031 45.27 -0.37 52.28
N SER A 1032 46.55 0.01 52.26
CA SER A 1032 47.12 1.31 51.84
C SER A 1032 46.77 1.83 50.43
N ARG A 1033 45.96 1.11 49.65
CA ARG A 1033 45.47 1.50 48.31
C ARG A 1033 43.95 1.71 48.20
N LYS A 1034 43.16 1.49 49.25
CA LYS A 1034 41.70 1.74 49.25
C LYS A 1034 41.33 2.91 50.17
N PRO A 1035 40.36 3.77 49.77
CA PRO A 1035 39.87 4.84 50.63
C PRO A 1035 39.25 4.26 51.90
N PRO A 1036 39.40 4.93 53.06
CA PRO A 1036 38.90 4.44 54.34
C PRO A 1036 37.37 4.30 54.32
N ILE A 1037 36.86 3.17 54.81
CA ILE A 1037 35.42 2.93 54.98
C ILE A 1037 35.02 3.53 56.32
N VAL A 1038 33.99 4.37 56.33
CA VAL A 1038 33.47 4.97 57.57
C VAL A 1038 32.10 4.37 57.85
N TYR A 1039 31.96 3.73 59.00
CA TYR A 1039 30.68 3.19 59.47
C TYR A 1039 29.99 4.19 60.38
N ALA A 1040 28.67 4.30 60.24
CA ALA A 1040 27.81 4.94 61.22
C ALA A 1040 27.25 3.87 62.17
N LYS A 1041 27.31 4.12 63.49
CA LYS A 1041 26.78 3.23 64.53
C LYS A 1041 25.74 3.93 65.39
N ILE A 1042 24.76 3.15 65.85
CA ILE A 1042 23.82 3.50 66.92
C ILE A 1042 24.13 2.58 68.10
N GLY A 1043 24.65 3.14 69.19
CA GLY A 1043 25.21 2.32 70.28
C GLY A 1043 26.36 1.44 69.76
N ASN A 1044 26.25 0.12 69.95
CA ASN A 1044 27.23 -0.87 69.46
C ASN A 1044 26.89 -1.47 68.07
N GLN A 1045 25.77 -1.08 67.45
CA GLN A 1045 25.29 -1.67 66.20
C GLN A 1045 25.65 -0.80 64.99
N ILE A 1046 26.07 -1.43 63.89
CA ILE A 1046 26.34 -0.74 62.62
C ILE A 1046 25.02 -0.43 61.93
N LEU A 1047 24.78 0.85 61.66
CA LEU A 1047 23.65 1.35 60.88
C LEU A 1047 23.93 1.21 59.38
N GLY A 1048 25.15 1.53 58.93
CA GLY A 1048 25.56 1.44 57.53
C GLY A 1048 26.89 2.15 57.26
N ILE A 1049 27.22 2.34 55.98
CA ILE A 1049 28.46 2.97 55.52
C ILE A 1049 28.20 4.41 55.08
N ILE A 1050 28.98 5.38 55.56
CA ILE A 1050 28.85 6.78 55.11
C ILE A 1050 29.21 6.89 53.63
N ASN A 1051 28.34 7.53 52.85
CA ASN A 1051 28.59 7.83 51.44
C ASN A 1051 29.87 8.65 51.25
N LYS A 1052 30.61 8.39 50.17
CA LYS A 1052 31.87 9.08 49.84
C LYS A 1052 31.77 10.61 49.86
N LYS A 1053 30.67 11.20 49.37
CA LYS A 1053 30.47 12.66 49.39
C LYS A 1053 30.33 13.18 50.83
N SER A 1054 29.60 12.47 51.68
CA SER A 1054 29.43 12.81 53.10
C SER A 1054 30.72 12.61 53.90
N VAL A 1055 31.54 11.61 53.58
CA VAL A 1055 32.90 11.46 54.14
C VAL A 1055 33.77 12.67 53.79
N ASN A 1056 33.81 13.07 52.52
CA ASN A 1056 34.59 14.25 52.08
C ASN A 1056 34.11 15.53 52.78
N PHE A 1057 32.79 15.72 52.88
CA PHE A 1057 32.18 16.85 53.60
C PHE A 1057 32.61 16.88 55.07
N LEU A 1058 32.54 15.73 55.77
CA LEU A 1058 33.00 15.62 57.16
C LEU A 1058 34.48 15.91 57.30
N GLN A 1059 35.32 15.35 56.42
CA GLN A 1059 36.77 15.58 56.45
C GLN A 1059 37.09 17.08 56.33
N GLN A 1060 36.44 17.79 55.40
CA GLN A 1060 36.62 19.23 55.23
C GLN A 1060 36.19 20.02 56.47
N LYS A 1061 35.00 19.73 57.02
CA LYS A 1061 34.47 20.45 58.19
C LYS A 1061 35.27 20.19 59.47
N LEU A 1062 35.73 18.96 59.67
CA LEU A 1062 36.46 18.56 60.88
C LEU A 1062 37.94 18.98 60.82
N ALA A 1063 38.53 19.08 59.63
CA ALA A 1063 39.90 19.59 59.44
C ALA A 1063 40.05 21.05 59.94
N VAL A 1064 39.03 21.89 59.74
CA VAL A 1064 39.03 23.30 60.19
C VAL A 1064 39.12 23.43 61.72
N ILE A 1065 38.64 22.43 62.46
CA ILE A 1065 38.61 22.41 63.93
C ILE A 1065 39.54 21.35 64.54
N GLY A 1066 40.43 20.75 63.74
CA GLY A 1066 41.45 19.81 64.19
C GLY A 1066 40.92 18.51 64.81
N ARG A 1067 39.72 18.04 64.45
CA ARG A 1067 39.13 16.81 65.00
C ARG A 1067 39.17 15.64 63.99
N PRO A 1068 39.44 14.39 64.42
CA PRO A 1068 39.34 13.22 63.55
C PRO A 1068 37.88 12.75 63.39
N ILE A 1069 37.59 12.02 62.30
CA ILE A 1069 36.29 11.33 62.11
C ILE A 1069 36.13 10.15 63.07
N GLN A 1070 37.24 9.46 63.40
CA GLN A 1070 37.24 8.30 64.28
C GLN A 1070 36.64 8.64 65.65
N GLY A 1071 35.60 7.91 66.04
CA GLY A 1071 34.92 8.04 67.33
C GLY A 1071 34.03 9.29 67.45
N LEU A 1072 33.83 10.06 66.37
CA LEU A 1072 32.98 11.25 66.41
C LEU A 1072 31.54 10.84 66.74
N THR A 1073 31.02 11.34 67.86
CA THR A 1073 29.65 11.10 68.31
C THR A 1073 28.85 12.39 68.31
N PHE A 1074 27.67 12.39 67.72
CA PHE A 1074 26.76 13.54 67.69
C PHE A 1074 25.30 13.12 67.67
N SER A 1075 24.44 13.96 68.24
CA SER A 1075 22.99 13.75 68.22
C SER A 1075 22.42 14.20 66.88
N ALA A 1076 21.61 13.36 66.28
CA ALA A 1076 21.06 13.55 64.95
C ALA A 1076 19.67 12.93 64.81
N THR A 1077 18.95 13.41 63.81
CA THR A 1077 17.70 12.83 63.34
C THR A 1077 17.99 11.95 62.14
N ILE A 1078 17.51 10.70 62.15
CA ILE A 1078 17.64 9.76 61.04
C ILE A 1078 16.33 9.73 60.26
N ASN A 1079 16.43 9.97 58.96
CA ASN A 1079 15.35 9.85 58.01
C ASN A 1079 15.74 8.90 56.88
N ASN A 1080 14.80 8.11 56.36
CA ASN A 1080 15.00 7.38 55.11
C ASN A 1080 15.38 8.36 53.99
N ALA A 1081 16.33 7.98 53.14
CA ALA A 1081 16.60 8.75 51.93
C ALA A 1081 15.44 8.56 50.93
N PRO A 1082 15.14 9.54 50.07
CA PRO A 1082 14.18 9.38 48.99
C PRO A 1082 14.37 8.07 48.21
N ALA A 1083 13.27 7.36 47.95
CA ALA A 1083 13.31 6.11 47.17
C ALA A 1083 13.83 6.40 45.75
N SER A 1084 14.69 5.52 45.22
CA SER A 1084 15.31 5.71 43.90
C SER A 1084 14.45 5.25 42.73
N TYR A 1085 13.46 4.41 43.02
CA TYR A 1085 12.44 3.96 42.08
C TYR A 1085 11.12 3.68 42.82
N ALA A 1086 10.04 3.60 42.04
CA ALA A 1086 8.75 3.10 42.48
C ALA A 1086 8.26 2.03 41.50
N ASP A 1087 7.62 1.00 42.03
CA ASP A 1087 6.94 -0.02 41.24
C ASP A 1087 5.45 0.36 41.11
N ILE A 1088 4.90 0.17 39.92
CA ILE A 1088 3.53 0.48 39.56
C ILE A 1088 2.82 -0.80 39.13
N THR A 1089 1.61 -0.99 39.65
CA THR A 1089 0.67 -2.01 39.16
C THR A 1089 -0.58 -1.32 38.61
N ILE A 1090 -0.78 -1.44 37.30
CA ILE A 1090 -1.90 -0.88 36.55
C ILE A 1090 -3.19 -1.65 36.85
N ASP A 1091 -4.31 -0.94 36.98
CA ASP A 1091 -5.65 -1.51 36.94
C ASP A 1091 -6.16 -1.53 35.49
N PRO A 1092 -6.21 -2.71 34.82
CA PRO A 1092 -6.56 -2.82 33.41
C PRO A 1092 -7.92 -2.22 33.07
N THR A 1093 -8.89 -2.34 33.98
CA THR A 1093 -10.27 -1.90 33.76
C THR A 1093 -10.45 -0.39 33.72
N THR A 1094 -9.39 0.34 34.05
CA THR A 1094 -9.40 1.81 34.13
C THR A 1094 -8.56 2.48 33.05
N VAL A 1095 -7.92 1.70 32.17
CA VAL A 1095 -7.12 2.25 31.06
C VAL A 1095 -8.03 3.07 30.15
N LYS A 1096 -7.67 4.33 29.98
CA LYS A 1096 -8.33 5.25 29.07
C LYS A 1096 -7.29 5.84 28.14
N TYR A 1097 -7.49 5.61 26.85
CA TYR A 1097 -6.80 6.36 25.83
C TYR A 1097 -7.61 7.61 25.50
N PRO A 1098 -6.95 8.71 25.07
CA PRO A 1098 -7.66 9.85 24.55
C PRO A 1098 -8.60 9.40 23.43
N ASP A 1099 -9.85 9.87 23.48
CA ASP A 1099 -10.81 9.64 22.40
C ASP A 1099 -10.22 10.23 21.13
N ILE A 1100 -9.88 9.34 20.21
CA ILE A 1100 -9.57 9.73 18.86
C ILE A 1100 -10.90 10.13 18.24
N GLN A 1101 -11.08 11.43 17.97
CA GLN A 1101 -12.14 11.87 17.06
C GLN A 1101 -11.86 11.24 15.71
N THR A 1102 -12.47 10.08 15.47
CA THR A 1102 -12.29 9.33 14.23
C THR A 1102 -12.83 10.17 13.09
N SER A 1103 -12.11 10.11 11.97
CA SER A 1103 -12.49 10.76 10.72
C SER A 1103 -13.85 10.27 10.19
N LYS A 1104 -14.50 9.24 10.77
CA LYS A 1104 -15.93 8.95 10.52
C LYS A 1104 -16.86 10.08 10.96
N GLN A 1105 -16.51 10.88 11.98
CA GLN A 1105 -17.27 12.07 12.37
C GLN A 1105 -16.92 13.31 11.53
N GLN A 1106 -15.77 13.32 10.83
CA GLN A 1106 -15.38 14.41 9.91
C GLN A 1106 -15.65 14.11 8.43
N GLN A 1107 -15.74 12.84 8.02
CA GLN A 1107 -16.11 12.41 6.67
C GLN A 1107 -17.62 12.55 6.40
N ALA A 1108 -18.44 12.66 7.45
CA ALA A 1108 -19.83 13.09 7.31
C ALA A 1108 -19.99 14.53 6.78
N ILE A 1109 -18.89 15.28 6.62
CA ILE A 1109 -18.90 16.66 6.10
C ILE A 1109 -18.37 16.73 4.64
N LEU A 1110 -17.74 15.68 4.09
CA LEU A 1110 -17.06 15.80 2.78
C LEU A 1110 -17.22 14.64 1.78
N ILE A 1111 -18.22 13.76 1.91
CA ILE A 1111 -18.66 12.90 0.80
C ILE A 1111 -20.19 12.90 0.74
N SER A 1112 -20.73 13.25 -0.43
CA SER A 1112 -22.15 13.31 -0.80
C SER A 1112 -22.85 11.94 -0.67
N PRO A 1113 -24.20 11.89 -0.62
CA PRO A 1113 -24.97 10.89 0.10
C PRO A 1113 -25.07 9.56 -0.66
N GLN A 1114 -24.79 8.46 0.03
CA GLN A 1114 -25.48 7.20 -0.24
C GLN A 1114 -26.70 7.17 0.68
N GLU A 1115 -27.87 7.36 0.05
CA GLU A 1115 -29.19 7.15 0.62
C GLU A 1115 -29.33 5.67 1.02
N GLU A 1116 -28.96 5.32 2.26
CA GLU A 1116 -29.98 4.66 3.06
C GLU A 1116 -30.93 5.78 3.49
N GLU A 1117 -32.18 5.76 3.04
CA GLU A 1117 -33.25 6.65 3.50
C GLU A 1117 -33.47 6.43 5.01
N ILE A 1118 -32.57 6.98 5.82
CA ILE A 1118 -32.87 7.34 7.19
C ILE A 1118 -33.63 8.66 7.06
N PRO A 1119 -34.94 8.70 7.39
CA PRO A 1119 -35.73 9.92 7.23
C PRO A 1119 -35.02 11.08 7.94
N ALA A 1120 -34.75 12.15 7.19
CA ALA A 1120 -34.03 13.29 7.72
C ALA A 1120 -34.84 13.83 8.92
N THR A 1121 -34.28 13.72 10.13
CA THR A 1121 -34.96 14.12 11.37
C THR A 1121 -34.34 15.37 11.96
N ALA A 1122 -35.09 16.46 12.02
CA ALA A 1122 -34.70 17.69 12.72
C ALA A 1122 -35.08 17.57 14.21
N THR A 1123 -34.13 17.81 15.12
CA THR A 1123 -34.35 17.73 16.56
C THR A 1123 -34.54 19.12 17.16
N VAL A 1124 -35.66 19.30 17.87
CA VAL A 1124 -36.00 20.55 18.55
C VAL A 1124 -36.09 20.29 20.06
N VAL A 1125 -35.09 20.75 20.80
CA VAL A 1125 -35.12 20.70 22.26
C VAL A 1125 -35.87 21.93 22.76
N PHE A 1126 -36.93 21.75 23.55
CA PHE A 1126 -37.69 22.88 24.07
C PHE A 1126 -37.88 22.84 25.59
N PHE A 1127 -37.96 24.01 26.21
CA PHE A 1127 -38.26 24.16 27.63
C PHE A 1127 -39.10 25.41 27.89
N GLU A 1128 -40.02 25.29 28.84
CA GLU A 1128 -40.86 26.41 29.27
C GLU A 1128 -40.36 27.01 30.59
N ALA A 1129 -40.85 28.20 30.95
CA ALA A 1129 -40.57 28.93 32.21
C ALA A 1129 -41.88 29.20 32.96
N PRO A 1130 -41.92 29.23 34.31
CA PRO A 1130 -43.09 29.69 35.04
C PRO A 1130 -43.20 31.22 34.88
N ILE A 1131 -44.38 31.72 34.54
CA ILE A 1131 -44.59 33.17 34.35
C ILE A 1131 -45.40 33.71 35.51
N GLU A 1132 -44.75 34.50 36.37
CA GLU A 1132 -45.38 35.05 37.59
C GLU A 1132 -46.39 36.16 37.30
N LYS A 1133 -46.21 36.91 36.20
CA LYS A 1133 -47.07 38.04 35.83
C LYS A 1133 -48.20 37.61 34.89
N GLN A 1134 -49.43 37.60 35.39
CA GLN A 1134 -50.64 37.22 34.65
C GLN A 1134 -50.87 38.02 33.34
N GLN A 1135 -50.42 39.29 33.29
CA GLN A 1135 -50.59 40.16 32.11
C GLN A 1135 -49.72 39.76 30.90
N ILE A 1136 -48.57 39.11 31.13
CA ILE A 1136 -47.65 38.67 30.04
C ILE A 1136 -47.75 37.17 29.76
N LYS A 1137 -48.37 36.40 30.67
CA LYS A 1137 -48.50 34.94 30.58
C LYS A 1137 -49.09 34.47 29.24
N ALA A 1138 -50.27 34.98 28.86
CA ALA A 1138 -50.93 34.58 27.62
C ALA A 1138 -50.09 34.89 26.37
N LYS A 1139 -49.41 36.05 26.35
CA LYS A 1139 -48.54 36.46 25.23
C LYS A 1139 -47.30 35.56 25.12
N THR A 1140 -46.67 35.22 26.23
CA THR A 1140 -45.49 34.35 26.25
C THR A 1140 -45.84 32.92 25.86
N GLU A 1141 -46.97 32.38 26.33
CA GLU A 1141 -47.47 31.06 25.92
C GLU A 1141 -47.74 31.04 24.41
N GLN A 1142 -48.39 32.07 23.88
CA GLN A 1142 -48.60 32.23 22.43
C GLN A 1142 -47.29 32.29 21.64
N ILE A 1143 -46.28 33.01 22.14
CA ILE A 1143 -44.96 33.09 21.49
C ILE A 1143 -44.26 31.73 21.49
N MET A 1144 -44.34 30.97 22.58
CA MET A 1144 -43.79 29.61 22.64
C MET A 1144 -44.43 28.70 21.59
N CYS A 1145 -45.76 28.76 21.46
CA CYS A 1145 -46.50 28.00 20.44
C CYS A 1145 -46.06 28.41 19.01
N ASN A 1146 -45.88 29.71 18.76
CA ASN A 1146 -45.40 30.22 17.47
C ASN A 1146 -43.95 29.78 17.16
N MET A 1147 -43.08 29.68 18.18
CA MET A 1147 -41.72 29.20 18.02
C MET A 1147 -41.70 27.72 17.62
N VAL A 1148 -42.56 26.90 18.24
CA VAL A 1148 -42.76 25.48 17.89
C VAL A 1148 -43.28 25.35 16.46
N LEU A 1149 -44.33 26.09 16.10
CA LEU A 1149 -44.89 26.12 14.73
C LEU A 1149 -43.82 26.46 13.70
N ARG A 1150 -43.04 27.51 13.94
CA ARG A 1150 -41.97 27.94 13.03
C ARG A 1150 -40.87 26.90 12.89
N ALA A 1151 -40.57 26.13 13.94
CA ALA A 1151 -39.59 25.06 13.88
C ALA A 1151 -40.06 23.93 12.94
N VAL A 1152 -41.35 23.56 12.99
CA VAL A 1152 -41.95 22.60 12.05
C VAL A 1152 -41.90 23.15 10.62
N ASP A 1153 -42.34 24.39 10.40
CA ASP A 1153 -42.31 24.99 9.07
C ASP A 1153 -40.90 25.06 8.49
N ARG A 1154 -39.91 25.39 9.33
CA ARG A 1154 -38.51 25.44 8.92
C ARG A 1154 -37.95 24.07 8.57
N ALA A 1155 -38.33 23.02 9.31
CA ALA A 1155 -37.95 21.66 8.98
C ALA A 1155 -38.49 21.24 7.60
N VAL A 1156 -39.75 21.60 7.31
CA VAL A 1156 -40.34 21.37 5.97
C VAL A 1156 -39.63 22.20 4.89
N GLU A 1157 -39.36 23.49 5.13
CA GLU A 1157 -38.62 24.37 4.20
C GLU A 1157 -37.23 23.81 3.85
N HIS A 1158 -36.62 23.06 4.77
CA HIS A 1158 -35.28 22.48 4.60
C HIS A 1158 -35.28 20.99 4.22
N GLY A 1159 -36.46 20.42 3.91
CA GLY A 1159 -36.58 19.06 3.37
C GLY A 1159 -36.42 17.93 4.39
N TYR A 1160 -36.74 18.18 5.67
CA TYR A 1160 -36.78 17.13 6.69
C TYR A 1160 -38.11 16.36 6.64
N ASP A 1161 -38.05 15.04 6.77
CA ASP A 1161 -39.23 14.16 6.79
C ASP A 1161 -39.84 14.02 8.20
N THR A 1162 -39.03 14.26 9.24
CA THR A 1162 -39.44 14.15 10.64
C THR A 1162 -38.94 15.34 11.47
N VAL A 1163 -39.77 15.84 12.38
CA VAL A 1163 -39.33 16.72 13.48
C VAL A 1163 -39.51 16.00 14.80
N HIS A 1164 -38.41 15.82 15.53
CA HIS A 1164 -38.42 15.23 16.85
C HIS A 1164 -38.28 16.31 17.93
N PHE A 1165 -39.36 16.57 18.65
CA PHE A 1165 -39.37 17.46 19.80
C PHE A 1165 -38.93 16.73 21.06
N ILE A 1166 -38.04 17.36 21.82
CA ILE A 1166 -37.58 16.86 23.12
C ILE A 1166 -37.93 17.88 24.19
N GLU A 1167 -38.87 17.53 25.07
CA GLU A 1167 -39.20 18.37 26.22
C GLU A 1167 -38.11 18.23 27.31
N ALA A 1168 -37.48 19.35 27.65
CA ALA A 1168 -36.39 19.45 28.62
C ALA A 1168 -36.71 20.44 29.76
N THR A 1169 -37.99 20.69 30.05
CA THR A 1169 -38.42 21.57 31.14
C THR A 1169 -37.95 21.00 32.49
N PRO A 1170 -37.17 21.73 33.31
CA PRO A 1170 -36.51 21.19 34.51
C PRO A 1170 -37.46 20.94 35.70
N TYR A 1171 -38.76 21.20 35.54
CA TYR A 1171 -39.78 21.05 36.57
C TYR A 1171 -41.14 20.69 35.94
N LYS A 1172 -42.06 20.13 36.72
CA LYS A 1172 -43.39 19.74 36.24
C LYS A 1172 -44.32 20.96 36.12
N LEU A 1173 -44.72 21.29 34.90
CA LEU A 1173 -45.81 22.24 34.63
C LEU A 1173 -47.18 21.56 34.78
N LYS A 1174 -48.19 22.32 35.23
CA LYS A 1174 -49.58 21.82 35.33
C LYS A 1174 -50.24 21.63 33.96
N SER A 1175 -49.78 22.36 32.94
CA SER A 1175 -50.16 22.28 31.54
C SER A 1175 -49.07 22.93 30.70
N SER A 1176 -48.60 22.28 29.63
CA SER A 1176 -47.65 22.85 28.67
C SER A 1176 -48.36 23.23 27.37
N PRO A 1177 -48.58 24.51 27.09
CA PRO A 1177 -49.16 24.96 25.82
C PRO A 1177 -48.34 24.53 24.60
N ALA A 1178 -47.00 24.47 24.75
CA ALA A 1178 -46.12 23.96 23.70
C ALA A 1178 -46.39 22.48 23.38
N VAL A 1179 -46.50 21.61 24.39
CA VAL A 1179 -46.82 20.19 24.18
C VAL A 1179 -48.16 20.02 23.48
N VAL A 1180 -49.21 20.72 23.93
CA VAL A 1180 -50.53 20.68 23.29
C VAL A 1180 -50.45 21.11 21.82
N THR A 1181 -49.69 22.16 21.52
CA THR A 1181 -49.47 22.63 20.14
C THR A 1181 -48.73 21.58 19.29
N ILE A 1182 -47.72 20.89 19.85
CA ILE A 1182 -46.99 19.82 19.16
C ILE A 1182 -47.92 18.64 18.85
N GLU A 1183 -48.74 18.23 19.81
CA GLU A 1183 -49.72 17.15 19.65
C GLU A 1183 -50.79 17.50 18.59
N GLU A 1184 -51.28 18.75 18.60
CA GLU A 1184 -52.20 19.24 17.56
C GLU A 1184 -51.54 19.24 16.18
N LEU A 1185 -50.29 19.68 16.07
CA LEU A 1185 -49.54 19.67 14.81
C LEU A 1185 -49.32 18.24 14.31
N ALA A 1186 -48.95 17.31 15.19
CA ALA A 1186 -48.76 15.91 14.85
C ALA A 1186 -50.05 15.26 14.32
N ALA A 1187 -51.23 15.71 14.79
CA ALA A 1187 -52.52 15.21 14.33
C ALA A 1187 -52.97 15.80 12.97
N HIS A 1188 -52.55 17.03 12.63
CA HIS A 1188 -53.10 17.76 11.47
C HIS A 1188 -52.11 17.93 10.30
N ARG A 1189 -50.79 17.90 10.53
CA ARG A 1189 -49.77 17.99 9.47
C ARG A 1189 -49.52 16.62 8.86
N LYS A 1190 -49.62 16.52 7.53
CA LYS A 1190 -49.40 15.28 6.75
C LYS A 1190 -48.13 15.31 5.91
N ASP A 1191 -47.55 16.50 5.78
CA ASP A 1191 -46.35 16.83 5.01
C ASP A 1191 -45.05 16.57 5.80
N ILE A 1192 -45.13 16.33 7.11
CA ILE A 1192 -43.98 16.00 7.96
C ILE A 1192 -44.42 15.15 9.16
N LYS A 1193 -43.61 14.17 9.55
CA LYS A 1193 -43.84 13.37 10.76
C LYS A 1193 -43.38 14.14 11.99
N ILE A 1194 -44.20 14.20 13.05
CA ILE A 1194 -43.86 14.92 14.28
C ILE A 1194 -43.83 13.94 15.45
N GLU A 1195 -42.70 13.87 16.15
CA GLU A 1195 -42.47 13.01 17.31
C GLU A 1195 -42.19 13.86 18.55
N LEU A 1196 -42.64 13.41 19.73
CA LEU A 1196 -42.40 14.08 21.01
C LEU A 1196 -41.84 13.07 22.01
N SER A 1197 -40.71 13.39 22.63
CA SER A 1197 -40.13 12.65 23.74
C SER A 1197 -39.81 13.56 24.92
N THR A 1198 -39.73 12.97 26.11
CA THR A 1198 -39.38 13.67 27.35
C THR A 1198 -38.09 13.12 27.90
N VAL A 1199 -37.17 13.97 28.34
CA VAL A 1199 -35.91 13.55 28.97
C VAL A 1199 -35.72 14.16 30.35
N THR A 1200 -35.08 13.42 31.24
CA THR A 1200 -34.85 13.85 32.63
C THR A 1200 -33.61 14.73 32.81
N SER A 1201 -32.76 14.87 31.79
CA SER A 1201 -31.60 15.79 31.83
C SER A 1201 -31.38 16.51 30.51
N ILE A 1202 -31.01 17.80 30.60
CA ILE A 1202 -30.65 18.61 29.44
C ILE A 1202 -29.43 18.06 28.68
N LYS A 1203 -28.48 17.42 29.39
CA LYS A 1203 -27.32 16.77 28.76
C LYS A 1203 -27.74 15.67 27.80
N SER A 1204 -28.74 14.87 28.17
CA SER A 1204 -29.30 13.84 27.29
C SER A 1204 -30.07 14.44 26.11
N ALA A 1205 -30.80 15.55 26.31
CA ALA A 1205 -31.48 16.26 25.22
C ALA A 1205 -30.49 16.77 24.17
N ILE A 1206 -29.42 17.45 24.61
CA ILE A 1206 -28.42 18.06 23.73
C ILE A 1206 -27.59 17.01 22.98
N GLN A 1207 -27.35 15.84 23.58
CA GLN A 1207 -26.68 14.71 22.91
C GLN A 1207 -27.47 14.11 21.74
N GLN A 1208 -28.79 14.33 21.71
CA GLN A 1208 -29.65 13.87 20.61
C GLN A 1208 -29.65 14.86 19.43
N MET A 1209 -29.13 16.07 19.61
CA MET A 1209 -28.99 17.05 18.53
C MET A 1209 -27.76 16.73 17.65
N ARG A 1210 -27.99 16.21 16.45
CA ARG A 1210 -26.96 15.76 15.49
C ARG A 1210 -26.94 16.55 14.18
N GLN A 1211 -28.05 17.19 13.79
CA GLN A 1211 -28.19 17.89 12.52
C GLN A 1211 -27.81 19.38 12.64
N SER A 1212 -27.45 19.98 11.50
CA SER A 1212 -27.05 21.40 11.44
C SER A 1212 -28.20 22.38 11.71
N ASP A 1213 -29.45 21.98 11.47
CA ASP A 1213 -30.66 22.76 11.75
C ASP A 1213 -31.30 22.46 13.12
N ASP A 1214 -30.69 21.60 13.94
CA ASP A 1214 -31.19 21.34 15.28
C ASP A 1214 -31.13 22.60 16.15
N ILE A 1215 -32.21 22.87 16.88
CA ILE A 1215 -32.36 24.11 17.63
C ILE A 1215 -32.90 23.89 19.03
N VAL A 1216 -32.44 24.73 19.96
CA VAL A 1216 -32.99 24.83 21.31
C VAL A 1216 -33.93 26.03 21.38
N LEU A 1217 -35.18 25.77 21.80
CA LEU A 1217 -36.23 26.78 21.97
C LEU A 1217 -36.64 26.90 23.43
N GLY A 1218 -36.99 28.09 23.88
CA GLY A 1218 -37.60 28.20 25.20
C GLY A 1218 -37.85 29.60 25.70
N ILE A 1219 -38.31 29.67 26.94
CA ILE A 1219 -38.55 30.94 27.64
C ILE A 1219 -37.41 31.18 28.64
N ARG A 1220 -36.80 32.36 28.58
CA ARG A 1220 -35.75 32.76 29.53
C ARG A 1220 -36.38 33.13 30.88
N SER A 1221 -35.85 32.54 31.94
CA SER A 1221 -36.16 32.82 33.35
C SER A 1221 -34.94 32.51 34.22
N MET A 1222 -35.03 32.75 35.53
CA MET A 1222 -33.95 32.36 36.44
C MET A 1222 -33.76 30.84 36.49
N GLU A 1223 -34.82 30.06 36.26
CA GLU A 1223 -34.82 28.59 36.30
C GLU A 1223 -34.28 27.96 35.02
N THR A 1224 -34.35 28.68 33.89
CA THR A 1224 -34.00 28.16 32.57
C THR A 1224 -32.70 28.73 32.00
N VAL A 1225 -32.10 29.75 32.64
CA VAL A 1225 -30.85 30.37 32.16
C VAL A 1225 -29.69 29.37 32.07
N ALA A 1226 -29.59 28.44 33.03
CA ALA A 1226 -28.54 27.42 33.01
C ALA A 1226 -28.65 26.47 31.81
N ILE A 1227 -29.87 26.22 31.31
CA ILE A 1227 -30.10 25.42 30.10
C ILE A 1227 -29.61 26.17 28.86
N ILE A 1228 -29.94 27.47 28.78
CA ILE A 1228 -29.54 28.36 27.67
C ILE A 1228 -28.02 28.43 27.57
N ASP A 1229 -27.36 28.72 28.69
CA ASP A 1229 -25.91 28.86 28.74
C ASP A 1229 -25.22 27.54 28.43
N TYR A 1230 -25.72 26.42 28.94
CA TYR A 1230 -25.19 25.10 28.65
C TYR A 1230 -25.29 24.76 27.16
N ALA A 1231 -26.47 24.94 26.54
CA ALA A 1231 -26.66 24.67 25.12
C ALA A 1231 -25.78 25.57 24.23
N ALA A 1232 -25.66 26.86 24.59
CA ALA A 1232 -24.81 27.80 23.87
C ALA A 1232 -23.32 27.44 23.98
N LEU A 1233 -22.84 26.99 25.16
CA LEU A 1233 -21.46 26.52 25.37
C LEU A 1233 -21.13 25.26 24.58
N GLN A 1234 -22.13 24.40 24.30
CA GLN A 1234 -21.98 23.23 23.43
C GLN A 1234 -22.07 23.59 21.93
N GLY A 1235 -22.07 24.89 21.57
CA GLY A 1235 -22.13 25.36 20.19
C GLY A 1235 -23.47 25.16 19.50
N LYS A 1236 -24.55 24.83 20.23
CA LYS A 1236 -25.88 24.60 19.65
C LYS A 1236 -26.60 25.91 19.38
N ALA A 1237 -27.41 25.95 18.32
CA ALA A 1237 -28.27 27.08 18.01
C ALA A 1237 -29.38 27.21 19.08
N VAL A 1238 -29.52 28.40 19.66
CA VAL A 1238 -30.51 28.68 20.71
C VAL A 1238 -31.32 29.92 20.36
N ALA A 1239 -32.64 29.80 20.39
CA ALA A 1239 -33.57 30.92 20.33
C ALA A 1239 -34.48 30.90 21.56
N VAL A 1240 -34.42 31.94 22.38
CA VAL A 1240 -35.27 32.05 23.57
C VAL A 1240 -36.01 33.37 23.61
N TYR A 1241 -37.27 33.34 24.04
CA TYR A 1241 -38.03 34.55 24.29
C TYR A 1241 -37.79 35.06 25.72
N ILE A 1242 -37.61 36.38 25.86
CA ILE A 1242 -37.38 37.06 27.14
C ILE A 1242 -38.65 37.82 27.51
N PRO A 1243 -39.51 37.31 28.41
CA PRO A 1243 -40.81 37.91 28.71
C PRO A 1243 -40.73 39.34 29.23
N GLU A 1244 -39.64 39.69 29.94
CA GLU A 1244 -39.45 41.00 30.57
C GLU A 1244 -39.21 42.12 29.55
N THR A 1245 -38.54 41.80 28.45
CA THR A 1245 -38.16 42.78 27.41
C THR A 1245 -39.01 42.65 26.15
N GLY A 1246 -39.65 41.50 25.93
CA GLY A 1246 -40.35 41.19 24.69
C GLY A 1246 -39.41 40.87 23.52
N GLU A 1247 -38.12 40.66 23.79
CA GLU A 1247 -37.10 40.38 22.78
C GLU A 1247 -36.73 38.88 22.72
N PHE A 1248 -35.99 38.49 21.67
CA PHE A 1248 -35.45 37.14 21.52
C PHE A 1248 -33.94 37.12 21.80
N GLY A 1249 -33.53 36.31 22.78
CA GLY A 1249 -32.14 35.89 22.94
C GLY A 1249 -31.76 34.90 21.84
N ARG A 1250 -30.63 35.15 21.18
CA ARG A 1250 -30.12 34.34 20.05
C ARG A 1250 -28.66 33.98 20.30
N HIS A 1251 -28.36 32.69 20.34
CA HIS A 1251 -26.99 32.19 20.51
C HIS A 1251 -26.67 31.19 19.40
N ASN A 1252 -25.45 31.27 18.84
CA ASN A 1252 -24.93 30.39 17.77
C ASN A 1252 -25.86 30.24 16.55
N LEU A 1253 -26.78 31.17 16.32
CA LEU A 1253 -27.60 31.23 15.12
C LEU A 1253 -26.81 31.90 14.00
N PRO A 1254 -26.86 31.40 12.74
CA PRO A 1254 -26.19 32.03 11.62
C PRO A 1254 -26.65 33.48 11.46
N GLY A 1255 -25.70 34.37 11.17
CA GLY A 1255 -25.93 35.81 11.10
C GLY A 1255 -27.11 36.16 10.17
N LYS A 1256 -27.93 37.13 10.59
CA LYS A 1256 -29.10 37.61 9.83
C LYS A 1256 -28.64 38.01 8.42
N LYS A 1257 -28.90 37.19 7.39
CA LYS A 1257 -28.75 37.62 5.98
C LYS A 1257 -29.65 38.83 5.80
N ILE A 1258 -29.04 40.00 5.64
CA ILE A 1258 -29.76 41.21 5.22
C ILE A 1258 -30.20 40.94 3.79
N VAL A 1259 -31.46 40.51 3.63
CA VAL A 1259 -32.09 40.43 2.33
C VAL A 1259 -32.30 41.87 1.87
N SER A 1260 -31.50 42.29 0.89
CA SER A 1260 -31.72 43.54 0.17
C SER A 1260 -33.09 43.50 -0.49
N GLN A 1261 -33.94 44.47 -0.17
CA GLN A 1261 -35.16 44.76 -0.93
C GLN A 1261 -34.77 45.16 -2.37
N LYS A 1262 -35.02 44.26 -3.33
CA LYS A 1262 -35.16 44.42 -4.80
C LYS A 1262 -35.11 42.99 -5.34
N GLU A 1263 -36.10 42.39 -6.01
CA GLU A 1263 -37.21 42.87 -6.82
C GLU A 1263 -38.40 41.90 -6.59
N ILE A 1264 -39.60 42.43 -6.34
CA ILE A 1264 -40.85 41.70 -6.56
C ILE A 1264 -41.51 42.42 -7.73
N SER A 1265 -41.40 41.84 -8.92
CA SER A 1265 -42.22 42.21 -10.06
C SER A 1265 -43.62 41.62 -9.89
N VAL A 1266 -44.52 42.51 -9.49
CA VAL A 1266 -45.91 42.65 -9.95
C VAL A 1266 -46.46 41.50 -10.80
N ILE A 1267 -47.38 40.72 -10.22
CA ILE A 1267 -48.57 40.24 -10.93
C ILE A 1267 -49.77 40.60 -10.04
N GLU A 1268 -50.50 41.62 -10.47
CA GLU A 1268 -51.79 42.04 -9.94
C GLU A 1268 -52.87 41.00 -10.29
N GLY A 1269 -53.84 40.81 -9.38
CA GLY A 1269 -55.11 40.18 -9.74
C GLY A 1269 -55.98 39.73 -8.56
N GLY A 1270 -56.75 40.67 -7.98
CA GLY A 1270 -58.15 40.39 -7.58
C GLY A 1270 -58.48 40.26 -6.09
N ASP A 1271 -58.84 41.39 -5.48
CA ASP A 1271 -59.99 41.64 -4.58
C ASP A 1271 -60.46 40.55 -3.58
N ASN A 1272 -60.23 40.76 -2.28
CA ASN A 1272 -61.19 41.47 -1.41
C ASN A 1272 -60.76 41.46 0.08
N GLN A 1273 -60.79 42.67 0.67
CA GLN A 1273 -61.12 43.10 2.05
C GLN A 1273 -61.49 42.00 3.07
N GLU A 1274 -61.10 41.97 4.34
CA GLU A 1274 -61.09 43.00 5.41
C GLU A 1274 -60.73 42.20 6.72
N ILE A 1275 -59.77 42.54 7.61
CA ILE A 1275 -59.96 43.26 8.90
C ILE A 1275 -58.75 42.96 9.83
N TYR A 1276 -58.07 44.03 10.23
CA TYR A 1276 -57.35 44.38 11.47
C TYR A 1276 -56.73 43.35 12.48
N ARG A 1277 -55.52 43.75 12.93
CA ARG A 1277 -54.94 43.75 14.31
C ARG A 1277 -54.48 42.42 14.93
N ALA A 1278 -53.16 42.19 14.94
CA ALA A 1278 -52.25 42.43 16.07
C ALA A 1278 -50.82 42.00 15.70
#